data_AF-A0A077ZBF3-F1
#
_entry.id   AF-A0A077ZBF3-F1
#
_cell.length_a   1.000
_cell.length_b   1.000
_cell.length_c   1.000
_cell.angle_alpha   90.00
_cell.angle_beta   90.00
_cell.angle_gamma   90.00
#
_symmetry.space_group_name_H-M   'P 1'
#
loop_
_entity.id
_entity.type
_entity.pdbx_description
1 polymer ?
#
loop_
_entity_poly.entity_id
_entity_poly.type
_entity_poly.pdbx_seq_one_letter_code
_entity_poly.pdbx_strand_id
1 'polypeptide(L)'
;MRRPLSAWIVVLVPLAHSWVQGIIGGSKLPQCSPFRTLTIDPTNAKHRIIAAFPLYEDDCLQVRADSVHTLFAVQWALGIWNRNPQNVNHRIGLSVVGVCFEEHEFVTQSFKLLHSAGYFEQRTCHEPENQTMQYLLLSEISPNYMTYKHFLKSLKLPALTFSTATAQMKSDASLNSLFSTAPTLEDYAEVVTALLIKMNSNWISVIYCKSSVMADALERFRKKLVDSNILVESMTVADIQVPASIGISGRSKIIIILSNRRDLVTLLTWNIGRLRNTLIIGIPTNDQTLSDEQRFQLMQINGQFSLLLLEPMKSKMDDFRDYFVEILRRNSRTYALLASYAHAKFNCTLVNAPGFVDCKNRGDSYLAEAVTTGATVEAAVLATYAVAAMVRMTSTDDKIFACNGQNETADCGEQLTQALKLVRYTFGPDDPMSLRGKEISFDNRLVLENIQIEGRLMGTDSKGRVIDKLVMNYDKSTKALSLNDPLLLPDGRPVRSVCPNGSHSCRTCSLVDMADNQRTWLLYPGDVYLVGMFDLRRWDETLKRCIPSTANDHLSLAATVVYVLETVKQKYSRLNLLPNVRLGALLVDSCGSPIEAADAMLQLRRRCLAFHSQNVTVSFDDVLAFVTGQEDVSYSSTKTFFTENGGFFQPLISVSCQGESCSSREISILPSSQLLSKALLSLLTQFNWSLLSVLVSSQHSASLEAFKMFETSASTQGICIGEVFFIDLPDEKGESQSNVEMTPSNPVVVVFASAADFNRFLKQVNRRKVRDDTVFLLTGQSHDFVRQNSFERSASTNDKFPEEMPDYVARQWTFLSMQPSAPGNDGLARFLSKARPKHLPQPWLVAFWEELLNCAISDDSVERFNKRCEEDSPMAMQTSSELVYERFLMAALEGWVILTDEIYKKVCHELRGLCDEFFQRYPRAMNAWLHLLKSHDRFTLYNIQVNKEGPAVEPVGQWSPEDSLVLHASAEGKIANMNVERLPNSHCQHPLCRCYDVQRNFRLEREKGRRAEIEILMPTQNSEVSSLTPRSGQWRNFGWNYFFLVVNSTLVLITLSVFGIILFKMACHVVKGNQSLGICLLCGVLMLYSTAFLFVFDPTDAICRLRHFGHSFSYSVCFGVLIAKATQLRNSETLGINGYISQWNYWLLLFFIVSVQMALNLQWAIFRNSVVLHFITGDHSDFIVPKCGWTDHEFLTSHSYVVLLLLVAWFISFVNRNVKRNYKETRWLLYTCSLLLPVWITWTAGYLLIPYPYKDALVVIELFSSATIVLALMFGPKLYLLLCYEPVLIEYPTGNVEDNDSSKELYDLEAYFDQTPASASGCSPAGSPLSACRPAFSVSSGDTASNLTDSNSSKYQAVILKKSKSKKVVAATTAAAR
;
A
#
# COMPACT_ATOMS: atom_id res chain seq x y z
N MET A 1 -8.70 -6.91 -32.35
CA MET A 1 -9.96 -6.26 -32.77
C MET A 1 -10.98 -6.27 -31.62
N ARG A 2 -11.91 -5.30 -31.56
CA ARG A 2 -13.23 -5.33 -30.85
C ARG A 2 -13.31 -5.86 -29.38
N ARG A 3 -13.18 -4.98 -28.38
CA ARG A 3 -14.28 -4.44 -27.51
C ARG A 3 -13.69 -3.59 -26.35
N PRO A 4 -14.47 -2.66 -25.73
CA PRO A 4 -13.95 -1.30 -25.59
C PRO A 4 -13.80 -0.72 -24.17
N LEU A 5 -12.99 0.35 -24.14
CA LEU A 5 -12.94 1.47 -23.19
C LEU A 5 -14.22 1.73 -22.36
N SER A 6 -14.24 1.30 -21.09
CA SER A 6 -15.18 1.83 -20.08
C SER A 6 -14.69 1.59 -18.63
N ALA A 7 -13.78 2.43 -18.13
CA ALA A 7 -13.35 2.38 -16.72
C ALA A 7 -12.95 3.75 -16.11
N TRP A 8 -12.48 4.70 -16.93
CA TRP A 8 -11.82 5.92 -16.43
C TRP A 8 -12.70 7.18 -16.31
N ILE A 9 -14.03 7.06 -16.55
CA ILE A 9 -14.96 8.21 -16.56
C ILE A 9 -15.90 8.24 -15.33
N VAL A 10 -16.03 7.14 -14.58
CA VAL A 10 -17.08 6.99 -13.55
C VAL A 10 -16.73 7.62 -12.19
N VAL A 11 -15.45 7.88 -11.91
CA VAL A 11 -14.98 8.32 -10.56
C VAL A 11 -15.10 9.84 -10.32
N LEU A 12 -15.28 10.66 -11.36
CA LEU A 12 -15.29 12.15 -11.23
C LEU A 12 -16.68 12.80 -11.37
N VAL A 13 -17.73 12.04 -11.69
CA VAL A 13 -19.08 12.56 -11.93
C VAL A 13 -19.90 12.86 -10.64
N PRO A 14 -19.79 12.11 -9.51
CA PRO A 14 -20.66 12.32 -8.35
C PRO A 14 -20.53 13.71 -7.67
N LEU A 15 -19.37 14.35 -7.77
CA LEU A 15 -19.10 15.64 -7.11
C LEU A 15 -19.69 16.85 -7.84
N ALA A 16 -20.09 16.71 -9.11
CA ALA A 16 -20.70 17.80 -9.88
C ALA A 16 -22.22 17.96 -9.62
N HIS A 17 -22.91 16.90 -9.19
CA HIS A 17 -24.37 16.92 -9.10
C HIS A 17 -24.91 17.61 -7.83
N SER A 18 -24.13 17.62 -6.74
CA SER A 18 -24.52 18.26 -5.47
C SER A 18 -24.53 19.79 -5.50
N TRP A 19 -23.91 20.42 -6.52
CA TRP A 19 -23.76 21.88 -6.63
C TRP A 19 -24.81 22.57 -7.53
N VAL A 20 -25.74 21.82 -8.13
CA VAL A 20 -26.69 22.34 -9.13
C VAL A 20 -28.12 22.56 -8.60
N GLN A 21 -28.50 21.94 -7.48
CA GLN A 21 -29.87 22.03 -6.94
C GLN A 21 -30.15 23.24 -6.01
N GLY A 22 -29.18 24.13 -5.77
CA GLY A 22 -29.30 25.22 -4.79
C GLY A 22 -29.77 26.59 -5.30
N ILE A 23 -30.15 26.74 -6.58
CA ILE A 23 -30.25 28.07 -7.24
C ILE A 23 -31.70 28.56 -7.50
N ILE A 24 -32.74 27.80 -7.16
CA ILE A 24 -34.14 28.20 -7.45
C ILE A 24 -35.01 28.27 -6.18
N GLY A 25 -35.10 29.50 -5.63
CA GLY A 25 -36.31 30.12 -5.07
C GLY A 25 -37.00 29.54 -3.83
N GLY A 26 -37.15 30.36 -2.77
CA GLY A 26 -38.13 30.10 -1.71
C GLY A 26 -37.80 30.69 -0.33
N SER A 27 -38.02 31.98 -0.12
CA SER A 27 -37.85 32.63 1.19
C SER A 27 -38.96 32.28 2.20
N LYS A 28 -38.61 31.89 3.45
CA LYS A 28 -39.29 32.31 4.72
C LYS A 28 -38.68 31.69 6.00
N LEU A 29 -38.26 32.58 6.91
CA LEU A 29 -37.95 32.44 8.36
C LEU A 29 -36.93 31.38 8.85
N PRO A 30 -36.06 31.72 9.84
CA PRO A 30 -35.24 30.74 10.55
C PRO A 30 -36.07 30.04 11.63
N GLN A 31 -36.28 28.73 11.50
CA GLN A 31 -36.68 27.87 12.60
C GLN A 31 -35.43 27.16 13.13
N CYS A 32 -34.97 27.53 14.32
CA CYS A 32 -34.02 26.71 15.07
C CYS A 32 -34.63 25.31 15.29
N SER A 33 -33.81 24.27 15.17
CA SER A 33 -34.26 22.95 14.72
C SER A 33 -35.42 22.32 15.52
N PRO A 34 -36.33 21.55 14.88
CA PRO A 34 -37.48 20.91 15.52
C PRO A 34 -37.12 19.67 16.39
N PHE A 35 -35.85 19.47 16.75
CA PHE A 35 -35.41 18.32 17.52
C PHE A 35 -35.80 18.45 19.01
N ARG A 36 -36.83 17.71 19.42
CA ARG A 36 -37.16 17.52 20.84
C ARG A 36 -36.14 16.60 21.50
N THR A 37 -35.29 17.20 22.32
CA THR A 37 -34.39 16.50 23.26
C THR A 37 -35.06 16.45 24.65
N LEU A 38 -34.66 15.50 25.50
CA LEU A 38 -35.06 15.52 26.91
C LEU A 38 -34.15 16.50 27.64
N THR A 39 -34.61 17.73 27.89
CA THR A 39 -33.87 18.74 28.64
C THR A 39 -34.33 18.81 30.09
N ILE A 40 -33.36 18.91 31.00
CA ILE A 40 -33.56 19.24 32.41
C ILE A 40 -32.72 20.47 32.67
N ASP A 41 -33.32 21.65 32.60
CA ASP A 41 -32.65 22.93 32.82
C ASP A 41 -33.12 23.54 34.15
N PRO A 42 -32.34 23.40 35.24
CA PRO A 42 -32.62 24.15 36.45
C PRO A 42 -32.37 25.64 36.21
N THR A 43 -33.12 26.51 36.90
CA THR A 43 -32.96 27.95 36.76
C THR A 43 -31.53 28.37 37.07
N ASN A 44 -30.96 29.18 36.17
CA ASN A 44 -29.57 29.67 36.13
C ASN A 44 -28.47 28.63 35.84
N ALA A 45 -28.77 27.54 35.11
CA ALA A 45 -27.75 26.61 34.63
C ALA A 45 -26.86 27.20 33.51
N LYS A 46 -25.61 27.55 33.83
CA LYS A 46 -24.59 27.95 32.84
C LYS A 46 -23.87 26.76 32.18
N HIS A 47 -24.01 25.57 32.76
CA HIS A 47 -23.30 24.35 32.37
C HIS A 47 -24.31 23.25 32.04
N ARG A 48 -24.05 22.46 31.00
CA ARG A 48 -24.98 21.42 30.52
C ARG A 48 -24.25 20.15 30.11
N ILE A 49 -24.68 19.03 30.69
CA ILE A 49 -24.25 17.69 30.29
C ILE A 49 -25.07 17.25 29.08
N ILE A 50 -24.39 16.73 28.07
CA ILE A 50 -24.95 16.21 26.83
C ILE A 50 -24.66 14.70 26.77
N ALA A 51 -25.69 13.89 26.49
CA ALA A 51 -25.53 12.44 26.40
C ALA A 51 -26.49 11.82 25.37
N ALA A 52 -25.99 10.86 24.61
CA ALA A 52 -26.81 9.91 23.85
C ALA A 52 -26.81 8.58 24.62
N PHE A 53 -27.98 7.98 24.83
CA PHE A 53 -28.12 6.68 25.52
C PHE A 53 -28.81 5.65 24.60
N PRO A 54 -28.28 4.41 24.47
CA PRO A 54 -28.93 3.35 23.73
C PRO A 54 -30.06 2.77 24.59
N LEU A 55 -31.22 3.40 24.52
CA LEU A 55 -32.40 3.03 25.32
C LEU A 55 -33.10 1.79 24.75
N TYR A 56 -32.79 1.44 23.51
CA TYR A 56 -33.31 0.26 22.81
C TYR A 56 -32.17 -0.62 22.29
N GLU A 57 -32.46 -1.91 22.11
CA GLU A 57 -31.60 -2.87 21.41
C GLU A 57 -31.47 -2.53 19.91
N ASP A 58 -30.69 -3.31 19.16
CA ASP A 58 -30.43 -3.13 17.71
C ASP A 58 -31.72 -3.16 16.86
N ASP A 59 -32.78 -3.81 17.35
CA ASP A 59 -34.08 -3.90 16.67
C ASP A 59 -34.98 -2.66 16.88
N CYS A 60 -34.58 -1.70 17.72
CA CYS A 60 -35.40 -0.58 18.20
C CYS A 60 -36.72 -0.97 18.91
N LEU A 61 -36.98 -2.25 19.16
CA LEU A 61 -38.23 -2.75 19.74
C LEU A 61 -38.11 -3.05 21.23
N GLN A 62 -36.97 -3.57 21.67
CA GLN A 62 -36.74 -3.97 23.07
C GLN A 62 -36.04 -2.88 23.86
N VAL A 63 -36.57 -2.52 25.03
CA VAL A 63 -35.98 -1.51 25.92
C VAL A 63 -34.82 -2.09 26.72
N ARG A 64 -33.65 -1.44 26.65
CA ARG A 64 -32.45 -1.84 27.39
C ARG A 64 -32.50 -1.34 28.83
N ALA A 65 -32.79 -2.26 29.76
CA ALA A 65 -32.99 -1.96 31.19
C ALA A 65 -31.81 -1.20 31.83
N ASP A 66 -30.56 -1.64 31.57
CA ASP A 66 -29.36 -1.01 32.13
C ASP A 66 -29.19 0.46 31.69
N SER A 67 -29.40 0.76 30.41
CA SER A 67 -29.33 2.13 29.89
C SER A 67 -30.41 3.03 30.48
N VAL A 68 -31.62 2.50 30.73
CA VAL A 68 -32.69 3.23 31.43
C VAL A 68 -32.27 3.53 32.87
N HIS A 69 -31.74 2.54 33.60
CA HIS A 69 -31.23 2.78 34.97
C HIS A 69 -30.12 3.84 34.97
N THR A 70 -29.21 3.78 34.01
CA THR A 70 -28.09 4.72 33.90
C THR A 70 -28.57 6.15 33.64
N LEU A 71 -29.52 6.34 32.72
CA LEU A 71 -30.14 7.64 32.45
C LEU A 71 -30.78 8.24 33.72
N PHE A 72 -31.60 7.44 34.42
CA PHE A 72 -32.24 7.90 35.65
C PHE A 72 -31.24 8.11 36.81
N ALA A 73 -30.10 7.40 36.82
CA ALA A 73 -29.02 7.62 37.78
C ALA A 73 -28.27 8.95 37.56
N VAL A 74 -27.99 9.33 36.30
CA VAL A 74 -27.45 10.65 35.96
C VAL A 74 -28.43 11.76 36.35
N GLN A 75 -29.73 11.58 36.04
CA GLN A 75 -30.79 12.52 36.45
C GLN A 75 -30.89 12.64 37.99
N TRP A 76 -30.78 11.54 38.71
CA TRP A 76 -30.82 11.50 40.18
C TRP A 76 -29.63 12.21 40.81
N ALA A 77 -28.41 11.92 40.33
CA ALA A 77 -27.19 12.56 40.79
C ALA A 77 -27.22 14.08 40.58
N LEU A 78 -27.62 14.55 39.39
CA LEU A 78 -27.84 15.98 39.15
C LEU A 78 -28.97 16.56 40.02
N GLY A 79 -30.01 15.77 40.29
CA GLY A 79 -31.12 16.14 41.17
C GLY A 79 -30.68 16.40 42.61
N ILE A 80 -29.77 15.58 43.15
CA ILE A 80 -29.16 15.78 44.47
C ILE A 80 -28.20 16.97 44.43
N TRP A 81 -27.27 16.99 43.47
CA TRP A 81 -26.28 18.05 43.30
C TRP A 81 -26.90 19.45 43.23
N ASN A 82 -27.94 19.64 42.40
CA ASN A 82 -28.61 20.92 42.19
C ASN A 82 -29.53 21.34 43.36
N ARG A 83 -29.86 20.41 44.28
CA ARG A 83 -30.61 20.69 45.52
C ARG A 83 -29.70 21.04 46.70
N ASN A 84 -28.43 20.65 46.67
CA ASN A 84 -27.47 20.96 47.72
C ASN A 84 -27.30 22.50 47.85
N PRO A 85 -27.55 23.10 49.03
CA PRO A 85 -27.42 24.55 49.24
C PRO A 85 -26.03 25.12 48.92
N GLN A 86 -24.97 24.30 48.97
CA GLN A 86 -23.62 24.72 48.60
C GLN A 86 -23.44 24.95 47.09
N ASN A 87 -24.31 24.38 46.26
CA ASN A 87 -24.14 24.33 44.81
C ASN A 87 -25.10 25.29 44.05
N VAL A 88 -25.72 26.26 44.74
CA VAL A 88 -26.72 27.19 44.14
C VAL A 88 -26.18 27.95 42.93
N ASN A 89 -24.90 28.32 42.95
CA ASN A 89 -24.22 29.01 41.83
C ASN A 89 -23.64 28.05 40.77
N HIS A 90 -23.66 26.74 41.02
CA HIS A 90 -22.95 25.71 40.25
C HIS A 90 -23.94 24.66 39.71
N ARG A 91 -25.10 25.14 39.27
CA ARG A 91 -26.19 24.31 38.75
C ARG A 91 -25.92 23.84 37.33
N ILE A 92 -26.24 22.57 37.09
CA ILE A 92 -25.92 21.88 35.84
C ILE A 92 -27.21 21.32 35.23
N GLY A 93 -27.44 21.66 33.97
CA GLY A 93 -28.51 21.10 33.16
C GLY A 93 -28.11 19.78 32.49
N LEU A 94 -29.11 19.05 32.01
CA LEU A 94 -28.95 17.79 31.26
C LEU A 94 -29.69 17.89 29.92
N SER A 95 -29.10 17.38 28.86
CA SER A 95 -29.75 17.23 27.55
C SER A 95 -29.47 15.85 26.97
N VAL A 96 -30.52 15.06 26.83
CA VAL A 96 -30.45 13.65 26.45
C VAL A 96 -31.22 13.37 25.16
N VAL A 97 -30.65 12.50 24.33
CA VAL A 97 -31.36 11.79 23.26
C VAL A 97 -31.27 10.29 23.51
N GLY A 98 -32.40 9.61 23.36
CA GLY A 98 -32.45 8.16 23.27
C GLY A 98 -32.20 7.70 21.83
N VAL A 99 -31.37 6.67 21.67
CA VAL A 99 -31.04 6.03 20.38
C VAL A 99 -31.25 4.52 20.47
N CYS A 100 -31.29 3.83 19.34
CA CYS A 100 -31.09 2.38 19.28
C CYS A 100 -29.58 2.06 19.28
N PHE A 101 -29.21 0.79 19.47
CA PHE A 101 -27.79 0.40 19.64
C PHE A 101 -26.97 0.28 18.33
N GLU A 102 -27.37 1.01 17.29
CA GLU A 102 -26.74 1.05 15.97
C GLU A 102 -25.68 2.18 15.85
N GLU A 103 -24.48 1.89 15.33
CA GLU A 103 -23.38 2.85 15.22
C GLU A 103 -23.77 4.13 14.45
N HIS A 104 -24.39 3.97 13.28
CA HIS A 104 -24.75 5.09 12.41
C HIS A 104 -25.81 6.00 13.04
N GLU A 105 -26.80 5.44 13.73
CA GLU A 105 -27.76 6.25 14.49
C GLU A 105 -27.05 6.97 15.65
N PHE A 106 -26.24 6.26 16.43
CA PHE A 106 -25.55 6.83 17.59
C PHE A 106 -24.70 8.05 17.21
N VAL A 107 -23.91 7.96 16.13
CA VAL A 107 -23.14 9.11 15.58
C VAL A 107 -24.06 10.23 15.12
N THR A 108 -25.08 9.90 14.31
CA THR A 108 -25.97 10.89 13.69
C THR A 108 -26.77 11.67 14.72
N GLN A 109 -27.32 11.00 15.73
CA GLN A 109 -28.09 11.61 16.80
C GLN A 109 -27.19 12.39 17.77
N SER A 110 -25.96 11.91 18.05
CA SER A 110 -24.96 12.69 18.81
C SER A 110 -24.59 14.00 18.09
N PHE A 111 -24.39 13.97 16.77
CA PHE A 111 -24.11 15.16 15.97
C PHE A 111 -25.31 16.13 15.96
N LYS A 112 -26.53 15.63 15.73
CA LYS A 112 -27.77 16.42 15.82
C LYS A 112 -27.96 17.06 17.20
N LEU A 113 -27.66 16.32 18.27
CA LEU A 113 -27.75 16.80 19.64
C LEU A 113 -26.76 17.95 19.90
N LEU A 114 -25.49 17.80 19.54
CA LEU A 114 -24.49 18.88 19.61
C LEU A 114 -24.88 20.10 18.74
N HIS A 115 -25.42 19.87 17.54
CA HIS A 115 -25.92 20.94 16.69
C HIS A 115 -27.11 21.67 17.33
N SER A 116 -28.09 20.94 17.89
CA SER A 116 -29.25 21.52 18.58
C SER A 116 -28.88 22.27 19.86
N ALA A 117 -27.76 21.88 20.50
CA ALA A 117 -27.18 22.59 21.64
C ALA A 117 -26.35 23.82 21.23
N GLY A 118 -26.13 24.07 19.92
CA GLY A 118 -25.38 25.22 19.42
C GLY A 118 -23.87 25.04 19.33
N TYR A 119 -23.33 23.81 19.41
CA TYR A 119 -21.88 23.58 19.38
C TYR A 119 -21.21 24.03 18.07
N PHE A 120 -21.91 23.86 16.93
CA PHE A 120 -21.37 24.13 15.59
C PHE A 120 -21.77 25.51 15.01
N GLU A 121 -22.80 26.19 15.54
CA GLU A 121 -23.30 27.46 15.00
C GLU A 121 -22.66 28.67 15.70
N GLN A 122 -21.46 29.07 15.26
CA GLN A 122 -20.66 30.09 15.95
C GLN A 122 -21.09 31.56 15.76
N ARG A 123 -22.06 31.92 14.89
CA ARG A 123 -22.36 33.35 14.59
C ARG A 123 -23.81 33.76 14.26
N THR A 124 -24.73 32.85 13.93
CA THR A 124 -26.04 33.24 13.35
C THR A 124 -27.22 33.22 14.31
N CYS A 125 -27.08 32.63 15.50
CA CYS A 125 -28.16 32.45 16.48
C CYS A 125 -27.82 33.04 17.87
N HIS A 126 -26.87 33.98 17.95
CA HIS A 126 -26.37 34.50 19.23
C HIS A 126 -27.21 35.64 19.82
N GLU A 127 -27.93 35.35 20.89
CA GLU A 127 -28.05 36.29 22.01
C GLU A 127 -26.76 36.23 22.84
N PRO A 128 -26.15 37.38 23.20
CA PRO A 128 -24.82 37.41 23.82
C PRO A 128 -24.76 36.97 25.29
N GLU A 129 -25.90 36.74 25.97
CA GLU A 129 -25.95 36.56 27.43
C GLU A 129 -25.98 35.10 27.93
N ASN A 130 -26.17 34.09 27.05
CA ASN A 130 -26.36 32.68 27.44
C ASN A 130 -25.42 31.69 26.70
N GLN A 131 -24.10 31.83 26.86
CA GLN A 131 -23.17 30.77 26.44
C GLN A 131 -23.21 29.60 27.44
N THR A 132 -23.97 28.54 27.11
CA THR A 132 -24.00 27.30 27.92
C THR A 132 -22.82 26.38 27.59
N MET A 133 -21.98 26.10 28.58
CA MET A 133 -20.81 25.23 28.45
C MET A 133 -21.23 23.75 28.41
N GLN A 134 -20.62 22.97 27.51
CA GLN A 134 -21.08 21.61 27.16
C GLN A 134 -20.07 20.52 27.53
N TYR A 135 -20.58 19.38 28.01
CA TYR A 135 -19.78 18.21 28.41
C TYR A 135 -20.39 16.93 27.84
N LEU A 136 -19.58 15.99 27.35
CA LEU A 136 -20.09 14.76 26.74
C LEU A 136 -20.01 13.57 27.72
N LEU A 137 -21.16 13.02 28.10
CA LEU A 137 -21.24 11.73 28.78
C LEU A 137 -21.45 10.60 27.76
N LEU A 138 -20.59 9.60 27.82
CA LEU A 138 -20.55 8.46 26.91
C LEU A 138 -21.04 7.19 27.63
N SER A 139 -22.18 6.68 27.17
CA SER A 139 -22.69 5.35 27.52
C SER A 139 -21.95 4.23 26.79
N GLU A 140 -22.37 2.99 27.00
CA GLU A 140 -22.07 1.87 26.09
C GLU A 140 -22.42 2.27 24.63
N ILE A 141 -21.55 1.90 23.69
CA ILE A 141 -21.68 2.16 22.24
C ILE A 141 -21.58 0.81 21.52
N SER A 142 -22.18 0.72 20.33
CA SER A 142 -22.09 -0.45 19.44
C SER A 142 -20.64 -0.95 19.27
N PRO A 143 -20.41 -2.27 19.19
CA PRO A 143 -19.08 -2.85 19.00
C PRO A 143 -18.39 -2.46 17.68
N ASN A 144 -19.13 -1.96 16.69
CA ASN A 144 -18.55 -1.19 15.59
C ASN A 144 -18.50 0.27 16.02
N TYR A 145 -17.29 0.78 16.29
CA TYR A 145 -17.07 2.10 16.89
C TYR A 145 -16.12 2.99 16.07
N MET A 146 -15.65 2.54 14.90
CA MET A 146 -14.63 3.27 14.13
C MET A 146 -15.13 4.66 13.70
N THR A 147 -16.40 4.77 13.30
CA THR A 147 -17.03 6.05 12.95
C THR A 147 -17.13 6.96 14.19
N TYR A 148 -17.51 6.40 15.34
CA TYR A 148 -17.60 7.16 16.59
C TYR A 148 -16.23 7.58 17.13
N LYS A 149 -15.19 6.75 16.96
CA LYS A 149 -13.79 7.07 17.27
C LYS A 149 -13.29 8.27 16.46
N HIS A 150 -13.59 8.31 15.16
CA HIS A 150 -13.28 9.45 14.31
C HIS A 150 -14.08 10.71 14.69
N PHE A 151 -15.36 10.55 15.05
CA PHE A 151 -16.20 11.63 15.57
C PHE A 151 -15.61 12.23 16.86
N LEU A 152 -15.31 11.42 17.89
CA LEU A 152 -14.67 11.89 19.12
C LEU A 152 -13.33 12.58 18.86
N LYS A 153 -12.49 12.06 17.95
CA LYS A 153 -11.22 12.68 17.57
C LYS A 153 -11.37 14.05 16.92
N SER A 154 -12.52 14.35 16.32
CA SER A 154 -12.83 15.68 15.76
C SER A 154 -13.39 16.66 16.79
N LEU A 155 -13.89 16.19 17.94
CA LEU A 155 -14.43 17.03 19.00
C LEU A 155 -13.33 17.42 20.00
N LYS A 156 -13.19 18.73 20.25
CA LYS A 156 -12.30 19.26 21.31
C LYS A 156 -12.97 19.35 22.69
N LEU A 157 -14.10 18.66 22.89
CA LEU A 157 -14.82 18.64 24.16
C LEU A 157 -14.23 17.59 25.13
N PRO A 158 -14.21 17.87 26.45
CA PRO A 158 -13.98 16.83 27.46
C PRO A 158 -15.13 15.82 27.43
N ALA A 159 -14.77 14.53 27.37
CA ALA A 159 -15.72 13.42 27.33
C ALA A 159 -15.43 12.42 28.46
N LEU A 160 -16.46 11.96 29.17
CA LEU A 160 -16.33 10.94 30.21
C LEU A 160 -17.12 9.69 29.82
N THR A 161 -16.47 8.53 29.83
CA THR A 161 -17.10 7.22 29.68
C THR A 161 -17.25 6.52 31.03
N PHE A 162 -18.38 5.84 31.21
CA PHE A 162 -18.70 5.04 32.40
C PHE A 162 -19.01 3.56 32.08
N SER A 163 -18.80 3.13 30.83
CA SER A 163 -18.91 1.73 30.42
C SER A 163 -17.53 1.15 30.07
N THR A 164 -17.29 -0.11 30.45
CA THR A 164 -16.07 -0.86 30.13
C THR A 164 -15.88 -1.06 28.62
N ALA A 165 -16.96 -1.25 27.86
CA ALA A 165 -16.91 -1.41 26.41
C ALA A 165 -16.32 -0.18 25.71
N THR A 166 -16.75 1.01 26.12
CA THR A 166 -16.27 2.30 25.57
C THR A 166 -14.97 2.78 26.19
N ALA A 167 -14.65 2.35 27.42
CA ALA A 167 -13.33 2.56 28.02
C ALA A 167 -12.19 1.95 27.19
N GLN A 168 -12.45 0.89 26.39
CA GLN A 168 -11.47 0.31 25.47
C GLN A 168 -10.92 1.34 24.45
N MET A 169 -11.68 2.39 24.08
CA MET A 169 -11.22 3.44 23.15
C MET A 169 -10.00 4.21 23.68
N LYS A 170 -9.78 4.23 25.00
CA LYS A 170 -8.63 4.91 25.64
C LYS A 170 -7.28 4.32 25.22
N SER A 171 -7.27 3.13 24.60
CA SER A 171 -6.11 2.53 23.95
C SER A 171 -5.57 3.32 22.74
N ASP A 172 -6.35 4.24 22.15
CA ASP A 172 -5.82 5.18 21.15
C ASP A 172 -5.17 6.40 21.85
N ALA A 173 -3.88 6.60 21.61
CA ALA A 173 -3.10 7.70 22.17
C ALA A 173 -3.51 9.10 21.66
N SER A 174 -4.39 9.19 20.65
CA SER A 174 -4.94 10.45 20.15
C SER A 174 -6.21 10.93 20.86
N LEU A 175 -6.84 10.09 21.71
CA LEU A 175 -8.02 10.47 22.51
C LEU A 175 -7.61 11.01 23.90
N ASN A 176 -7.01 12.20 23.91
CA ASN A 176 -6.49 12.85 25.14
C ASN A 176 -7.52 13.65 25.95
N SER A 177 -8.74 13.81 25.44
CA SER A 177 -9.89 14.43 26.12
C SER A 177 -10.89 13.42 26.71
N LEU A 178 -10.65 12.12 26.52
CA LEU A 178 -11.49 11.04 27.02
C LEU A 178 -11.02 10.56 28.41
N PHE A 179 -11.90 10.61 29.40
CA PHE A 179 -11.71 10.12 30.76
C PHE A 179 -12.60 8.89 31.01
N SER A 180 -12.19 7.98 31.89
CA SER A 180 -12.98 6.78 32.22
C SER A 180 -13.21 6.62 33.72
N THR A 181 -14.47 6.38 34.10
CA THR A 181 -14.84 5.90 35.45
C THR A 181 -15.02 4.38 35.51
N ALA A 182 -14.94 3.69 34.37
CA ALA A 182 -14.88 2.22 34.26
C ALA A 182 -13.43 1.74 34.03
N PRO A 183 -13.06 0.51 34.45
CA PRO A 183 -11.73 -0.05 34.19
C PRO A 183 -11.49 -0.25 32.70
N THR A 184 -10.24 -0.08 32.28
CA THR A 184 -9.77 -0.40 30.93
C THR A 184 -9.20 -1.81 30.86
N LEU A 185 -9.05 -2.35 29.64
CA LEU A 185 -8.39 -3.63 29.44
C LEU A 185 -6.92 -3.64 29.92
N GLU A 186 -6.24 -2.48 29.96
CA GLU A 186 -4.91 -2.36 30.59
C GLU A 186 -4.96 -2.53 32.12
N ASP A 187 -6.00 -2.03 32.79
CA ASP A 187 -6.16 -2.22 34.24
C ASP A 187 -6.38 -3.72 34.55
N TYR A 188 -7.19 -4.42 33.73
CA TYR A 188 -7.34 -5.88 33.83
C TYR A 188 -6.03 -6.65 33.55
N ALA A 189 -5.19 -6.19 32.61
CA ALA A 189 -3.86 -6.77 32.41
C ALA A 189 -2.98 -6.67 33.67
N GLU A 190 -3.06 -5.56 34.41
CA GLU A 190 -2.34 -5.37 35.67
C GLU A 190 -2.84 -6.32 36.78
N VAL A 191 -4.16 -6.56 36.87
CA VAL A 191 -4.73 -7.58 37.77
C VAL A 191 -4.26 -8.99 37.40
N VAL A 192 -4.33 -9.35 36.12
CA VAL A 192 -3.88 -10.65 35.61
C VAL A 192 -2.40 -10.87 35.88
N THR A 193 -1.54 -9.87 35.63
CA THR A 193 -0.11 -9.95 35.94
C THR A 193 0.13 -10.17 37.43
N ALA A 194 -0.50 -9.37 38.30
CA ALA A 194 -0.37 -9.52 39.75
C ALA A 194 -0.83 -10.90 40.23
N LEU A 195 -1.91 -11.43 39.66
CA LEU A 195 -2.44 -12.75 39.97
C LEU A 195 -1.50 -13.88 39.50
N LEU A 196 -1.00 -13.82 38.27
CA LEU A 196 -0.07 -14.81 37.70
C LEU A 196 1.25 -14.88 38.47
N ILE A 197 1.79 -13.72 38.87
CA ILE A 197 2.97 -13.63 39.75
C ILE A 197 2.66 -14.29 41.11
N LYS A 198 1.50 -14.00 41.71
CA LYS A 198 1.07 -14.61 42.99
C LYS A 198 0.90 -16.13 42.90
N MET A 199 0.49 -16.65 41.73
CA MET A 199 0.35 -18.08 41.44
C MET A 199 1.64 -18.75 40.92
N ASN A 200 2.77 -18.04 40.81
CA ASN A 200 4.03 -18.54 40.23
C ASN A 200 3.81 -19.24 38.87
N SER A 201 3.05 -18.57 38.01
CA SER A 201 2.68 -19.01 36.65
C SER A 201 3.03 -17.92 35.64
N ASN A 202 3.53 -18.31 34.46
CA ASN A 202 3.96 -17.39 33.41
C ASN A 202 3.56 -17.83 32.00
N TRP A 203 2.74 -18.87 31.84
CA TRP A 203 2.37 -19.40 30.52
C TRP A 203 0.84 -19.52 30.40
N ILE A 204 0.27 -18.78 29.44
CA ILE A 204 -1.19 -18.60 29.27
C ILE A 204 -1.59 -18.69 27.79
N SER A 205 -2.85 -19.01 27.51
CA SER A 205 -3.49 -18.76 26.20
C SER A 205 -4.56 -17.67 26.33
N VAL A 206 -4.78 -16.91 25.27
CA VAL A 206 -5.83 -15.88 25.22
C VAL A 206 -6.83 -16.25 24.11
N ILE A 207 -8.11 -16.19 24.43
CA ILE A 207 -9.23 -16.33 23.51
C ILE A 207 -9.98 -15.01 23.51
N TYR A 208 -10.31 -14.46 22.35
CA TYR A 208 -11.07 -13.21 22.26
C TYR A 208 -12.10 -13.24 21.14
N CYS A 209 -13.26 -12.61 21.36
CA CYS A 209 -14.25 -12.42 20.31
C CYS A 209 -13.92 -11.15 19.52
N LYS A 210 -13.81 -11.28 18.19
CA LYS A 210 -13.52 -10.16 17.29
C LYS A 210 -14.58 -9.05 17.34
N SER A 211 -15.81 -9.42 17.70
CA SER A 211 -16.96 -8.54 17.93
C SER A 211 -16.91 -7.77 19.25
N SER A 212 -16.06 -8.14 20.23
CA SER A 212 -16.15 -7.59 21.59
C SER A 212 -14.88 -6.90 22.09
N VAL A 213 -13.76 -7.00 21.35
CA VAL A 213 -12.46 -6.44 21.75
C VAL A 213 -11.87 -5.56 20.65
N MET A 214 -11.48 -4.34 21.02
CA MET A 214 -10.77 -3.41 20.14
C MET A 214 -9.35 -3.92 19.84
N ALA A 215 -8.94 -3.94 18.57
CA ALA A 215 -7.60 -4.41 18.18
C ALA A 215 -6.47 -3.61 18.86
N ASP A 216 -6.62 -2.28 18.96
CA ASP A 216 -5.70 -1.38 19.68
C ASP A 216 -5.59 -1.76 21.17
N ALA A 217 -6.72 -2.11 21.81
CA ALA A 217 -6.75 -2.50 23.23
C ALA A 217 -6.16 -3.89 23.46
N LEU A 218 -6.43 -4.84 22.55
CA LEU A 218 -5.89 -6.20 22.62
C LEU A 218 -4.36 -6.20 22.51
N GLU A 219 -3.79 -5.41 21.59
CA GLU A 219 -2.33 -5.35 21.45
C GLU A 219 -1.67 -4.69 22.67
N ARG A 220 -2.30 -3.67 23.27
CA ARG A 220 -1.84 -3.10 24.54
C ARG A 220 -1.93 -4.09 25.71
N PHE A 221 -3.02 -4.84 25.81
CA PHE A 221 -3.21 -5.92 26.79
C PHE A 221 -2.11 -6.97 26.67
N ARG A 222 -1.88 -7.48 25.45
CA ARG A 222 -0.78 -8.41 25.13
C ARG A 222 0.57 -7.83 25.52
N LYS A 223 0.86 -6.60 25.10
CA LYS A 223 2.13 -5.93 25.39
C LYS A 223 2.37 -5.82 26.89
N LYS A 224 1.37 -5.42 27.69
CA LYS A 224 1.48 -5.31 29.15
C LYS A 224 1.82 -6.65 29.81
N LEU A 225 1.28 -7.76 29.32
CA LEU A 225 1.60 -9.11 29.79
C LEU A 225 3.03 -9.51 29.41
N VAL A 226 3.44 -9.29 28.16
CA VAL A 226 4.80 -9.62 27.66
C VAL A 226 5.87 -8.79 28.37
N ASP A 227 5.65 -7.48 28.54
CA ASP A 227 6.51 -6.57 29.31
C ASP A 227 6.66 -7.01 30.79
N SER A 228 5.72 -7.85 31.28
CA SER A 228 5.73 -8.45 32.62
C SER A 228 6.30 -9.88 32.67
N ASN A 229 7.00 -10.33 31.62
CA ASN A 229 7.55 -11.68 31.45
C ASN A 229 6.50 -12.83 31.42
N ILE A 230 5.30 -12.57 30.90
CA ILE A 230 4.26 -13.59 30.69
C ILE A 230 4.25 -14.05 29.23
N LEU A 231 4.37 -15.36 29.03
CA LEU A 231 4.34 -16.05 27.74
C LEU A 231 2.89 -16.33 27.32
N VAL A 232 2.45 -15.66 26.26
CA VAL A 232 1.13 -15.89 25.63
C VAL A 232 1.30 -16.92 24.51
N GLU A 233 0.92 -18.17 24.74
CA GLU A 233 1.04 -19.30 23.81
C GLU A 233 0.33 -19.04 22.47
N SER A 234 -0.92 -18.58 22.57
CA SER A 234 -1.78 -18.29 21.42
C SER A 234 -2.73 -17.14 21.75
N MET A 235 -3.12 -16.40 20.71
CA MET A 235 -4.23 -15.44 20.74
C MET A 235 -5.26 -15.88 19.71
N THR A 236 -6.21 -16.71 20.13
CA THR A 236 -7.20 -17.30 19.23
C THR A 236 -8.42 -16.39 19.08
N VAL A 237 -8.81 -16.15 17.83
CA VAL A 237 -10.08 -15.48 17.51
C VAL A 237 -11.20 -16.50 17.65
N ALA A 238 -12.20 -16.17 18.47
CA ALA A 238 -13.47 -16.87 18.50
C ALA A 238 -14.45 -16.19 17.53
N ASP A 239 -14.93 -16.93 16.53
CA ASP A 239 -16.06 -16.53 15.69
C ASP A 239 -17.27 -17.41 16.04
N ILE A 240 -18.28 -16.78 16.62
CA ILE A 240 -19.46 -17.46 17.17
C ILE A 240 -20.45 -17.84 16.06
N GLN A 241 -20.30 -17.29 14.84
CA GLN A 241 -21.17 -17.64 13.72
C GLN A 241 -20.92 -19.07 13.20
N VAL A 242 -19.81 -19.71 13.56
CA VAL A 242 -19.43 -21.05 13.09
C VAL A 242 -19.21 -22.02 14.27
N PRO A 243 -20.19 -22.88 14.62
CA PRO A 243 -20.14 -23.69 15.84
C PRO A 243 -19.14 -24.87 15.83
N ALA A 244 -18.22 -24.94 14.85
CA ALA A 244 -17.39 -26.13 14.58
C ALA A 244 -15.86 -25.88 14.48
N SER A 245 -15.38 -24.64 14.43
CA SER A 245 -14.01 -24.32 13.99
C SER A 245 -13.05 -23.82 15.08
N ILE A 246 -13.48 -23.60 16.32
CA ILE A 246 -12.61 -23.07 17.39
C ILE A 246 -11.69 -24.20 17.91
N GLY A 247 -10.54 -24.33 17.26
CA GLY A 247 -9.41 -25.11 17.75
C GLY A 247 -8.74 -24.41 18.94
N ILE A 248 -9.23 -24.63 20.16
CA ILE A 248 -8.48 -24.29 21.39
C ILE A 248 -7.28 -25.25 21.50
N SER A 249 -6.22 -24.99 20.73
CA SER A 249 -4.97 -25.75 20.73
C SER A 249 -3.93 -25.08 21.63
N GLY A 250 -4.26 -24.91 22.91
CA GLY A 250 -3.35 -24.44 23.94
C GLY A 250 -2.97 -25.55 24.92
N ARG A 251 -1.68 -25.67 25.25
CA ARG A 251 -1.16 -26.53 26.33
C ARG A 251 -1.13 -25.80 27.67
N SER A 252 -1.28 -24.47 27.68
CA SER A 252 -1.39 -23.66 28.89
C SER A 252 -2.56 -24.09 29.77
N LYS A 253 -2.34 -24.28 31.08
CA LYS A 253 -3.41 -24.60 32.04
C LYS A 253 -4.25 -23.39 32.46
N ILE A 254 -3.86 -22.19 32.04
CA ILE A 254 -4.53 -20.93 32.33
C ILE A 254 -4.95 -20.32 31.00
N ILE A 255 -6.26 -20.14 30.81
CA ILE A 255 -6.85 -19.59 29.59
C ILE A 255 -7.57 -18.29 29.97
N ILE A 256 -7.22 -17.19 29.33
CA ILE A 256 -7.92 -15.91 29.49
C ILE A 256 -8.96 -15.81 28.38
N ILE A 257 -10.21 -15.50 28.73
CA ILE A 257 -11.28 -15.27 27.76
C ILE A 257 -11.71 -13.81 27.84
N LEU A 258 -11.49 -13.07 26.76
CA LEU A 258 -11.92 -11.69 26.55
C LEU A 258 -13.23 -11.70 25.74
N SER A 259 -14.36 -11.57 26.42
CA SER A 259 -15.67 -11.82 25.81
C SER A 259 -16.77 -10.98 26.47
N ASN A 260 -17.87 -10.76 25.75
CA ASN A 260 -19.10 -10.31 26.38
C ASN A 260 -19.76 -11.49 27.13
N ARG A 261 -20.76 -11.18 27.97
CA ARG A 261 -21.50 -12.16 28.77
C ARG A 261 -22.18 -13.30 27.97
N ARG A 262 -22.83 -12.99 26.85
CA ARG A 262 -23.57 -13.98 26.02
C ARG A 262 -22.58 -14.94 25.38
N ASP A 263 -21.58 -14.34 24.75
CA ASP A 263 -20.49 -14.99 24.02
C ASP A 263 -19.69 -15.93 24.93
N LEU A 264 -19.41 -15.53 26.18
CA LEU A 264 -18.65 -16.33 27.16
C LEU A 264 -19.37 -17.65 27.47
N VAL A 265 -20.68 -17.61 27.70
CA VAL A 265 -21.47 -18.82 28.00
C VAL A 265 -21.50 -19.76 26.78
N THR A 266 -21.64 -19.22 25.56
CA THR A 266 -21.59 -20.03 24.33
C THR A 266 -20.22 -20.67 24.09
N LEU A 267 -19.13 -19.93 24.33
CA LEU A 267 -17.77 -20.45 24.13
C LEU A 267 -17.41 -21.56 25.12
N LEU A 268 -17.79 -21.39 26.40
CA LEU A 268 -17.57 -22.40 27.43
C LEU A 268 -18.40 -23.67 27.15
N THR A 269 -19.67 -23.52 26.74
CA THR A 269 -20.56 -24.66 26.47
C THR A 269 -20.18 -25.45 25.22
N TRP A 270 -19.63 -24.82 24.18
CA TRP A 270 -19.15 -25.52 22.99
C TRP A 270 -17.81 -26.25 23.20
N ASN A 271 -16.98 -25.80 24.14
CA ASN A 271 -15.61 -26.32 24.32
C ASN A 271 -15.40 -27.17 25.58
N ILE A 272 -16.45 -27.53 26.32
CA ILE A 272 -16.41 -28.27 27.61
C ILE A 272 -15.39 -29.41 27.60
N GLY A 273 -15.42 -30.27 26.57
CA GLY A 273 -14.54 -31.45 26.48
C GLY A 273 -13.04 -31.14 26.35
N ARG A 274 -12.68 -29.95 25.83
CA ARG A 274 -11.28 -29.49 25.66
C ARG A 274 -10.76 -28.69 26.86
N LEU A 275 -11.65 -28.12 27.68
CA LEU A 275 -11.29 -27.24 28.80
C LEU A 275 -10.93 -27.98 30.11
N ARG A 276 -10.82 -29.31 30.08
CA ARG A 276 -10.58 -30.15 31.27
C ARG A 276 -9.32 -29.76 32.05
N ASN A 277 -9.45 -29.61 33.37
CA ASN A 277 -8.39 -29.24 34.31
C ASN A 277 -7.68 -27.92 33.95
N THR A 278 -8.42 -26.94 33.44
CA THR A 278 -7.93 -25.58 33.21
C THR A 278 -8.52 -24.58 34.23
N LEU A 279 -7.76 -23.53 34.53
CA LEU A 279 -8.28 -22.30 35.13
C LEU A 279 -8.61 -21.33 34.00
N ILE A 280 -9.87 -20.92 33.92
CA ILE A 280 -10.35 -19.94 32.96
C ILE A 280 -10.48 -18.61 33.68
N ILE A 281 -9.82 -17.57 33.18
CA ILE A 281 -9.95 -16.20 33.68
C ILE A 281 -10.88 -15.46 32.71
N GLY A 282 -12.14 -15.26 33.11
CA GLY A 282 -13.11 -14.50 32.36
C GLY A 282 -12.96 -13.01 32.63
N ILE A 283 -12.64 -12.23 31.59
CA ILE A 283 -12.56 -10.77 31.65
C ILE A 283 -13.74 -10.21 30.84
N PRO A 284 -14.67 -9.48 31.49
CA PRO A 284 -15.83 -8.93 30.81
C PRO A 284 -15.40 -7.77 29.89
N THR A 285 -15.85 -7.81 28.64
CA THR A 285 -15.62 -6.71 27.69
C THR A 285 -16.73 -5.66 27.71
N ASN A 286 -17.83 -5.94 28.41
CA ASN A 286 -18.94 -5.04 28.69
C ASN A 286 -19.43 -5.20 30.13
N ASP A 287 -20.23 -4.27 30.64
CA ASP A 287 -20.51 -4.18 32.09
C ASP A 287 -21.51 -5.24 32.61
N GLN A 288 -22.05 -6.09 31.74
CA GLN A 288 -23.11 -7.05 32.06
C GLN A 288 -22.60 -8.24 32.88
N THR A 289 -23.04 -8.35 34.13
CA THR A 289 -22.76 -9.48 35.03
C THR A 289 -23.59 -10.72 34.66
N LEU A 290 -23.07 -11.93 34.89
CA LEU A 290 -23.84 -13.16 34.65
C LEU A 290 -25.06 -13.24 35.58
N SER A 291 -26.24 -13.51 35.02
CA SER A 291 -27.46 -13.80 35.79
C SER A 291 -27.35 -15.15 36.50
N ASP A 292 -28.03 -15.29 37.63
CA ASP A 292 -27.98 -16.52 38.44
C ASP A 292 -28.41 -17.79 37.68
N GLU A 293 -29.35 -17.68 36.73
CA GLU A 293 -29.69 -18.78 35.80
C GLU A 293 -28.50 -19.23 34.94
N GLN A 294 -27.70 -18.29 34.42
CA GLN A 294 -26.52 -18.61 33.61
C GLN A 294 -25.35 -19.06 34.47
N ARG A 295 -25.20 -18.52 35.69
CA ARG A 295 -24.30 -19.07 36.69
C ARG A 295 -24.68 -20.52 36.96
N PHE A 296 -25.97 -20.82 37.17
CA PHE A 296 -26.47 -22.17 37.41
C PHE A 296 -26.23 -23.11 36.21
N GLN A 297 -26.47 -22.65 34.98
CA GLN A 297 -26.14 -23.39 33.75
C GLN A 297 -24.66 -23.72 33.66
N LEU A 298 -23.75 -22.79 33.97
CA LEU A 298 -22.31 -23.06 34.02
C LEU A 298 -21.94 -24.02 35.17
N MET A 299 -22.58 -23.88 36.33
CA MET A 299 -22.36 -24.75 37.50
C MET A 299 -22.88 -26.18 37.31
N GLN A 300 -23.86 -26.40 36.44
CA GLN A 300 -24.33 -27.75 36.04
C GLN A 300 -23.34 -28.51 35.14
N ILE A 301 -22.31 -27.86 34.58
CA ILE A 301 -21.34 -28.48 33.67
C ILE A 301 -20.25 -29.24 34.45
N ASN A 302 -20.66 -30.23 35.26
CA ASN A 302 -19.88 -31.32 35.86
C ASN A 302 -18.36 -31.09 36.08
N GLY A 303 -17.99 -29.97 36.70
CA GLY A 303 -16.69 -29.77 37.33
C GLY A 303 -15.43 -29.84 36.47
N GLN A 304 -15.51 -29.66 35.14
CA GLN A 304 -14.36 -29.92 34.28
C GLN A 304 -13.31 -28.79 34.25
N PHE A 305 -13.68 -27.57 34.64
CA PHE A 305 -12.81 -26.40 34.71
C PHE A 305 -13.16 -25.52 35.92
N SER A 306 -12.23 -24.65 36.32
CA SER A 306 -12.47 -23.59 37.30
C SER A 306 -12.59 -22.25 36.56
N LEU A 307 -13.66 -21.48 36.75
CA LEU A 307 -13.86 -20.16 36.15
C LEU A 307 -13.65 -19.06 37.21
N LEU A 308 -12.61 -18.25 37.06
CA LEU A 308 -12.42 -17.01 37.81
C LEU A 308 -12.93 -15.85 36.97
N LEU A 309 -14.04 -15.24 37.39
CA LEU A 309 -14.62 -14.06 36.74
C LEU A 309 -14.10 -12.80 37.42
N LEU A 310 -13.57 -11.84 36.65
CA LEU A 310 -13.05 -10.57 37.16
C LEU A 310 -14.06 -9.44 36.94
N GLU A 311 -14.74 -8.99 38.00
CA GLU A 311 -15.76 -7.94 37.94
C GLU A 311 -15.31 -6.71 38.74
N PRO A 312 -15.62 -5.47 38.30
CA PRO A 312 -15.36 -4.29 39.12
C PRO A 312 -16.29 -4.31 40.34
N MET A 313 -15.74 -4.03 41.53
CA MET A 313 -16.48 -4.00 42.78
C MET A 313 -17.46 -2.82 42.79
N LYS A 314 -18.73 -3.06 43.18
CA LYS A 314 -19.82 -2.07 43.11
C LYS A 314 -20.48 -1.88 44.48
N SER A 315 -20.75 -0.63 44.84
CA SER A 315 -21.62 -0.27 45.97
C SER A 315 -23.04 -0.80 45.73
N LYS A 316 -23.70 -1.27 46.78
CA LYS A 316 -25.16 -1.43 46.77
C LYS A 316 -25.78 -0.04 46.79
N MET A 317 -26.14 0.46 45.60
CA MET A 317 -26.81 1.75 45.39
C MET A 317 -28.30 1.66 45.79
N ASP A 318 -28.55 1.28 47.04
CA ASP A 318 -29.90 1.05 47.59
C ASP A 318 -30.72 2.35 47.61
N ASP A 319 -30.07 3.47 47.88
CA ASP A 319 -30.65 4.82 47.82
C ASP A 319 -31.14 5.20 46.41
N PHE A 320 -30.41 4.83 45.36
CA PHE A 320 -30.87 4.98 43.97
C PHE A 320 -31.99 3.99 43.62
N ARG A 321 -31.90 2.72 44.05
CA ARG A 321 -32.93 1.70 43.78
C ARG A 321 -34.29 2.16 44.32
N ASP A 322 -34.33 2.62 45.56
CA ASP A 322 -35.56 3.01 46.23
C ASP A 322 -36.19 4.25 45.55
N TYR A 323 -35.35 5.22 45.13
CA TYR A 323 -35.77 6.36 44.28
C TYR A 323 -36.32 5.91 42.92
N PHE A 324 -35.69 4.96 42.23
CA PHE A 324 -36.13 4.48 40.93
C PHE A 324 -37.48 3.75 41.03
N VAL A 325 -37.67 2.93 42.07
CA VAL A 325 -38.95 2.27 42.38
C VAL A 325 -40.05 3.30 42.65
N GLU A 326 -39.75 4.37 43.41
CA GLU A 326 -40.70 5.45 43.63
C GLU A 326 -41.10 6.20 42.34
N ILE A 327 -40.14 6.48 41.46
CA ILE A 327 -40.41 7.11 40.15
C ILE A 327 -41.24 6.21 39.24
N LEU A 328 -40.91 4.91 39.19
CA LEU A 328 -41.67 3.91 38.43
C LEU A 328 -43.12 3.83 38.91
N ARG A 329 -43.34 3.94 40.24
CA ARG A 329 -44.67 4.00 40.86
C ARG A 329 -45.44 5.29 40.54
N ARG A 330 -44.80 6.46 40.72
CA ARG A 330 -45.50 7.77 40.65
C ARG A 330 -45.71 8.26 39.21
N ASN A 331 -44.71 8.08 38.33
CA ASN A 331 -44.62 8.83 37.07
C ASN A 331 -44.71 7.96 35.81
N SER A 332 -44.96 6.66 35.93
CA SER A 332 -45.05 5.73 34.79
C SER A 332 -46.18 6.02 33.80
N ARG A 333 -47.25 6.68 34.25
CA ARG A 333 -48.32 7.18 33.35
C ARG A 333 -47.92 8.43 32.57
N THR A 334 -46.89 9.14 33.02
CA THR A 334 -46.43 10.42 32.46
C THR A 334 -45.25 10.23 31.50
N TYR A 335 -44.35 9.28 31.78
CA TYR A 335 -43.18 8.99 30.94
C TYR A 335 -43.35 7.67 30.20
N ALA A 336 -43.52 7.75 28.87
CA ALA A 336 -43.65 6.57 28.00
C ALA A 336 -42.49 5.58 28.17
N LEU A 337 -41.25 6.06 28.37
CA LEU A 337 -40.07 5.21 28.61
C LEU A 337 -40.23 4.29 29.84
N LEU A 338 -40.81 4.79 30.94
CA LEU A 338 -41.05 4.00 32.15
C LEU A 338 -42.17 2.97 31.94
N ALA A 339 -43.20 3.31 31.15
CA ALA A 339 -44.24 2.36 30.77
C ALA A 339 -43.67 1.22 29.90
N SER A 340 -42.86 1.55 28.89
CA SER A 340 -42.20 0.56 28.03
C SER A 340 -41.20 -0.31 28.80
N TYR A 341 -40.43 0.28 29.72
CA TYR A 341 -39.54 -0.45 30.64
C TYR A 341 -40.33 -1.46 31.49
N ALA A 342 -41.43 -1.04 32.12
CA ALA A 342 -42.23 -1.91 32.96
C ALA A 342 -42.87 -3.06 32.17
N HIS A 343 -43.36 -2.77 30.96
CA HIS A 343 -43.91 -3.76 30.05
C HIS A 343 -42.85 -4.81 29.67
N ALA A 344 -41.66 -4.37 29.24
CA ALA A 344 -40.57 -5.25 28.85
C ALA A 344 -40.00 -6.08 30.03
N LYS A 345 -39.86 -5.48 31.22
CA LYS A 345 -39.18 -6.12 32.37
C LYS A 345 -40.10 -7.00 33.22
N PHE A 346 -41.36 -6.62 33.41
CA PHE A 346 -42.28 -7.29 34.35
C PHE A 346 -43.47 -7.98 33.66
N ASN A 347 -43.63 -7.81 32.34
CA ASN A 347 -44.77 -8.32 31.56
C ASN A 347 -46.12 -7.92 32.21
N CYS A 348 -46.24 -6.63 32.51
CA CYS A 348 -47.42 -5.99 33.07
C CYS A 348 -47.54 -4.56 32.53
N THR A 349 -48.75 -3.99 32.50
CA THR A 349 -48.98 -2.62 32.01
C THR A 349 -49.30 -1.68 33.17
N LEU A 350 -48.75 -0.47 33.14
CA LEU A 350 -49.11 0.63 34.08
C LEU A 350 -50.29 1.49 33.57
N VAL A 351 -50.84 1.07 32.43
CA VAL A 351 -52.04 1.59 31.77
C VAL A 351 -53.04 0.43 31.68
N ASN A 352 -54.33 0.69 31.89
CA ASN A 352 -55.37 -0.33 31.77
C ASN A 352 -55.55 -0.75 30.30
N ALA A 353 -54.87 -1.82 29.89
CA ALA A 353 -55.00 -2.43 28.57
C ALA A 353 -55.71 -3.81 28.72
N PRO A 354 -56.83 -4.07 28.03
CA PRO A 354 -57.53 -5.34 28.15
C PRO A 354 -56.62 -6.49 27.66
N GLY A 355 -56.49 -7.52 28.50
CA GLY A 355 -55.60 -8.67 28.26
C GLY A 355 -54.25 -8.62 28.97
N PHE A 356 -53.86 -7.48 29.56
CA PHE A 356 -52.60 -7.34 30.31
C PHE A 356 -52.85 -7.20 31.82
N VAL A 357 -51.90 -7.69 32.62
CA VAL A 357 -51.93 -7.56 34.08
C VAL A 357 -51.54 -6.14 34.47
N ASP A 358 -52.36 -5.44 35.26
CA ASP A 358 -51.95 -4.15 35.87
C ASP A 358 -50.76 -4.40 36.82
N CYS A 359 -49.64 -3.72 36.60
CA CYS A 359 -48.46 -3.84 37.46
C CYS A 359 -48.77 -3.56 38.94
N LYS A 360 -49.77 -2.71 39.22
CA LYS A 360 -50.23 -2.41 40.59
C LYS A 360 -50.76 -3.64 41.33
N ASN A 361 -51.26 -4.65 40.61
CA ASN A 361 -51.77 -5.90 41.18
C ASN A 361 -50.66 -6.89 41.59
N ARG A 362 -49.39 -6.67 41.20
CA ARG A 362 -48.27 -7.51 41.65
C ARG A 362 -47.74 -7.15 43.06
N GLY A 363 -48.14 -6.00 43.59
CA GLY A 363 -47.76 -5.54 44.94
C GLY A 363 -46.43 -4.77 44.97
N ASP A 364 -46.34 -3.82 45.91
CA ASP A 364 -45.18 -2.92 46.04
C ASP A 364 -43.87 -3.67 46.38
N SER A 365 -43.96 -4.74 47.18
CA SER A 365 -42.79 -5.57 47.55
C SER A 365 -42.20 -6.29 46.34
N TYR A 366 -43.04 -6.86 45.47
CA TYR A 366 -42.60 -7.55 44.25
C TYR A 366 -41.86 -6.60 43.31
N LEU A 367 -42.34 -5.36 43.16
CA LEU A 367 -41.69 -4.34 42.34
C LEU A 367 -40.33 -3.92 42.90
N ALA A 368 -40.19 -3.78 44.22
CA ALA A 368 -38.92 -3.43 44.85
C ALA A 368 -37.89 -4.58 44.75
N GLU A 369 -38.32 -5.83 44.93
CA GLU A 369 -37.47 -7.02 44.88
C GLU A 369 -37.03 -7.38 43.44
N ALA A 370 -37.87 -7.12 42.43
CA ALA A 370 -37.58 -7.42 41.04
C ALA A 370 -36.74 -6.34 40.31
N VAL A 371 -36.50 -5.16 40.91
CA VAL A 371 -35.63 -4.11 40.35
C VAL A 371 -34.18 -4.33 40.79
N THR A 372 -33.43 -5.03 39.95
CA THR A 372 -31.96 -5.09 40.03
C THR A 372 -31.35 -3.82 39.44
N THR A 373 -30.51 -3.09 40.18
CA THR A 373 -29.84 -1.89 39.67
C THR A 373 -28.86 -2.20 38.53
N GLY A 374 -28.85 -1.35 37.51
CA GLY A 374 -28.02 -1.55 36.33
C GLY A 374 -26.52 -1.46 36.61
N ALA A 375 -25.74 -2.24 35.88
CA ALA A 375 -24.33 -2.48 36.18
C ALA A 375 -23.42 -1.24 36.09
N THR A 376 -23.84 -0.21 35.35
CA THR A 376 -23.14 1.05 35.09
C THR A 376 -23.59 2.22 35.99
N VAL A 377 -24.60 2.01 36.86
CA VAL A 377 -25.22 3.06 37.68
C VAL A 377 -24.18 3.81 38.53
N GLU A 378 -23.33 3.11 39.28
CA GLU A 378 -22.31 3.76 40.11
C GLU A 378 -21.30 4.56 39.26
N ALA A 379 -20.75 3.95 38.20
CA ALA A 379 -19.76 4.59 37.34
C ALA A 379 -20.33 5.86 36.65
N ALA A 380 -21.62 5.85 36.29
CA ALA A 380 -22.31 7.01 35.73
C ALA A 380 -22.59 8.12 36.76
N VAL A 381 -22.93 7.76 38.01
CA VAL A 381 -23.02 8.72 39.12
C VAL A 381 -21.64 9.35 39.38
N LEU A 382 -20.57 8.56 39.44
CA LEU A 382 -19.19 9.04 39.60
C LEU A 382 -18.79 9.97 38.43
N ALA A 383 -19.10 9.63 37.19
CA ALA A 383 -18.81 10.48 36.03
C ALA A 383 -19.60 11.81 36.07
N THR A 384 -20.86 11.76 36.50
CA THR A 384 -21.70 12.94 36.68
C THR A 384 -21.14 13.86 37.77
N TYR A 385 -20.73 13.29 38.91
CA TYR A 385 -20.10 14.03 40.00
C TYR A 385 -18.70 14.56 39.64
N ALA A 386 -17.94 13.88 38.80
CA ALA A 386 -16.65 14.38 38.29
C ALA A 386 -16.81 15.65 37.45
N VAL A 387 -17.79 15.69 36.54
CA VAL A 387 -18.15 16.92 35.81
C VAL A 387 -18.64 17.99 36.78
N ALA A 388 -19.47 17.63 37.76
CA ALA A 388 -20.06 18.58 38.68
C ALA A 388 -19.02 19.25 39.62
N ALA A 389 -18.07 18.46 40.14
CA ALA A 389 -16.94 18.96 40.92
C ALA A 389 -16.04 19.89 40.10
N MET A 390 -15.79 19.57 38.82
CA MET A 390 -15.04 20.45 37.91
C MET A 390 -15.77 21.78 37.63
N VAL A 391 -17.11 21.76 37.47
CA VAL A 391 -17.91 22.99 37.34
C VAL A 391 -17.85 23.85 38.60
N ARG A 392 -17.89 23.24 39.79
CA ARG A 392 -17.69 23.96 41.07
C ARG A 392 -16.29 24.58 41.14
N MET A 393 -15.24 23.81 40.82
CA MET A 393 -13.84 24.26 40.83
C MET A 393 -13.59 25.43 39.86
N THR A 394 -14.01 25.29 38.61
CA THR A 394 -13.85 26.34 37.57
C THR A 394 -14.66 27.60 37.86
N SER A 395 -15.80 27.49 38.55
CA SER A 395 -16.61 28.63 38.98
C SER A 395 -16.13 29.30 40.28
N THR A 396 -15.22 28.70 41.04
CA THR A 396 -14.59 29.35 42.21
C THR A 396 -13.27 30.04 41.88
N ASP A 397 -12.60 29.62 40.80
CA ASP A 397 -11.26 30.09 40.42
C ASP A 397 -11.32 30.98 39.16
N ASP A 398 -11.92 32.17 39.31
CA ASP A 398 -12.15 33.20 38.25
C ASP A 398 -10.89 33.55 37.41
N LYS A 399 -9.69 33.20 37.88
CA LYS A 399 -8.41 33.54 37.26
C LYS A 399 -7.76 32.40 36.45
N ILE A 400 -8.22 31.16 36.58
CA ILE A 400 -7.49 30.00 36.03
C ILE A 400 -8.19 29.38 34.81
N PHE A 401 -9.53 29.39 34.75
CA PHE A 401 -10.31 28.68 33.71
C PHE A 401 -11.41 29.55 33.07
N ALA A 402 -11.17 30.85 32.91
CA ALA A 402 -12.13 31.78 32.34
C ALA A 402 -12.26 31.62 30.81
N CYS A 403 -13.17 30.74 30.37
CA CYS A 403 -13.68 30.71 29.00
C CYS A 403 -14.57 31.93 28.71
N ASN A 404 -13.98 33.13 28.72
CA ASN A 404 -14.64 34.34 28.22
C ASN A 404 -14.88 34.17 26.72
N GLY A 405 -16.11 34.45 26.26
CA GLY A 405 -16.61 34.18 24.90
C GLY A 405 -15.94 34.92 23.73
N GLN A 406 -14.74 35.44 23.94
CA GLN A 406 -13.83 35.99 22.91
C GLN A 406 -12.86 34.93 22.36
N ASN A 407 -12.54 33.88 23.13
CA ASN A 407 -11.65 32.81 22.68
C ASN A 407 -12.42 31.73 21.88
N GLU A 408 -11.79 31.19 20.85
CA GLU A 408 -12.39 30.13 20.02
C GLU A 408 -12.76 28.91 20.88
N THR A 409 -13.90 28.28 20.58
CA THR A 409 -14.43 27.11 21.33
C THR A 409 -13.46 25.93 21.43
N ALA A 410 -12.44 25.92 20.58
CA ALA A 410 -11.32 25.00 20.58
C ALA A 410 -10.40 25.11 21.83
N ASP A 411 -10.03 26.33 22.24
CA ASP A 411 -9.08 26.55 23.35
C ASP A 411 -9.76 26.32 24.71
N CYS A 412 -11.03 26.71 24.82
CA CYS A 412 -11.84 26.48 26.01
C CYS A 412 -11.97 24.98 26.35
N GLY A 413 -12.13 24.13 25.33
CA GLY A 413 -12.23 22.68 25.53
C GLY A 413 -10.96 22.04 26.11
N GLU A 414 -9.79 22.57 25.77
CA GLU A 414 -8.51 22.12 26.34
C GLU A 414 -8.33 22.59 27.79
N GLN A 415 -8.71 23.84 28.10
CA GLN A 415 -8.72 24.35 29.48
C GLN A 415 -9.65 23.53 30.39
N LEU A 416 -10.87 23.21 29.94
CA LEU A 416 -11.79 22.32 30.66
C LEU A 416 -11.22 20.91 30.83
N THR A 417 -10.52 20.40 29.82
CA THR A 417 -9.82 19.11 29.89
C THR A 417 -8.69 19.14 30.94
N GLN A 418 -8.00 20.26 31.13
CA GLN A 418 -7.01 20.42 32.19
C GLN A 418 -7.67 20.53 33.58
N ALA A 419 -8.75 21.30 33.72
CA ALA A 419 -9.51 21.40 34.96
C ALA A 419 -10.02 20.03 35.45
N LEU A 420 -10.53 19.19 34.53
CA LEU A 420 -11.03 17.84 34.87
C LEU A 420 -9.93 16.89 35.38
N LYS A 421 -8.65 17.08 34.98
CA LYS A 421 -7.51 16.31 35.51
C LYS A 421 -7.18 16.65 36.97
N LEU A 422 -7.51 17.86 37.41
CA LEU A 422 -7.21 18.36 38.76
C LEU A 422 -8.34 18.10 39.76
N VAL A 423 -9.46 17.51 39.33
CA VAL A 423 -10.60 17.21 40.21
C VAL A 423 -10.18 16.23 41.29
N ARG A 424 -10.41 16.65 42.54
CA ARG A 424 -10.53 15.78 43.71
C ARG A 424 -11.83 16.10 44.43
N TYR A 425 -12.70 15.11 44.57
CA TYR A 425 -13.99 15.27 45.24
C TYR A 425 -14.25 14.12 46.21
N THR A 426 -14.55 14.45 47.46
CA THR A 426 -14.93 13.49 48.51
C THR A 426 -16.41 13.63 48.84
N PHE A 427 -17.15 12.51 48.79
CA PHE A 427 -18.61 12.51 49.00
C PHE A 427 -18.99 12.81 50.46
N GLY A 428 -19.78 13.87 50.65
CA GLY A 428 -20.11 14.44 51.96
C GLY A 428 -21.37 13.86 52.64
N PRO A 429 -21.90 14.55 53.67
CA PRO A 429 -23.15 14.16 54.34
C PRO A 429 -24.40 14.38 53.47
N ASP A 430 -24.42 15.45 52.66
CA ASP A 430 -25.54 15.85 51.78
C ASP A 430 -25.57 15.13 50.43
N ASP A 431 -24.64 14.20 50.22
CA ASP A 431 -24.45 13.41 49.01
C ASP A 431 -25.09 12.00 49.14
N PRO A 432 -25.20 11.23 48.03
CA PRO A 432 -25.62 9.82 48.05
C PRO A 432 -25.00 9.02 49.19
N MET A 433 -25.85 8.39 50.01
CA MET A 433 -25.41 7.68 51.20
C MET A 433 -24.53 6.47 50.83
N SER A 434 -24.81 5.82 49.70
CA SER A 434 -24.04 4.69 49.18
C SER A 434 -22.63 5.04 48.66
N LEU A 435 -22.29 6.34 48.57
CA LEU A 435 -20.98 6.84 48.12
C LEU A 435 -20.22 7.66 49.19
N ARG A 436 -20.85 7.97 50.33
CA ARG A 436 -20.25 8.81 51.40
C ARG A 436 -18.84 8.34 51.78
N GLY A 437 -17.88 9.26 51.71
CA GLY A 437 -16.47 9.00 52.01
C GLY A 437 -15.63 8.41 50.86
N LYS A 438 -16.20 8.07 49.70
CA LYS A 438 -15.42 7.77 48.48
C LYS A 438 -14.77 9.06 47.93
N GLU A 439 -13.64 8.91 47.25
CA GLU A 439 -12.92 10.00 46.56
C GLU A 439 -12.87 9.75 45.04
N ILE A 440 -13.16 10.81 44.26
CA ILE A 440 -12.98 10.86 42.81
C ILE A 440 -11.64 11.53 42.51
N SER A 441 -10.72 10.79 41.89
CA SER A 441 -9.46 11.29 41.31
C SER A 441 -9.08 10.46 40.08
N PHE A 442 -8.42 11.08 39.09
CA PHE A 442 -8.01 10.44 37.84
C PHE A 442 -6.49 10.27 37.74
N ASP A 443 -6.05 9.10 37.24
CA ASP A 443 -4.64 8.79 37.03
C ASP A 443 -4.06 9.49 35.78
N ASN A 444 -2.76 9.30 35.53
CA ASN A 444 -2.09 9.81 34.33
C ASN A 444 -2.64 9.22 33.01
N ARG A 445 -3.41 8.13 33.03
CA ARG A 445 -4.15 7.57 31.89
C ARG A 445 -5.56 8.16 31.76
N LEU A 446 -5.96 9.10 32.62
CA LEU A 446 -7.30 9.68 32.71
C LEU A 446 -8.38 8.66 33.12
N VAL A 447 -8.00 7.61 33.84
CA VAL A 447 -8.88 6.58 34.40
C VAL A 447 -8.96 6.78 35.92
N LEU A 448 -10.12 6.56 36.52
CA LEU A 448 -10.32 6.68 37.96
C LEU A 448 -9.24 5.86 38.73
N GLU A 449 -8.65 6.46 39.78
CA GLU A 449 -7.57 5.84 40.56
C GLU A 449 -8.09 4.75 41.50
N ASN A 450 -9.19 5.03 42.20
CA ASN A 450 -9.75 4.20 43.26
C ASN A 450 -10.67 3.07 42.74
N ILE A 451 -10.33 2.47 41.60
CA ILE A 451 -11.06 1.31 41.06
C ILE A 451 -10.64 0.04 41.83
N GLN A 452 -11.62 -0.69 42.34
CA GLN A 452 -11.43 -2.01 42.94
C GLN A 452 -12.00 -3.09 42.02
N ILE A 453 -11.28 -4.21 41.86
CA ILE A 453 -11.67 -5.34 41.01
C ILE A 453 -11.71 -6.59 41.88
N GLU A 454 -12.89 -7.24 41.94
CA GLU A 454 -13.08 -8.51 42.62
C GLU A 454 -12.94 -9.70 41.67
N GLY A 455 -12.45 -10.82 42.21
CA GLY A 455 -12.40 -12.10 41.51
C GLY A 455 -13.31 -13.12 42.19
N ARG A 456 -14.33 -13.57 41.45
CA ARG A 456 -15.30 -14.57 41.90
C ARG A 456 -15.00 -15.91 41.24
N LEU A 457 -14.71 -16.93 42.05
CA LEU A 457 -14.44 -18.29 41.60
C LEU A 457 -15.73 -19.10 41.54
N MET A 458 -16.03 -19.58 40.33
CA MET A 458 -17.12 -20.50 40.02
C MET A 458 -16.54 -21.86 39.57
N GLY A 459 -17.08 -22.96 40.07
CA GLY A 459 -16.64 -24.30 39.68
C GLY A 459 -17.16 -25.38 40.62
N THR A 460 -16.49 -26.52 40.70
CA THR A 460 -16.77 -27.55 41.72
C THR A 460 -15.50 -27.93 42.48
N ASP A 461 -15.63 -28.19 43.78
CA ASP A 461 -14.55 -28.78 44.57
C ASP A 461 -14.33 -30.27 44.21
N SER A 462 -13.25 -30.86 44.74
CA SER A 462 -12.92 -32.27 44.56
C SER A 462 -13.93 -33.25 45.20
N LYS A 463 -14.98 -32.75 45.85
CA LYS A 463 -16.11 -33.50 46.42
C LYS A 463 -17.40 -33.28 45.61
N GLY A 464 -17.32 -32.64 44.44
CA GLY A 464 -18.45 -32.35 43.57
C GLY A 464 -19.38 -31.24 44.08
N ARG A 465 -18.95 -30.45 45.07
CA ARG A 465 -19.73 -29.33 45.60
C ARG A 465 -19.50 -28.10 44.75
N VAL A 466 -20.58 -27.46 44.32
CA VAL A 466 -20.52 -26.19 43.61
C VAL A 466 -19.88 -25.12 44.50
N ILE A 467 -18.87 -24.43 43.96
CA ILE A 467 -18.22 -23.26 44.55
C ILE A 467 -18.72 -22.04 43.78
N ASP A 468 -19.28 -21.06 44.50
CA ASP A 468 -19.37 -19.66 44.07
C ASP A 468 -18.89 -18.81 45.24
N LYS A 469 -17.68 -18.23 45.12
CA LYS A 469 -17.02 -17.50 46.21
C LYS A 469 -16.21 -16.30 45.71
N LEU A 470 -16.21 -15.24 46.52
CA LEU A 470 -15.28 -14.12 46.39
C LEU A 470 -13.88 -14.55 46.91
N VAL A 471 -12.93 -14.72 45.99
CA VAL A 471 -11.58 -15.24 46.32
C VAL A 471 -10.47 -14.21 46.20
N MET A 472 -10.70 -13.10 45.51
CA MET A 472 -9.68 -12.09 45.20
C MET A 472 -10.26 -10.68 45.31
N ASN A 473 -9.48 -9.74 45.83
CA ASN A 473 -9.74 -8.30 45.70
C ASN A 473 -8.44 -7.58 45.31
N TYR A 474 -8.52 -6.75 44.28
CA TYR A 474 -7.43 -5.91 43.78
C TYR A 474 -7.80 -4.44 43.91
N ASP A 475 -6.96 -3.68 44.60
CA ASP A 475 -7.07 -2.22 44.70
C ASP A 475 -6.03 -1.55 43.80
N LYS A 476 -6.51 -0.80 42.80
CA LYS A 476 -5.66 -0.10 41.83
C LYS A 476 -4.81 1.01 42.48
N SER A 477 -5.31 1.66 43.53
CA SER A 477 -4.62 2.79 44.18
C SER A 477 -3.34 2.34 44.90
N THR A 478 -3.43 1.25 45.66
CA THR A 478 -2.30 0.63 46.37
C THR A 478 -1.54 -0.41 45.53
N LYS A 479 -2.12 -0.82 44.38
CA LYS A 479 -1.68 -1.95 43.54
C LYS A 479 -1.58 -3.28 44.28
N ALA A 480 -2.33 -3.41 45.37
CA ALA A 480 -2.31 -4.59 46.23
C ALA A 480 -3.34 -5.64 45.75
N LEU A 481 -2.87 -6.87 45.52
CA LEU A 481 -3.72 -8.02 45.28
C LEU A 481 -3.82 -8.87 46.55
N SER A 482 -5.03 -8.92 47.12
CA SER A 482 -5.38 -9.81 48.22
C SER A 482 -6.10 -11.06 47.68
N LEU A 483 -5.74 -12.23 48.23
CA LEU A 483 -6.32 -13.52 47.87
C LEU A 483 -6.81 -14.19 49.15
N ASN A 484 -8.11 -14.40 49.27
CA ASN A 484 -8.76 -14.92 50.47
C ASN A 484 -8.65 -16.45 50.57
N ASP A 485 -8.81 -17.14 49.44
CA ASP A 485 -8.76 -18.60 49.30
C ASP A 485 -7.74 -18.97 48.20
N PRO A 486 -6.95 -20.05 48.34
CA PRO A 486 -6.02 -20.49 47.30
C PRO A 486 -6.77 -20.96 46.04
N LEU A 487 -6.29 -20.56 44.85
CA LEU A 487 -6.85 -20.99 43.57
C LEU A 487 -6.42 -22.44 43.25
N LEU A 488 -7.39 -23.35 43.31
CA LEU A 488 -7.23 -24.77 43.02
C LEU A 488 -7.92 -25.14 41.69
N LEU A 489 -7.33 -26.10 40.98
CA LEU A 489 -7.98 -26.83 39.89
C LEU A 489 -9.06 -27.77 40.47
N PRO A 490 -10.00 -28.29 39.65
CA PRO A 490 -11.03 -29.22 40.12
C PRO A 490 -10.47 -30.52 40.74
N ASP A 491 -9.24 -30.89 40.40
CA ASP A 491 -8.51 -32.03 40.99
C ASP A 491 -7.85 -31.72 42.35
N GLY A 492 -8.06 -30.52 42.89
CA GLY A 492 -7.52 -30.07 44.18
C GLY A 492 -6.05 -29.63 44.15
N ARG A 493 -5.38 -29.61 42.99
CA ARG A 493 -4.00 -29.13 42.88
C ARG A 493 -3.95 -27.60 42.70
N PRO A 494 -2.92 -26.91 43.23
CA PRO A 494 -2.73 -25.48 42.97
C PRO A 494 -2.50 -25.24 41.48
N VAL A 495 -3.11 -24.18 40.95
CA VAL A 495 -2.97 -23.80 39.54
C VAL A 495 -1.53 -23.36 39.29
N ARG A 496 -0.79 -24.12 38.47
CA ARG A 496 0.55 -23.74 38.00
C ARG A 496 0.71 -24.00 36.50
N SER A 497 0.94 -22.94 35.74
CA SER A 497 1.17 -22.97 34.29
C SER A 497 2.47 -22.25 33.96
N VAL A 498 3.50 -23.04 33.65
CA VAL A 498 4.87 -22.58 33.36
C VAL A 498 5.35 -23.33 32.12
N CYS A 499 5.92 -22.61 31.15
CA CYS A 499 6.50 -23.25 29.96
C CYS A 499 7.68 -24.16 30.38
N PRO A 500 7.80 -25.41 29.88
CA PRO A 500 8.96 -26.24 30.14
C PRO A 500 10.23 -25.65 29.53
N ASN A 501 11.33 -25.59 30.30
CA ASN A 501 12.63 -25.19 29.77
C ASN A 501 13.03 -26.09 28.58
N GLY A 502 13.38 -25.51 27.43
CA GLY A 502 13.75 -26.23 26.20
C GLY A 502 12.58 -26.70 25.34
N SER A 503 11.35 -26.22 25.57
CA SER A 503 10.19 -26.54 24.73
C SER A 503 10.06 -25.62 23.51
N HIS A 504 10.48 -26.09 22.33
CA HIS A 504 10.28 -25.41 21.03
C HIS A 504 8.83 -24.93 20.82
N SER A 505 7.83 -25.69 21.29
CA SER A 505 6.41 -25.34 21.18
C SER A 505 5.98 -24.09 21.97
N CYS A 506 6.86 -23.45 22.76
CA CYS A 506 6.56 -22.18 23.43
C CYS A 506 6.91 -20.94 22.59
N ARG A 507 7.42 -21.09 21.35
CA ARG A 507 7.57 -19.98 20.42
C ARG A 507 6.25 -19.65 19.72
N THR A 508 5.96 -18.37 19.62
CA THR A 508 4.62 -17.85 19.31
C THR A 508 4.36 -17.64 17.82
N CYS A 509 3.68 -18.60 17.20
CA CYS A 509 2.96 -18.38 15.94
C CYS A 509 1.84 -17.35 16.18
N SER A 510 2.12 -16.07 15.96
CA SER A 510 1.15 -14.98 16.19
C SER A 510 -0.08 -15.04 15.27
N LEU A 511 0.05 -15.65 14.08
CA LEU A 511 -1.04 -16.03 13.20
C LEU A 511 -0.82 -17.47 12.70
N VAL A 512 -1.87 -18.29 12.77
CA VAL A 512 -1.96 -19.61 12.14
C VAL A 512 -3.05 -19.53 11.08
N ASP A 513 -2.70 -19.82 9.83
CA ASP A 513 -3.64 -19.87 8.71
C ASP A 513 -3.77 -21.31 8.21
N MET A 514 -4.97 -21.67 7.73
CA MET A 514 -5.18 -22.96 7.06
C MET A 514 -4.59 -22.89 5.66
N ALA A 515 -3.73 -23.84 5.30
CA ALA A 515 -3.19 -23.94 3.95
C ALA A 515 -4.32 -24.30 2.96
N ASP A 516 -4.43 -23.56 1.85
CA ASP A 516 -5.43 -23.82 0.82
C ASP A 516 -5.06 -25.09 0.03
N ASN A 517 -5.78 -26.18 0.28
CA ASN A 517 -5.61 -27.45 -0.42
C ASN A 517 -5.84 -27.37 -1.95
N GLN A 518 -6.45 -26.29 -2.47
CA GLN A 518 -6.68 -26.09 -3.89
C GLN A 518 -5.58 -25.29 -4.60
N ARG A 519 -4.67 -24.63 -3.86
CA ARG A 519 -3.68 -23.70 -4.42
C ARG A 519 -2.29 -23.92 -3.82
N THR A 520 -1.44 -24.56 -4.62
CA THR A 520 0.04 -24.55 -4.61
C THR A 520 0.83 -25.42 -3.64
N TRP A 521 0.30 -25.84 -2.48
CA TRP A 521 1.11 -26.54 -1.47
C TRP A 521 1.08 -28.08 -1.59
N LEU A 522 2.25 -28.72 -1.48
CA LEU A 522 2.44 -30.18 -1.36
C LEU A 522 3.30 -30.48 -0.12
N LEU A 523 2.67 -30.98 0.94
CA LEU A 523 3.34 -31.34 2.20
C LEU A 523 3.80 -32.81 2.20
N TYR A 524 5.10 -33.00 2.38
CA TYR A 524 5.73 -34.26 2.79
C TYR A 524 6.12 -34.13 4.28
N PRO A 525 5.48 -34.85 5.22
CA PRO A 525 5.55 -34.54 6.65
C PRO A 525 6.89 -34.91 7.28
N GLY A 526 7.36 -34.09 8.24
CA GLY A 526 8.59 -34.33 9.00
C GLY A 526 8.67 -33.53 10.31
N ASP A 527 9.86 -33.52 10.91
CA ASP A 527 10.15 -32.75 12.13
C ASP A 527 10.89 -31.43 11.82
N VAL A 528 11.51 -31.33 10.64
CA VAL A 528 12.13 -30.13 10.04
C VAL A 528 11.85 -30.11 8.55
N TYR A 529 11.78 -28.93 7.94
CA TYR A 529 11.27 -28.77 6.57
C TYR A 529 12.30 -28.19 5.59
N LEU A 530 12.30 -28.76 4.38
CA LEU A 530 12.90 -28.22 3.16
C LEU A 530 11.79 -27.60 2.29
N VAL A 531 11.88 -26.32 1.95
CA VAL A 531 10.85 -25.67 1.12
C VAL A 531 11.31 -25.63 -0.33
N GLY A 532 10.55 -26.24 -1.25
CA GLY A 532 10.88 -26.26 -2.68
C GLY A 532 9.94 -25.38 -3.48
N MET A 533 10.46 -24.51 -4.35
CA MET A 533 9.67 -23.69 -5.27
C MET A 533 9.88 -24.16 -6.72
N PHE A 534 8.79 -24.42 -7.43
CA PHE A 534 8.80 -24.96 -8.79
C PHE A 534 7.63 -24.42 -9.60
N ASP A 535 7.80 -24.32 -10.92
CA ASP A 535 6.71 -23.89 -11.82
C ASP A 535 5.99 -25.12 -12.39
N LEU A 536 5.22 -25.79 -11.53
CA LEU A 536 4.53 -27.04 -11.85
C LEU A 536 3.37 -26.83 -12.83
N ARG A 537 2.82 -25.62 -12.86
CA ARG A 537 1.80 -25.15 -13.80
C ARG A 537 2.24 -23.84 -14.46
N ARG A 538 1.52 -23.42 -15.50
CA ARG A 538 1.66 -22.11 -16.14
C ARG A 538 0.51 -21.20 -15.71
N TRP A 539 0.81 -19.93 -15.47
CA TRP A 539 -0.18 -18.89 -15.21
C TRP A 539 -0.92 -18.51 -16.49
N ASP A 540 -2.24 -18.56 -16.44
CA ASP A 540 -3.10 -18.00 -17.48
C ASP A 540 -3.63 -16.63 -17.05
N GLU A 541 -3.16 -15.56 -17.70
CA GLU A 541 -3.61 -14.19 -17.42
C GLU A 541 -5.10 -13.99 -17.68
N THR A 542 -5.68 -14.73 -18.63
CA THR A 542 -7.09 -14.59 -19.02
C THR A 542 -8.02 -15.23 -18.00
N LEU A 543 -7.64 -16.38 -17.44
CA LEU A 543 -8.42 -17.12 -16.45
C LEU A 543 -8.00 -16.84 -14.99
N LYS A 544 -6.92 -16.08 -14.76
CA LYS A 544 -6.34 -15.75 -13.44
C LYS A 544 -6.19 -16.96 -12.52
N ARG A 545 -5.68 -18.05 -13.10
CA ARG A 545 -5.46 -19.33 -12.42
C ARG A 545 -4.26 -20.04 -13.04
N CYS A 546 -3.68 -20.94 -12.27
CA CYS A 546 -2.66 -21.85 -12.75
C CYS A 546 -3.31 -22.99 -13.55
N ILE A 547 -2.78 -23.26 -14.74
CA ILE A 547 -3.23 -24.30 -15.69
C ILE A 547 -2.04 -25.22 -15.97
N PRO A 548 -2.23 -26.54 -16.18
CA PRO A 548 -1.14 -27.44 -16.57
C PRO A 548 -0.30 -26.90 -17.72
N SER A 549 1.02 -26.93 -17.52
CA SER A 549 1.98 -26.63 -18.57
C SER A 549 2.30 -27.92 -19.34
N THR A 550 2.55 -27.81 -20.64
CA THR A 550 3.06 -28.94 -21.45
C THR A 550 4.55 -29.20 -21.20
N ALA A 551 5.25 -28.28 -20.53
CA ALA A 551 6.64 -28.45 -20.08
C ALA A 551 6.65 -29.22 -18.75
N ASN A 552 7.00 -30.51 -18.80
CA ASN A 552 7.01 -31.40 -17.63
C ASN A 552 8.28 -31.27 -16.75
N ASP A 553 9.27 -30.50 -17.19
CA ASP A 553 10.62 -30.45 -16.62
C ASP A 553 10.65 -29.96 -15.15
N HIS A 554 9.71 -29.09 -14.76
CA HIS A 554 9.64 -28.57 -13.39
C HIS A 554 9.08 -29.60 -12.39
N LEU A 555 8.22 -30.51 -12.87
CA LEU A 555 7.66 -31.57 -12.03
C LEU A 555 8.72 -32.64 -11.71
N SER A 556 9.70 -32.89 -12.59
CA SER A 556 10.74 -33.89 -12.35
C SER A 556 11.73 -33.42 -11.28
N LEU A 557 12.00 -32.11 -11.23
CA LEU A 557 12.75 -31.47 -10.14
C LEU A 557 12.02 -31.62 -8.79
N ALA A 558 10.71 -31.36 -8.73
CA ALA A 558 9.92 -31.57 -7.53
C ALA A 558 9.89 -33.05 -7.08
N ALA A 559 9.71 -33.99 -8.02
CA ALA A 559 9.77 -35.42 -7.75
C ALA A 559 11.16 -35.88 -7.28
N THR A 560 12.23 -35.25 -7.76
CA THR A 560 13.61 -35.50 -7.31
C THR A 560 13.82 -35.15 -5.84
N VAL A 561 13.19 -34.07 -5.34
CA VAL A 561 13.24 -33.73 -3.90
C VAL A 561 12.66 -34.87 -3.06
N VAL A 562 11.49 -35.39 -3.44
CA VAL A 562 10.83 -36.50 -2.73
C VAL A 562 11.69 -37.77 -2.77
N TYR A 563 12.22 -38.12 -3.96
CA TYR A 563 13.11 -39.26 -4.14
C TYR A 563 14.33 -39.21 -3.22
N VAL A 564 14.99 -38.06 -3.08
CA VAL A 564 16.15 -37.92 -2.17
C VAL A 564 15.72 -38.11 -0.72
N LEU A 565 14.61 -37.50 -0.28
CA LEU A 565 14.15 -37.60 1.11
C LEU A 565 13.79 -39.04 1.51
N GLU A 566 13.21 -39.83 0.59
CA GLU A 566 12.93 -41.26 0.81
C GLU A 566 14.20 -42.12 0.80
N THR A 567 15.12 -41.86 -0.13
CA THR A 567 16.25 -42.77 -0.40
C THR A 567 17.55 -42.44 0.34
N VAL A 568 17.82 -41.19 0.71
CA VAL A 568 19.13 -40.75 1.24
C VAL A 568 19.56 -41.53 2.50
N LYS A 569 18.63 -41.75 3.44
CA LYS A 569 18.91 -42.52 4.67
C LYS A 569 19.17 -44.00 4.40
N GLN A 570 18.58 -44.57 3.35
CA GLN A 570 18.79 -45.96 2.94
C GLN A 570 20.13 -46.10 2.20
N LYS A 571 20.37 -45.23 1.21
CA LYS A 571 21.59 -45.15 0.39
C LYS A 571 22.85 -44.97 1.25
N TYR A 572 22.78 -44.10 2.26
CA TYR A 572 23.87 -43.82 3.20
C TYR A 572 23.65 -44.40 4.60
N SER A 573 23.04 -45.58 4.69
CA SER A 573 22.75 -46.29 5.96
C SER A 573 23.94 -46.37 6.93
N ARG A 574 25.17 -46.46 6.43
CA ARG A 574 26.41 -46.49 7.25
C ARG A 574 26.71 -45.19 8.00
N LEU A 575 26.21 -44.03 7.54
CA LEU A 575 26.47 -42.72 8.18
C LEU A 575 25.50 -42.43 9.34
N ASN A 576 24.40 -43.19 9.45
CA ASN A 576 23.31 -42.99 10.41
C ASN A 576 22.85 -41.51 10.45
N LEU A 577 22.42 -41.01 9.28
CA LEU A 577 22.10 -39.59 9.06
C LEU A 577 20.86 -39.16 9.86
N LEU A 578 21.02 -38.13 10.68
CA LEU A 578 19.99 -37.49 11.49
C LEU A 578 19.18 -38.51 12.31
N PRO A 579 19.79 -39.14 13.33
CA PRO A 579 19.09 -40.08 14.20
C PRO A 579 17.94 -39.36 14.93
N ASN A 580 16.79 -40.03 15.04
CA ASN A 580 15.57 -39.51 15.69
C ASN A 580 14.97 -38.22 15.09
N VAL A 581 15.39 -37.80 13.88
CA VAL A 581 14.83 -36.63 13.18
C VAL A 581 14.36 -37.02 11.78
N ARG A 582 13.09 -36.72 11.47
CA ARG A 582 12.49 -36.92 10.14
C ARG A 582 12.61 -35.65 9.31
N LEU A 583 13.09 -35.80 8.08
CA LEU A 583 13.13 -34.71 7.10
C LEU A 583 11.79 -34.63 6.38
N GLY A 584 11.12 -33.49 6.49
CA GLY A 584 9.93 -33.13 5.74
C GLY A 584 10.27 -32.18 4.59
N ALA A 585 9.31 -31.99 3.69
CA ALA A 585 9.39 -30.95 2.68
C ALA A 585 8.02 -30.31 2.41
N LEU A 586 8.06 -29.06 1.98
CA LEU A 586 6.91 -28.31 1.55
C LEU A 586 7.18 -27.79 0.14
N LEU A 587 6.64 -28.47 -0.86
CA LEU A 587 6.83 -28.07 -2.26
C LEU A 587 5.70 -27.11 -2.65
N VAL A 588 6.06 -26.07 -3.39
CA VAL A 588 5.24 -24.89 -3.66
C VAL A 588 5.23 -24.64 -5.17
N ASP A 589 4.05 -24.64 -5.76
CA ASP A 589 3.85 -24.26 -7.15
C ASP A 589 3.76 -22.74 -7.31
N SER A 590 4.72 -22.12 -7.99
CA SER A 590 4.69 -20.69 -8.32
C SER A 590 4.00 -20.37 -9.67
N CYS A 591 3.57 -21.39 -10.39
CA CYS A 591 2.82 -21.26 -11.64
C CYS A 591 3.50 -20.44 -12.76
N GLY A 592 4.83 -20.25 -12.74
CA GLY A 592 5.55 -19.33 -13.63
C GLY A 592 5.28 -17.85 -13.35
N SER A 593 4.55 -17.52 -12.27
CA SER A 593 4.13 -16.16 -11.93
C SER A 593 5.03 -15.54 -10.86
N PRO A 594 5.58 -14.33 -11.08
CA PRO A 594 6.34 -13.61 -10.06
C PRO A 594 5.47 -13.22 -8.86
N ILE A 595 4.17 -12.99 -9.09
CA ILE A 595 3.22 -12.57 -8.06
C ILE A 595 2.90 -13.74 -7.12
N GLU A 596 2.57 -14.91 -7.67
CA GLU A 596 2.25 -16.11 -6.88
C GLU A 596 3.49 -16.62 -6.12
N ALA A 597 4.67 -16.57 -6.74
CA ALA A 597 5.94 -16.84 -6.07
C ALA A 597 6.18 -15.94 -4.84
N ALA A 598 5.96 -14.63 -5.00
CA ALA A 598 6.14 -13.66 -3.93
C ALA A 598 5.10 -13.81 -2.82
N ASP A 599 3.83 -14.09 -3.15
CA ASP A 599 2.78 -14.28 -2.16
C ASP A 599 3.02 -15.53 -1.31
N ALA A 600 3.40 -16.67 -1.92
CA ALA A 600 3.72 -17.88 -1.19
C ALA A 600 4.88 -17.68 -0.19
N MET A 601 5.94 -16.96 -0.57
CA MET A 601 7.04 -16.58 0.34
C MET A 601 6.58 -15.65 1.47
N LEU A 602 5.67 -14.70 1.20
CA LEU A 602 5.11 -13.82 2.22
C LEU A 602 4.17 -14.55 3.18
N GLN A 603 3.36 -15.49 2.70
CA GLN A 603 2.50 -16.32 3.54
C GLN A 603 3.36 -17.15 4.51
N LEU A 604 4.34 -17.89 3.98
CA LEU A 604 5.23 -18.76 4.77
C LEU A 604 5.99 -17.99 5.87
N ARG A 605 6.41 -16.75 5.61
CA ARG A 605 7.13 -15.93 6.62
C ARG A 605 6.22 -15.28 7.65
N ARG A 606 4.97 -14.93 7.31
CA ARG A 606 4.05 -14.18 8.18
C ARG A 606 3.14 -15.06 9.02
N ARG A 607 2.88 -16.30 8.58
CA ARG A 607 1.85 -17.19 9.11
C ARG A 607 2.43 -18.59 9.28
N CYS A 608 2.01 -19.28 10.33
CA CYS A 608 2.24 -20.72 10.44
C CYS A 608 1.13 -21.46 9.67
N LEU A 609 1.50 -22.43 8.83
CA LEU A 609 0.59 -23.09 7.90
C LEU A 609 0.04 -24.39 8.48
N ALA A 610 -1.28 -24.47 8.67
CA ALA A 610 -1.96 -25.66 9.18
C ALA A 610 -2.54 -26.52 8.03
N PHE A 611 -2.17 -27.80 8.00
CA PHE A 611 -2.60 -28.77 6.99
C PHE A 611 -3.58 -29.77 7.60
N HIS A 612 -4.88 -29.59 7.34
CA HIS A 612 -5.94 -30.39 7.96
C HIS A 612 -5.88 -31.88 7.59
N SER A 613 -5.48 -32.20 6.36
CA SER A 613 -5.42 -33.58 5.84
C SER A 613 -4.37 -34.46 6.52
N GLN A 614 -3.31 -33.85 7.07
CA GLN A 614 -2.21 -34.56 7.77
C GLN A 614 -2.14 -34.22 9.27
N ASN A 615 -2.93 -33.25 9.74
CA ASN A 615 -2.93 -32.73 11.12
C ASN A 615 -1.55 -32.21 11.56
N VAL A 616 -0.89 -31.46 10.68
CA VAL A 616 0.46 -30.89 10.88
C VAL A 616 0.39 -29.36 10.74
N THR A 617 1.13 -28.65 11.58
CA THR A 617 1.38 -27.20 11.48
C THR A 617 2.86 -26.95 11.20
N VAL A 618 3.18 -26.22 10.14
CA VAL A 618 4.56 -25.87 9.77
C VAL A 618 4.83 -24.41 10.15
N SER A 619 5.88 -24.17 10.95
CA SER A 619 6.40 -22.82 11.23
C SER A 619 7.55 -22.46 10.30
N PHE A 620 7.76 -21.16 10.05
CA PHE A 620 8.95 -20.66 9.36
C PHE A 620 10.25 -21.03 10.09
N ASP A 621 10.20 -21.10 11.42
CA ASP A 621 11.34 -21.47 12.27
C ASP A 621 11.79 -22.95 12.05
N ASP A 622 10.88 -23.82 11.59
CA ASP A 622 11.16 -25.24 11.31
C ASP A 622 11.79 -25.46 9.92
N VAL A 623 11.83 -24.42 9.08
CA VAL A 623 12.40 -24.47 7.72
C VAL A 623 13.91 -24.29 7.79
N LEU A 624 14.64 -25.32 7.37
CA LEU A 624 16.10 -25.34 7.38
C LEU A 624 16.70 -24.74 6.10
N ALA A 625 16.17 -25.09 4.94
CA ALA A 625 16.70 -24.69 3.64
C ALA A 625 15.59 -24.54 2.60
N PHE A 626 15.89 -23.80 1.53
CA PHE A 626 15.04 -23.62 0.38
C PHE A 626 15.68 -24.23 -0.87
N VAL A 627 14.83 -24.64 -1.82
CA VAL A 627 15.22 -25.15 -3.14
C VAL A 627 14.41 -24.39 -4.19
N THR A 628 15.01 -24.00 -5.31
CA THR A 628 14.26 -23.47 -6.45
C THR A 628 14.66 -24.13 -7.77
N GLY A 629 13.65 -24.51 -8.54
CA GLY A 629 13.74 -24.90 -9.94
C GLY A 629 12.77 -24.09 -10.81
N GLN A 630 12.60 -22.81 -10.48
CA GLN A 630 11.70 -21.87 -11.16
C GLN A 630 12.29 -21.33 -12.48
N GLU A 631 11.44 -20.86 -13.38
CA GLU A 631 11.85 -20.09 -14.56
C GLU A 631 12.28 -18.66 -14.18
N ASP A 632 13.04 -17.99 -15.03
CA ASP A 632 13.64 -16.67 -14.76
C ASP A 632 12.65 -15.63 -14.19
N VAL A 633 11.41 -15.63 -14.69
CA VAL A 633 10.38 -14.64 -14.34
C VAL A 633 9.90 -14.84 -12.89
N SER A 634 9.50 -16.04 -12.51
CA SER A 634 9.06 -16.41 -11.15
C SER A 634 10.24 -16.39 -10.16
N TYR A 635 11.39 -16.95 -10.56
CA TYR A 635 12.64 -16.93 -9.80
C TYR A 635 13.07 -15.50 -9.41
N SER A 636 12.92 -14.53 -10.32
CA SER A 636 13.29 -13.12 -10.06
C SER A 636 12.68 -12.54 -8.78
N SER A 637 11.47 -12.98 -8.42
CA SER A 637 10.77 -12.54 -7.21
C SER A 637 11.21 -13.32 -5.97
N THR A 638 11.34 -14.64 -6.07
CA THR A 638 11.87 -15.52 -5.00
C THR A 638 13.26 -15.07 -4.52
N LYS A 639 14.15 -14.78 -5.46
CA LYS A 639 15.54 -14.34 -5.22
C LYS A 639 15.64 -13.15 -4.25
N THR A 640 14.68 -12.23 -4.29
CA THR A 640 14.71 -11.00 -3.45
C THR A 640 14.74 -11.32 -1.95
N PHE A 641 14.08 -12.39 -1.51
CA PHE A 641 14.00 -12.81 -0.12
C PHE A 641 15.32 -13.34 0.46
N PHE A 642 16.20 -13.86 -0.40
CA PHE A 642 17.50 -14.42 -0.03
C PHE A 642 18.65 -13.42 -0.15
N THR A 643 18.39 -12.19 -0.59
CA THR A 643 19.35 -11.08 -0.49
C THR A 643 19.60 -10.73 0.99
N GLU A 644 20.69 -10.02 1.27
CA GLU A 644 21.06 -9.65 2.66
C GLU A 644 19.94 -8.91 3.39
N ASN A 645 19.17 -8.09 2.67
CA ASN A 645 18.02 -7.33 3.15
C ASN A 645 16.69 -8.10 3.06
N GLY A 646 16.62 -9.19 2.31
CA GLY A 646 15.40 -9.98 2.10
C GLY A 646 14.89 -10.68 3.36
N GLY A 647 15.79 -10.94 4.33
CA GLY A 647 15.44 -11.36 5.69
C GLY A 647 15.12 -12.85 5.87
N PHE A 648 15.34 -13.70 4.85
CA PHE A 648 15.41 -15.15 5.01
C PHE A 648 16.88 -15.51 5.28
N PHE A 649 17.17 -16.17 6.41
CA PHE A 649 18.54 -16.49 6.82
C PHE A 649 18.99 -17.88 6.36
N GLN A 650 18.02 -18.74 6.04
CA GLN A 650 18.19 -20.05 5.44
C GLN A 650 18.90 -19.95 4.07
N PRO A 651 19.67 -20.98 3.68
CA PRO A 651 20.25 -21.08 2.35
C PRO A 651 19.20 -21.37 1.27
N LEU A 652 19.48 -20.96 0.03
CA LEU A 652 18.75 -21.33 -1.18
C LEU A 652 19.62 -22.21 -2.10
N ILE A 653 19.17 -23.43 -2.39
CA ILE A 653 19.77 -24.34 -3.37
C ILE A 653 19.06 -24.09 -4.71
N SER A 654 19.79 -23.60 -5.71
CA SER A 654 19.20 -23.05 -6.93
C SER A 654 19.63 -23.82 -8.17
N VAL A 655 18.64 -24.31 -8.93
CA VAL A 655 18.82 -24.82 -10.30
C VAL A 655 18.77 -23.67 -11.31
N SER A 656 17.99 -22.63 -10.99
CA SER A 656 17.65 -21.50 -11.87
C SER A 656 18.78 -20.48 -11.99
N CYS A 657 19.55 -20.27 -10.92
CA CYS A 657 20.62 -19.28 -10.92
C CYS A 657 21.90 -19.79 -11.59
N GLN A 658 22.59 -18.90 -12.31
CA GLN A 658 23.92 -19.14 -12.88
C GLN A 658 24.84 -17.94 -12.63
N GLY A 659 26.13 -18.20 -12.46
CA GLY A 659 27.18 -17.17 -12.50
C GLY A 659 27.18 -16.17 -11.33
N GLU A 660 27.46 -14.90 -11.65
CA GLU A 660 27.57 -13.81 -10.66
C GLU A 660 26.21 -13.25 -10.26
N SER A 661 25.13 -13.69 -10.91
CA SER A 661 23.79 -13.22 -10.60
C SER A 661 23.27 -13.72 -9.24
N CYS A 662 23.80 -14.80 -8.67
CA CYS A 662 23.23 -15.44 -7.47
C CYS A 662 23.34 -14.59 -6.20
N SER A 663 22.38 -14.75 -5.28
CA SER A 663 22.43 -14.07 -3.98
C SER A 663 23.55 -14.60 -3.08
N SER A 664 24.01 -13.82 -2.09
CA SER A 664 25.03 -14.23 -1.12
C SER A 664 24.63 -15.39 -0.19
N ARG A 665 23.34 -15.76 -0.16
CA ARG A 665 22.79 -16.94 0.55
C ARG A 665 22.32 -18.06 -0.40
N GLU A 666 22.63 -17.93 -1.68
CA GLU A 666 22.19 -18.83 -2.73
C GLU A 666 23.38 -19.59 -3.32
N ILE A 667 23.18 -20.88 -3.62
CA ILE A 667 24.16 -21.69 -4.34
C ILE A 667 23.57 -22.23 -5.63
N SER A 668 24.20 -21.88 -6.76
CA SER A 668 23.99 -22.56 -8.04
C SER A 668 24.53 -23.99 -7.94
N ILE A 669 23.70 -24.97 -8.26
CA ILE A 669 24.12 -26.36 -8.40
C ILE A 669 24.76 -26.65 -9.77
N LEU A 670 24.64 -25.72 -10.72
CA LEU A 670 25.19 -25.79 -12.07
C LEU A 670 26.56 -25.09 -12.12
N PRO A 671 27.49 -25.55 -12.99
CA PRO A 671 28.75 -24.84 -13.23
C PRO A 671 28.50 -23.45 -13.82
N SER A 672 29.37 -22.49 -13.51
CA SER A 672 29.17 -21.10 -13.92
C SER A 672 29.37 -20.89 -15.42
N SER A 673 28.73 -19.86 -15.96
CA SER A 673 28.84 -19.49 -17.38
C SER A 673 30.27 -19.07 -17.80
N GLN A 674 31.12 -18.74 -16.83
CA GLN A 674 32.58 -18.54 -17.01
C GLN A 674 33.34 -19.84 -17.31
N LEU A 675 32.88 -20.97 -16.77
CA LEU A 675 33.46 -22.29 -17.06
C LEU A 675 32.95 -22.81 -18.39
N LEU A 676 31.66 -22.62 -18.68
CA LEU A 676 31.10 -22.87 -20.00
C LEU A 676 31.83 -22.07 -21.08
N SER A 677 32.08 -20.76 -20.89
CA SER A 677 32.84 -19.97 -21.86
C SER A 677 34.25 -20.50 -22.07
N LYS A 678 34.97 -20.89 -21.00
CA LYS A 678 36.29 -21.53 -21.11
C LYS A 678 36.24 -22.87 -21.86
N ALA A 679 35.24 -23.72 -21.61
CA ALA A 679 35.05 -25.00 -22.30
C ALA A 679 34.80 -24.80 -23.80
N LEU A 680 33.93 -23.85 -24.16
CA LEU A 680 33.66 -23.45 -25.54
C LEU A 680 34.94 -22.90 -26.20
N LEU A 681 35.69 -22.04 -25.52
CA LEU A 681 36.95 -21.50 -26.05
C LEU A 681 38.00 -22.58 -26.29
N SER A 682 38.17 -23.53 -25.37
CA SER A 682 39.04 -24.70 -25.59
C SER A 682 38.63 -25.50 -26.84
N LEU A 683 37.34 -25.62 -27.12
CA LEU A 683 36.84 -26.25 -28.35
C LEU A 683 37.16 -25.43 -29.61
N LEU A 684 36.93 -24.12 -29.56
CA LEU A 684 37.21 -23.22 -30.69
C LEU A 684 38.71 -23.17 -31.01
N THR A 685 39.59 -23.13 -29.99
CA THR A 685 41.04 -23.14 -30.20
C THR A 685 41.55 -24.50 -30.70
N GLN A 686 40.97 -25.61 -30.24
CA GLN A 686 41.32 -26.95 -30.72
C GLN A 686 41.05 -27.14 -32.22
N PHE A 687 39.98 -26.53 -32.76
CA PHE A 687 39.67 -26.51 -34.19
C PHE A 687 40.16 -25.25 -34.93
N ASN A 688 40.92 -24.38 -34.24
CA ASN A 688 41.49 -23.14 -34.77
C ASN A 688 40.45 -22.16 -35.36
N TRP A 689 39.22 -22.16 -34.86
CA TRP A 689 38.14 -21.27 -35.30
C TRP A 689 38.26 -19.89 -34.65
N SER A 690 38.41 -18.85 -35.48
CA SER A 690 38.56 -17.45 -35.04
C SER A 690 37.52 -16.49 -35.61
N LEU A 691 36.55 -16.98 -36.39
CA LEU A 691 35.38 -16.22 -36.85
C LEU A 691 34.10 -17.04 -36.59
N LEU A 692 33.08 -16.44 -35.96
CA LEU A 692 31.82 -17.11 -35.60
C LEU A 692 30.61 -16.17 -35.61
N SER A 693 29.40 -16.72 -35.77
CA SER A 693 28.14 -16.03 -35.44
C SER A 693 27.58 -16.55 -34.12
N VAL A 694 26.78 -15.74 -33.41
CA VAL A 694 26.10 -16.15 -32.16
C VAL A 694 24.59 -15.99 -32.29
N LEU A 695 23.84 -16.90 -31.69
CA LEU A 695 22.39 -16.88 -31.56
C LEU A 695 22.00 -16.83 -30.08
N VAL A 696 21.16 -15.86 -29.68
CA VAL A 696 20.84 -15.58 -28.27
C VAL A 696 19.32 -15.46 -28.05
N SER A 697 18.75 -16.15 -27.06
CA SER A 697 17.37 -15.89 -26.62
C SER A 697 17.30 -14.56 -25.86
N SER A 698 16.61 -13.55 -26.41
CA SER A 698 16.58 -12.22 -25.77
C SER A 698 15.85 -12.21 -24.42
N GLN A 699 14.85 -13.09 -24.26
CA GLN A 699 14.01 -13.16 -23.06
C GLN A 699 14.53 -14.11 -21.98
N HIS A 700 15.53 -14.95 -22.27
CA HIS A 700 16.09 -15.87 -21.29
C HIS A 700 17.40 -15.31 -20.71
N SER A 701 17.33 -14.84 -19.47
CA SER A 701 18.40 -14.11 -18.79
C SER A 701 19.68 -14.93 -18.61
N ALA A 702 19.56 -16.23 -18.32
CA ALA A 702 20.71 -17.14 -18.24
C ALA A 702 21.47 -17.23 -19.57
N SER A 703 20.75 -17.20 -20.70
CA SER A 703 21.35 -17.23 -22.03
C SER A 703 22.09 -15.93 -22.37
N LEU A 704 21.55 -14.78 -21.93
CA LEU A 704 22.17 -13.48 -22.08
C LEU A 704 23.43 -13.33 -21.21
N GLU A 705 23.41 -13.86 -19.97
CA GLU A 705 24.60 -13.93 -19.11
C GLU A 705 25.68 -14.85 -19.72
N ALA A 706 25.29 -16.04 -20.20
CA ALA A 706 26.22 -16.96 -20.85
C ALA A 706 26.86 -16.35 -22.11
N PHE A 707 26.06 -15.69 -22.96
CA PHE A 707 26.56 -14.94 -24.10
C PHE A 707 27.56 -13.85 -23.69
N LYS A 708 27.22 -13.01 -22.70
CA LYS A 708 28.08 -11.89 -22.24
C LYS A 708 29.43 -12.36 -21.67
N MET A 709 29.42 -13.47 -20.92
CA MET A 709 30.67 -14.05 -20.40
C MET A 709 31.48 -14.71 -21.51
N PHE A 710 30.83 -15.32 -22.50
CA PHE A 710 31.47 -15.83 -23.71
C PHE A 710 32.06 -14.72 -24.58
N GLU A 711 31.33 -13.65 -24.89
CA GLU A 711 31.77 -12.46 -25.64
C GLU A 711 33.05 -11.87 -25.02
N THR A 712 33.02 -11.61 -23.71
CA THR A 712 34.17 -11.07 -22.98
C THR A 712 35.38 -12.01 -23.08
N SER A 713 35.16 -13.32 -22.95
CA SER A 713 36.25 -14.31 -22.97
C SER A 713 36.80 -14.55 -24.39
N ALA A 714 35.93 -14.51 -25.41
CA ALA A 714 36.30 -14.65 -26.82
C ALA A 714 37.12 -13.45 -27.30
N SER A 715 36.71 -12.23 -26.93
CA SER A 715 37.47 -11.02 -27.29
C SER A 715 38.88 -11.01 -26.70
N THR A 716 39.09 -11.56 -25.50
CA THR A 716 40.42 -11.61 -24.87
C THR A 716 41.33 -12.68 -25.47
N GLN A 717 40.77 -13.69 -26.16
CA GLN A 717 41.54 -14.69 -26.92
C GLN A 717 41.69 -14.36 -28.41
N GLY A 718 41.19 -13.20 -28.88
CA GLY A 718 41.29 -12.80 -30.29
C GLY A 718 40.33 -13.54 -31.22
N ILE A 719 39.25 -14.14 -30.69
CA ILE A 719 38.19 -14.77 -31.48
C ILE A 719 37.17 -13.70 -31.87
N CYS A 720 36.94 -13.57 -33.17
CA CYS A 720 36.05 -12.58 -33.76
C CYS A 720 34.61 -13.09 -33.82
N ILE A 721 33.71 -12.41 -33.12
CA ILE A 721 32.27 -12.57 -33.31
C ILE A 721 31.90 -11.72 -34.52
N GLY A 722 31.45 -12.31 -35.63
CA GLY A 722 31.06 -11.55 -36.84
C GLY A 722 29.63 -11.02 -36.78
N GLU A 723 28.70 -11.81 -36.25
CA GLU A 723 27.27 -11.49 -36.17
C GLU A 723 26.66 -12.01 -34.87
N VAL A 724 25.65 -11.31 -34.36
CA VAL A 724 24.83 -11.77 -33.22
C VAL A 724 23.36 -11.60 -33.56
N PHE A 725 22.61 -12.70 -33.46
CA PHE A 725 21.17 -12.78 -33.72
C PHE A 725 20.44 -12.93 -32.38
N PHE A 726 19.54 -12.00 -32.08
CA PHE A 726 18.66 -12.10 -30.91
C PHE A 726 17.30 -12.68 -31.35
N ILE A 727 16.84 -13.75 -30.71
CA ILE A 727 15.53 -14.34 -30.95
C ILE A 727 14.54 -13.69 -29.99
N ASP A 728 13.68 -12.83 -30.54
CA ASP A 728 12.54 -12.25 -29.83
C ASP A 728 11.27 -13.11 -30.01
N LEU A 729 10.47 -13.22 -28.96
CA LEU A 729 9.10 -13.76 -29.06
C LEU A 729 8.23 -12.76 -29.83
N PRO A 730 7.46 -13.19 -30.85
CA PRO A 730 6.48 -12.32 -31.47
C PRO A 730 5.39 -11.96 -30.46
N ASP A 731 5.12 -10.66 -30.31
CA ASP A 731 4.01 -10.15 -29.48
C ASP A 731 2.69 -10.87 -29.81
N GLU A 732 1.87 -11.16 -28.80
CA GLU A 732 0.57 -11.85 -28.92
C GLU A 732 -0.44 -11.19 -29.90
N LYS A 733 -0.11 -10.01 -30.43
CA LYS A 733 -0.91 -9.28 -31.41
C LYS A 733 -0.67 -9.69 -32.86
N GLY A 734 0.22 -10.64 -33.13
CA GLY A 734 0.35 -11.25 -34.47
C GLY A 734 0.83 -10.29 -35.56
N GLU A 735 1.37 -9.13 -35.20
CA GLU A 735 2.05 -8.23 -36.14
C GLU A 735 3.42 -8.82 -36.44
N SER A 736 3.52 -9.45 -37.61
CA SER A 736 4.77 -9.91 -38.20
C SER A 736 5.72 -8.72 -38.36
N GLN A 737 6.59 -8.50 -37.38
CA GLN A 737 7.71 -7.58 -37.51
C GLN A 737 8.66 -8.12 -38.58
N SER A 738 8.47 -7.58 -39.80
CA SER A 738 9.43 -7.43 -40.90
C SER A 738 10.41 -8.58 -41.16
N ASN A 739 10.40 -9.09 -42.40
CA ASN A 739 11.31 -10.09 -42.98
C ASN A 739 12.82 -9.75 -42.90
N VAL A 740 13.39 -9.65 -41.70
CA VAL A 740 14.83 -9.67 -41.47
C VAL A 740 15.23 -11.14 -41.50
N GLU A 741 15.82 -11.59 -42.61
CA GLU A 741 16.34 -12.96 -42.72
C GLU A 741 17.45 -13.17 -41.68
N MET A 742 17.12 -13.85 -40.58
CA MET A 742 18.08 -14.35 -39.59
C MET A 742 18.87 -15.54 -40.16
N THR A 743 19.71 -15.27 -41.16
CA THR A 743 20.59 -16.27 -41.78
C THR A 743 22.03 -15.99 -41.39
N PRO A 744 22.69 -16.84 -40.56
CA PRO A 744 24.08 -16.64 -40.19
C PRO A 744 24.99 -16.78 -41.41
N SER A 745 25.88 -15.81 -41.62
CA SER A 745 26.84 -15.84 -42.74
C SER A 745 28.11 -16.63 -42.43
N ASN A 746 28.46 -16.77 -41.14
CA ASN A 746 29.63 -17.53 -40.69
C ASN A 746 29.28 -19.01 -40.49
N PRO A 747 30.19 -19.95 -40.81
CA PRO A 747 29.90 -21.38 -40.78
C PRO A 747 29.94 -21.98 -39.37
N VAL A 748 30.41 -21.26 -38.35
CA VAL A 748 30.38 -21.67 -36.95
C VAL A 748 29.38 -20.79 -36.21
N VAL A 749 28.34 -21.40 -35.63
CA VAL A 749 27.25 -20.70 -34.94
C VAL A 749 27.15 -21.19 -33.50
N VAL A 750 27.44 -20.31 -32.53
CA VAL A 750 27.30 -20.62 -31.10
C VAL A 750 25.88 -20.27 -30.64
N VAL A 751 25.19 -21.20 -29.98
CA VAL A 751 23.78 -21.07 -29.61
C VAL A 751 23.62 -20.98 -28.09
N PHE A 752 23.23 -19.79 -27.62
CA PHE A 752 22.78 -19.51 -26.26
C PHE A 752 21.27 -19.26 -26.30
N ALA A 753 20.47 -20.32 -26.43
CA ALA A 753 19.01 -20.20 -26.56
C ALA A 753 18.27 -21.27 -25.77
N SER A 754 16.98 -21.03 -25.48
CA SER A 754 16.07 -22.08 -25.03
C SER A 754 15.81 -23.10 -26.15
N ALA A 755 15.38 -24.32 -25.81
CA ALA A 755 14.96 -25.31 -26.80
C ALA A 755 13.83 -24.76 -27.71
N ALA A 756 12.90 -23.98 -27.14
CA ALA A 756 11.78 -23.39 -27.85
C ALA A 756 12.20 -22.34 -28.86
N ASP A 757 13.09 -21.43 -28.46
CA ASP A 757 13.52 -20.34 -29.33
C ASP A 757 14.43 -20.88 -30.45
N PHE A 758 15.31 -21.85 -30.15
CA PHE A 758 16.13 -22.49 -31.18
C PHE A 758 15.29 -23.27 -32.21
N ASN A 759 14.26 -24.00 -31.75
CA ASN A 759 13.30 -24.67 -32.64
C ASN A 759 12.50 -23.65 -33.48
N ARG A 760 12.14 -22.47 -32.95
CA ARG A 760 11.57 -21.37 -33.78
C ARG A 760 12.55 -20.82 -34.81
N PHE A 761 13.81 -20.58 -34.44
CA PHE A 761 14.85 -20.13 -35.36
C PHE A 761 15.04 -21.12 -36.52
N LEU A 762 15.12 -22.43 -36.24
CA LEU A 762 15.21 -23.48 -37.27
C LEU A 762 13.97 -23.52 -38.19
N LYS A 763 12.79 -23.13 -37.70
CA LYS A 763 11.56 -22.98 -38.52
C LYS A 763 11.59 -21.73 -39.41
N GLN A 764 12.32 -20.68 -39.04
CA GLN A 764 12.35 -19.38 -39.73
C GLN A 764 13.54 -19.18 -40.69
N VAL A 765 14.66 -19.88 -40.49
CA VAL A 765 15.90 -19.67 -41.26
C VAL A 765 15.73 -20.01 -42.75
N ASN A 766 16.19 -19.12 -43.64
CA ASN A 766 16.19 -19.39 -45.08
C ASN A 766 17.27 -20.44 -45.41
N ARG A 767 16.84 -21.71 -45.50
CA ARG A 767 17.68 -22.90 -45.74
C ARG A 767 18.57 -22.81 -47.00
N ARG A 768 18.32 -21.89 -47.93
CA ARG A 768 19.15 -21.68 -49.15
C ARG A 768 20.35 -20.75 -48.94
N LYS A 769 20.42 -20.03 -47.80
CA LYS A 769 21.48 -19.04 -47.50
C LYS A 769 22.50 -19.53 -46.47
N VAL A 770 22.19 -20.58 -45.73
CA VAL A 770 23.10 -21.21 -44.76
C VAL A 770 24.01 -22.20 -45.50
N ARG A 771 25.30 -22.29 -45.11
CA ARG A 771 26.28 -23.19 -45.71
C ARG A 771 25.96 -24.65 -45.37
N ASP A 772 26.25 -25.60 -46.27
CA ASP A 772 25.95 -27.02 -46.03
C ASP A 772 26.86 -27.64 -44.94
N ASP A 773 28.04 -27.06 -44.68
CA ASP A 773 29.02 -27.43 -43.65
C ASP A 773 28.92 -26.57 -42.38
N THR A 774 27.80 -25.90 -42.15
CA THR A 774 27.58 -25.12 -40.92
C THR A 774 27.55 -26.02 -39.67
N VAL A 775 28.28 -25.60 -38.64
CA VAL A 775 28.34 -26.24 -37.31
C VAL A 775 27.55 -25.40 -36.31
N PHE A 776 26.54 -25.99 -35.68
CA PHE A 776 25.80 -25.40 -34.57
C PHE A 776 26.36 -25.94 -33.26
N LEU A 777 26.88 -25.04 -32.41
CA LEU A 777 27.42 -25.35 -31.10
C LEU A 777 26.41 -24.97 -30.01
N LEU A 778 25.64 -25.96 -29.59
CA LEU A 778 24.52 -25.89 -28.65
C LEU A 778 24.98 -25.85 -27.20
N THR A 779 24.34 -25.01 -26.39
CA THR A 779 24.62 -24.86 -24.95
C THR A 779 23.33 -24.88 -24.12
N GLY A 780 23.40 -25.41 -22.90
CA GLY A 780 22.25 -25.47 -21.99
C GLY A 780 21.01 -26.12 -22.62
N GLN A 781 19.83 -25.52 -22.43
CA GLN A 781 18.55 -26.05 -22.90
C GLN A 781 18.47 -26.28 -24.42
N SER A 782 19.27 -25.57 -25.25
CA SER A 782 19.24 -25.77 -26.71
C SER A 782 19.59 -27.21 -27.17
N HIS A 783 20.12 -28.06 -26.29
CA HIS A 783 20.32 -29.49 -26.51
C HIS A 783 19.02 -30.26 -26.79
N ASP A 784 17.93 -29.99 -26.05
CA ASP A 784 16.68 -30.76 -26.14
C ASP A 784 15.76 -30.33 -27.32
N PHE A 785 16.28 -29.53 -28.26
CA PHE A 785 15.53 -28.96 -29.39
C PHE A 785 14.77 -30.00 -30.24
N VAL A 786 15.27 -31.23 -30.32
CA VAL A 786 14.65 -32.30 -31.13
C VAL A 786 13.37 -32.86 -30.48
N ARG A 787 13.17 -32.73 -29.15
CA ARG A 787 12.06 -33.37 -28.45
C ARG A 787 10.74 -32.59 -28.47
N GLN A 788 10.77 -31.27 -28.54
CA GLN A 788 9.59 -30.43 -28.32
C GLN A 788 8.44 -30.64 -29.32
N ASN A 789 8.73 -30.97 -30.58
CA ASN A 789 7.68 -31.17 -31.60
C ASN A 789 6.89 -32.49 -31.44
N SER A 790 7.14 -33.28 -30.37
CA SER A 790 6.45 -34.56 -30.15
C SER A 790 5.07 -34.46 -29.47
N PHE A 791 4.75 -33.34 -28.81
CA PHE A 791 3.54 -33.19 -27.98
C PHE A 791 2.37 -32.43 -28.64
N GLU A 792 2.55 -31.78 -29.81
CA GLU A 792 1.42 -31.22 -30.59
C GLU A 792 0.43 -32.30 -31.09
N ARG A 793 0.74 -33.58 -30.88
CA ARG A 793 -0.01 -34.78 -31.30
C ARG A 793 -1.42 -34.95 -30.72
N SER A 794 -1.80 -34.27 -29.64
CA SER A 794 -3.04 -34.59 -28.89
C SER A 794 -4.11 -33.50 -28.85
N ALA A 795 -3.81 -32.26 -29.27
CA ALA A 795 -4.61 -31.09 -28.91
C ALA A 795 -5.47 -30.48 -30.04
N SER A 796 -5.25 -30.82 -31.32
CA SER A 796 -6.07 -30.30 -32.43
C SER A 796 -6.72 -31.42 -33.24
N THR A 797 -8.02 -31.26 -33.51
CA THR A 797 -8.76 -32.12 -34.44
C THR A 797 -8.77 -31.48 -35.83
N ASN A 798 -8.50 -32.29 -36.86
CA ASN A 798 -8.67 -31.95 -38.28
C ASN A 798 -7.70 -30.95 -38.92
N ASP A 799 -6.38 -31.06 -38.71
CA ASP A 799 -5.43 -30.54 -39.71
C ASP A 799 -4.29 -31.50 -40.05
N LYS A 800 -3.81 -31.43 -41.29
CA LYS A 800 -2.84 -32.38 -41.86
C LYS A 800 -1.43 -32.12 -41.33
N PHE A 801 -0.70 -33.22 -41.12
CA PHE A 801 0.75 -33.27 -40.85
C PHE A 801 1.56 -32.16 -41.55
N PRO A 802 2.45 -31.46 -40.83
CA PRO A 802 3.73 -31.05 -41.39
C PRO A 802 4.63 -32.29 -41.43
N GLU A 803 4.79 -32.91 -42.60
CA GLU A 803 5.75 -34.01 -42.86
C GLU A 803 7.23 -33.56 -42.75
N GLU A 804 7.48 -32.33 -42.30
CA GLU A 804 8.71 -31.60 -42.64
C GLU A 804 9.90 -31.87 -41.71
N MET A 805 9.72 -32.38 -40.48
CA MET A 805 10.82 -32.54 -39.50
C MET A 805 12.04 -33.34 -40.02
N PRO A 806 11.88 -34.44 -40.77
CA PRO A 806 13.01 -35.12 -41.42
C PRO A 806 13.73 -34.23 -42.45
N ASP A 807 13.00 -33.40 -43.19
CA ASP A 807 13.54 -32.49 -44.21
C ASP A 807 14.17 -31.21 -43.65
N TYR A 808 13.89 -30.84 -42.40
CA TYR A 808 14.63 -29.77 -41.70
C TYR A 808 16.08 -30.18 -41.40
N VAL A 809 16.37 -31.48 -41.24
CA VAL A 809 17.71 -31.97 -40.82
C VAL A 809 18.35 -32.98 -41.79
N ALA A 810 17.69 -33.34 -42.90
CA ALA A 810 18.25 -34.18 -43.96
C ALA A 810 19.35 -33.50 -44.82
N ARG A 811 20.03 -32.47 -44.30
CA ARG A 811 21.17 -31.77 -44.91
C ARG A 811 22.33 -31.68 -43.91
N GLN A 812 23.55 -31.48 -44.43
CA GLN A 812 24.82 -31.89 -43.80
C GLN A 812 25.29 -31.09 -42.57
N TRP A 813 24.42 -30.30 -41.94
CA TRP A 813 24.74 -29.51 -40.74
C TRP A 813 25.14 -30.41 -39.57
N THR A 814 26.11 -29.96 -38.78
CA THR A 814 26.62 -30.71 -37.63
C THR A 814 26.22 -30.02 -36.33
N PHE A 815 25.59 -30.76 -35.42
CA PHE A 815 25.16 -30.27 -34.12
C PHE A 815 26.08 -30.82 -33.03
N LEU A 816 26.92 -29.95 -32.46
CA LEU A 816 27.69 -30.24 -31.27
C LEU A 816 26.99 -29.64 -30.06
N SER A 817 26.99 -30.30 -28.90
CA SER A 817 26.43 -29.76 -27.67
C SER A 817 27.42 -29.87 -26.50
N MET A 818 27.69 -28.76 -25.83
CA MET A 818 28.53 -28.71 -24.63
C MET A 818 27.62 -28.65 -23.39
N GLN A 819 27.58 -29.73 -22.61
CA GLN A 819 26.70 -29.87 -21.44
C GLN A 819 27.48 -30.13 -20.14
N PRO A 820 26.96 -29.72 -18.96
CA PRO A 820 27.53 -30.10 -17.67
C PRO A 820 27.49 -31.62 -17.45
N SER A 821 28.60 -32.21 -17.02
CA SER A 821 28.72 -33.66 -16.81
C SER A 821 27.96 -34.11 -15.56
N ALA A 822 26.73 -34.58 -15.72
CA ALA A 822 25.87 -35.04 -14.63
C ALA A 822 26.35 -36.36 -13.99
N PRO A 823 26.17 -36.55 -12.67
CA PRO A 823 26.54 -37.81 -12.01
C PRO A 823 25.63 -38.97 -12.46
N GLY A 824 26.26 -40.08 -12.88
CA GLY A 824 25.55 -41.27 -13.35
C GLY A 824 24.76 -41.96 -12.24
N ASN A 825 23.42 -41.87 -12.29
CA ASN A 825 22.52 -42.67 -11.48
C ASN A 825 21.26 -43.05 -12.28
N ASP A 826 21.04 -44.35 -12.46
CA ASP A 826 19.84 -44.90 -13.07
C ASP A 826 18.63 -44.95 -12.12
N GLY A 827 18.89 -44.88 -10.79
CA GLY A 827 17.85 -45.04 -9.77
C GLY A 827 16.75 -43.98 -9.88
N LEU A 828 17.14 -42.73 -10.14
CA LEU A 828 16.22 -41.61 -10.35
C LEU A 828 15.41 -41.78 -11.64
N ALA A 829 16.06 -42.16 -12.76
CA ALA A 829 15.38 -42.44 -14.03
C ALA A 829 14.34 -43.57 -13.86
N ARG A 830 14.72 -44.65 -13.15
CA ARG A 830 13.81 -45.76 -12.83
C ARG A 830 12.66 -45.34 -11.90
N PHE A 831 12.89 -44.44 -10.95
CA PHE A 831 11.84 -43.88 -10.09
C PHE A 831 10.83 -43.05 -10.90
N LEU A 832 11.31 -42.10 -11.69
CA LEU A 832 10.47 -41.22 -12.53
C LEU A 832 9.68 -42.03 -13.58
N SER A 833 10.30 -43.05 -14.19
CA SER A 833 9.61 -43.96 -15.13
C SER A 833 8.48 -44.80 -14.50
N LYS A 834 8.47 -44.94 -13.16
CA LYS A 834 7.48 -45.73 -12.40
C LYS A 834 6.43 -44.86 -11.69
N ALA A 835 6.58 -43.54 -11.69
CA ALA A 835 5.65 -42.63 -11.04
C ALA A 835 4.27 -42.73 -11.72
N ARG A 836 3.25 -43.22 -10.98
CA ARG A 836 1.87 -43.33 -11.46
C ARG A 836 0.97 -42.32 -10.74
N PRO A 837 0.03 -41.64 -11.43
CA PRO A 837 -0.89 -40.68 -10.80
C PRO A 837 -1.70 -41.25 -9.63
N LYS A 838 -2.11 -42.52 -9.69
CA LYS A 838 -2.94 -43.22 -8.68
C LYS A 838 -2.29 -43.33 -7.27
N HIS A 839 -1.02 -42.98 -7.09
CA HIS A 839 -0.34 -43.05 -5.78
C HIS A 839 0.02 -41.68 -5.18
N LEU A 840 -0.44 -40.58 -5.79
CA LEU A 840 -0.03 -39.24 -5.38
C LEU A 840 -0.91 -38.69 -4.24
N PRO A 841 -0.31 -38.11 -3.16
CA PRO A 841 -1.02 -37.83 -1.91
C PRO A 841 -1.91 -36.57 -1.92
N GLN A 842 -2.06 -35.87 -3.05
CA GLN A 842 -2.82 -34.60 -3.12
C GLN A 842 -3.83 -34.58 -4.28
N PRO A 843 -5.09 -34.12 -4.06
CA PRO A 843 -6.14 -34.13 -5.08
C PRO A 843 -5.81 -33.27 -6.32
N TRP A 844 -5.19 -32.11 -6.14
CA TRP A 844 -4.89 -31.19 -7.26
C TRP A 844 -3.91 -31.80 -8.27
N LEU A 845 -3.03 -32.71 -7.81
CA LEU A 845 -2.06 -33.37 -8.68
C LEU A 845 -2.72 -34.46 -9.53
N VAL A 846 -3.80 -35.08 -9.06
CA VAL A 846 -4.66 -35.96 -9.89
C VAL A 846 -5.32 -35.11 -10.99
N ALA A 847 -5.94 -33.98 -10.64
CA ALA A 847 -6.55 -33.08 -11.61
C ALA A 847 -5.55 -32.51 -12.65
N PHE A 848 -4.31 -32.23 -12.23
CA PHE A 848 -3.21 -31.85 -13.14
C PHE A 848 -2.94 -32.93 -14.19
N TRP A 849 -2.85 -34.21 -13.78
CA TRP A 849 -2.65 -35.32 -14.72
C TRP A 849 -3.87 -35.54 -15.62
N GLU A 850 -5.09 -35.39 -15.11
CA GLU A 850 -6.32 -35.52 -15.90
C GLU A 850 -6.42 -34.45 -17.00
N GLU A 851 -6.12 -33.19 -16.66
CA GLU A 851 -6.08 -32.08 -17.63
C GLU A 851 -4.92 -32.22 -18.62
N LEU A 852 -3.72 -32.64 -18.19
CA LEU A 852 -2.55 -32.85 -19.06
C LEU A 852 -2.76 -34.00 -20.08
N LEU A 853 -3.44 -35.07 -19.67
CA LEU A 853 -3.72 -36.24 -20.51
C LEU A 853 -5.06 -36.12 -21.27
N ASN A 854 -5.86 -35.10 -20.95
CA ASN A 854 -7.22 -34.88 -21.46
C ASN A 854 -8.14 -36.12 -21.29
N CYS A 855 -8.06 -36.76 -20.11
CA CYS A 855 -8.84 -37.95 -19.75
C CYS A 855 -9.04 -38.05 -18.24
N ALA A 856 -10.11 -38.73 -17.81
CA ALA A 856 -10.44 -38.91 -16.39
C ALA A 856 -9.67 -40.09 -15.77
N ILE A 857 -9.11 -39.86 -14.57
CA ILE A 857 -8.42 -40.85 -13.72
C ILE A 857 -9.32 -41.22 -12.53
N SER A 858 -10.03 -40.23 -11.99
CA SER A 858 -11.06 -40.34 -10.96
C SER A 858 -12.45 -40.48 -11.57
N ASP A 859 -13.38 -41.12 -10.85
CA ASP A 859 -14.76 -41.29 -11.30
C ASP A 859 -15.51 -39.95 -11.37
N ASP A 860 -15.22 -39.02 -10.44
CA ASP A 860 -15.81 -37.68 -10.40
C ASP A 860 -15.48 -36.83 -11.66
N SER A 861 -14.33 -37.07 -12.28
CA SER A 861 -13.88 -36.34 -13.48
C SER A 861 -14.39 -36.91 -14.80
N VAL A 862 -15.07 -38.07 -14.81
CA VAL A 862 -15.53 -38.73 -16.06
C VAL A 862 -16.51 -37.84 -16.84
N GLU A 863 -17.39 -37.11 -16.15
CA GLU A 863 -18.32 -36.15 -16.77
C GLU A 863 -17.60 -34.97 -17.45
N ARG A 864 -16.39 -34.62 -17.01
CA ARG A 864 -15.62 -33.48 -17.55
C ARG A 864 -14.88 -33.82 -18.84
N PHE A 865 -14.30 -35.02 -18.93
CA PHE A 865 -13.42 -35.41 -20.04
C PHE A 865 -14.06 -36.37 -21.05
N ASN A 866 -15.24 -36.95 -20.77
CA ASN A 866 -15.95 -37.94 -21.60
C ASN A 866 -15.16 -39.24 -21.94
N LYS A 867 -13.89 -39.35 -21.54
CA LYS A 867 -13.00 -40.48 -21.78
C LYS A 867 -12.20 -40.79 -20.52
N ARG A 868 -12.14 -42.05 -20.09
CA ARG A 868 -11.22 -42.52 -19.05
C ARG A 868 -9.81 -42.71 -19.62
N CYS A 869 -8.79 -42.46 -18.80
CA CYS A 869 -7.41 -42.78 -19.16
C CYS A 869 -7.20 -44.29 -19.27
N GLU A 870 -6.39 -44.71 -20.25
CA GLU A 870 -6.13 -46.11 -20.55
C GLU A 870 -5.05 -46.65 -19.58
N GLU A 871 -5.39 -47.66 -18.76
CA GLU A 871 -4.58 -48.03 -17.57
C GLU A 871 -3.16 -48.54 -17.88
N ASP A 872 -2.94 -49.03 -19.10
CA ASP A 872 -1.66 -49.54 -19.60
C ASP A 872 -0.86 -48.51 -20.41
N SER A 873 -1.38 -47.30 -20.63
CA SER A 873 -0.61 -46.24 -21.27
C SER A 873 0.59 -45.85 -20.38
N PRO A 874 1.84 -45.92 -20.87
CA PRO A 874 2.99 -45.54 -20.07
C PRO A 874 2.98 -44.02 -19.90
N MET A 875 2.41 -43.57 -18.77
CA MET A 875 2.51 -42.21 -18.24
C MET A 875 3.94 -41.91 -17.77
N ALA A 876 4.92 -42.23 -18.62
CA ALA A 876 6.31 -41.95 -18.40
C ALA A 876 6.49 -40.43 -18.46
N MET A 877 6.82 -39.88 -17.30
CA MET A 877 7.23 -38.50 -17.16
C MET A 877 8.36 -38.21 -18.16
N GLN A 878 8.07 -37.39 -19.17
CA GLN A 878 9.06 -37.02 -20.17
C GLN A 878 10.05 -36.04 -19.53
N THR A 879 11.25 -36.54 -19.24
CA THR A 879 12.37 -35.77 -18.68
C THR A 879 13.31 -35.35 -19.80
N SER A 880 14.25 -34.43 -19.52
CA SER A 880 15.39 -34.16 -20.41
C SER A 880 16.13 -35.45 -20.83
N SER A 881 16.82 -35.42 -21.97
CA SER A 881 17.53 -36.59 -22.52
C SER A 881 18.45 -37.30 -21.52
N GLU A 882 19.09 -36.52 -20.64
CA GLU A 882 20.09 -37.01 -19.68
C GLU A 882 19.78 -36.72 -18.21
N LEU A 883 18.59 -36.20 -17.88
CA LEU A 883 18.21 -35.84 -16.49
C LEU A 883 19.22 -34.90 -15.83
N VAL A 884 19.78 -33.94 -16.59
CA VAL A 884 20.96 -33.16 -16.17
C VAL A 884 20.64 -32.38 -14.89
N TYR A 885 19.64 -31.49 -14.96
CA TYR A 885 19.23 -30.65 -13.84
C TYR A 885 18.79 -31.47 -12.63
N GLU A 886 18.03 -32.55 -12.84
CA GLU A 886 17.55 -33.45 -11.82
C GLU A 886 18.70 -34.20 -11.11
N ARG A 887 19.72 -34.66 -11.85
CA ARG A 887 20.90 -35.32 -11.28
C ARG A 887 21.78 -34.38 -10.48
N PHE A 888 21.95 -33.13 -10.92
CA PHE A 888 22.62 -32.10 -10.11
C PHE A 888 21.83 -31.79 -8.84
N LEU A 889 20.49 -31.67 -8.93
CA LEU A 889 19.64 -31.39 -7.78
C LEU A 889 19.69 -32.54 -6.77
N MET A 890 19.61 -33.79 -7.24
CA MET A 890 19.77 -34.99 -6.42
C MET A 890 21.09 -34.96 -5.63
N ALA A 891 22.21 -34.68 -6.29
CA ALA A 891 23.52 -34.63 -5.64
C ALA A 891 23.64 -33.50 -4.61
N ALA A 892 23.12 -32.31 -4.93
CA ALA A 892 23.12 -31.17 -4.01
C ALA A 892 22.27 -31.44 -2.74
N LEU A 893 21.11 -32.08 -2.90
CA LEU A 893 20.24 -32.45 -1.78
C LEU A 893 20.85 -33.57 -0.91
N GLU A 894 21.44 -34.60 -1.52
CA GLU A 894 22.18 -35.63 -0.76
C GLU A 894 23.33 -35.02 0.05
N GLY A 895 24.10 -34.10 -0.56
CA GLY A 895 25.13 -33.33 0.13
C GLY A 895 24.58 -32.45 1.27
N TRP A 896 23.45 -31.76 1.04
CA TRP A 896 22.80 -30.91 2.05
C TRP A 896 22.38 -31.71 3.29
N VAL A 897 21.86 -32.93 3.12
CA VAL A 897 21.51 -33.81 4.24
C VAL A 897 22.76 -34.20 5.03
N ILE A 898 23.86 -34.53 4.35
CA ILE A 898 25.14 -34.91 4.99
C ILE A 898 25.74 -33.72 5.76
N LEU A 899 25.76 -32.52 5.19
CA LEU A 899 26.23 -31.32 5.91
C LEU A 899 25.31 -30.96 7.09
N THR A 900 24.00 -31.14 6.94
CA THR A 900 23.02 -30.91 8.01
C THR A 900 23.24 -31.87 9.19
N ASP A 901 23.56 -33.13 8.91
CA ASP A 901 23.92 -34.13 9.92
C ASP A 901 25.25 -33.82 10.63
N GLU A 902 26.26 -33.32 9.90
CA GLU A 902 27.52 -32.86 10.49
C GLU A 902 27.34 -31.63 11.41
N ILE A 903 26.49 -30.67 11.04
CA ILE A 903 26.12 -29.54 11.91
C ILE A 903 25.35 -30.05 13.13
N TYR A 904 24.38 -30.95 12.92
CA TYR A 904 23.57 -31.54 13.98
C TYR A 904 24.43 -32.26 15.03
N LYS A 905 25.35 -33.13 14.60
CA LYS A 905 26.27 -33.87 15.47
C LYS A 905 27.25 -32.96 16.23
N LYS A 906 27.65 -31.82 15.66
CA LYS A 906 28.53 -30.83 16.32
C LYS A 906 27.81 -29.91 17.32
N VAL A 907 26.51 -29.67 17.15
CA VAL A 907 25.75 -28.73 17.98
C VAL A 907 24.90 -29.45 19.05
N CYS A 908 24.27 -30.58 18.73
CA CYS A 908 23.41 -31.32 19.67
C CYS A 908 24.11 -32.57 20.24
N HIS A 909 24.89 -32.40 21.30
CA HIS A 909 25.67 -33.49 21.92
C HIS A 909 24.85 -34.72 22.36
N GLU A 910 23.57 -34.55 22.74
CA GLU A 910 22.75 -35.67 23.24
C GLU A 910 22.12 -36.57 22.15
N LEU A 911 22.02 -36.11 20.89
CA LEU A 911 21.45 -36.86 19.75
C LEU A 911 20.04 -37.47 19.95
N ARG A 912 19.27 -36.97 20.94
CA ARG A 912 17.90 -37.42 21.26
C ARG A 912 16.80 -36.75 20.43
N GLY A 913 17.15 -35.72 19.67
CA GLY A 913 16.24 -34.84 18.94
C GLY A 913 16.92 -33.49 18.65
N LEU A 914 16.16 -32.50 18.22
CA LEU A 914 16.67 -31.17 17.87
C LEU A 914 16.82 -30.29 19.11
N CYS A 915 17.98 -29.65 19.27
CA CYS A 915 18.29 -28.77 20.38
C CYS A 915 18.16 -27.29 19.99
N ASP A 916 17.86 -26.39 20.94
CA ASP A 916 17.68 -24.95 20.69
C ASP A 916 18.88 -24.29 20.00
N GLU A 917 20.10 -24.74 20.34
CA GLU A 917 21.34 -24.24 19.73
C GLU A 917 21.44 -24.57 18.23
N PHE A 918 20.81 -25.65 17.77
CA PHE A 918 20.83 -26.06 16.36
C PHE A 918 20.19 -24.98 15.49
N PHE A 919 18.93 -24.62 15.74
CA PHE A 919 18.24 -23.59 14.95
C PHE A 919 18.93 -22.22 15.00
N GLN A 920 19.57 -21.86 16.13
CA GLN A 920 20.29 -20.60 16.25
C GLN A 920 21.61 -20.57 15.46
N ARG A 921 22.35 -21.69 15.41
CA ARG A 921 23.66 -21.76 14.73
C ARG A 921 23.56 -22.25 13.28
N TYR A 922 22.55 -23.05 12.95
CA TYR A 922 22.42 -23.74 11.67
C TYR A 922 22.49 -22.80 10.46
N PRO A 923 21.77 -21.66 10.38
CA PRO A 923 21.85 -20.79 9.21
C PRO A 923 23.26 -20.24 8.97
N ARG A 924 24.01 -19.91 10.04
CA ARG A 924 25.39 -19.42 9.92
C ARG A 924 26.38 -20.53 9.55
N ALA A 925 26.24 -21.69 10.19
CA ALA A 925 27.10 -22.85 9.93
C ALA A 925 26.89 -23.40 8.51
N MET A 926 25.64 -23.52 8.07
CA MET A 926 25.30 -23.97 6.72
C MET A 926 25.77 -22.97 5.67
N ASN A 927 25.49 -21.66 5.82
CA ASN A 927 25.97 -20.65 4.88
C ASN A 927 27.51 -20.62 4.77
N ALA A 928 28.25 -20.88 5.86
CA ALA A 928 29.70 -21.01 5.81
C ALA A 928 30.18 -22.27 5.04
N TRP A 929 29.38 -23.34 5.02
CA TRP A 929 29.71 -24.62 4.40
C TRP A 929 29.06 -24.85 3.03
N LEU A 930 28.15 -23.98 2.58
CA LEU A 930 27.45 -24.12 1.29
C LEU A 930 28.40 -24.39 0.12
N HIS A 931 29.56 -23.75 0.10
CA HIS A 931 30.56 -23.92 -0.95
C HIS A 931 31.01 -25.40 -1.15
N LEU A 932 30.86 -26.26 -0.14
CA LEU A 932 31.12 -27.70 -0.22
C LEU A 932 30.06 -28.49 -1.02
N LEU A 933 28.89 -27.90 -1.26
CA LEU A 933 27.83 -28.46 -2.11
C LEU A 933 28.02 -28.13 -3.59
N LYS A 934 29.02 -27.28 -3.94
CA LYS A 934 29.26 -26.91 -5.34
C LYS A 934 29.65 -28.15 -6.15
N SER A 935 28.95 -28.37 -7.25
CA SER A 935 29.08 -29.57 -8.07
C SER A 935 30.33 -29.55 -8.97
N HIS A 936 30.58 -30.65 -9.68
CA HIS A 936 31.77 -30.85 -10.48
C HIS A 936 31.85 -29.87 -11.66
N ASP A 937 32.95 -29.12 -11.76
CA ASP A 937 33.22 -28.14 -12.83
C ASP A 937 33.60 -28.81 -14.18
N ARG A 938 32.96 -29.93 -14.55
CA ARG A 938 33.25 -30.73 -15.76
C ARG A 938 32.14 -30.61 -16.80
N PHE A 939 32.52 -30.62 -18.08
CA PHE A 939 31.61 -30.60 -19.22
C PHE A 939 31.85 -31.81 -20.13
N THR A 940 30.79 -32.25 -20.80
CA THR A 940 30.76 -33.30 -21.81
C THR A 940 30.38 -32.69 -23.15
N LEU A 941 31.12 -33.05 -24.19
CA LEU A 941 30.84 -32.66 -25.57
C LEU A 941 30.11 -33.81 -26.26
N TYR A 942 28.92 -33.54 -26.75
CA TYR A 942 28.08 -34.47 -27.48
C TYR A 942 27.99 -34.12 -28.96
N ASN A 943 27.87 -35.14 -29.80
CA ASN A 943 27.51 -35.04 -31.21
C ASN A 943 26.06 -35.50 -31.37
N ILE A 944 25.19 -34.66 -31.94
CA ILE A 944 23.77 -34.96 -32.16
C ILE A 944 23.56 -35.23 -33.66
N GLN A 945 23.40 -36.51 -34.00
CA GLN A 945 23.12 -36.96 -35.37
C GLN A 945 21.62 -37.19 -35.53
N VAL A 946 20.95 -36.40 -36.39
CA VAL A 946 19.53 -36.59 -36.67
C VAL A 946 19.35 -37.52 -37.87
N ASN A 947 19.19 -38.80 -37.57
CA ASN A 947 18.95 -39.84 -38.57
C ASN A 947 17.45 -40.03 -38.82
N LYS A 948 17.08 -40.71 -39.92
CA LYS A 948 15.67 -41.07 -40.22
C LYS A 948 15.02 -41.95 -39.16
N GLU A 949 15.83 -42.66 -38.37
CA GLU A 949 15.41 -43.53 -37.26
C GLU A 949 15.22 -42.75 -35.95
N GLY A 950 15.64 -41.48 -35.90
CA GLY A 950 15.61 -40.61 -34.72
C GLY A 950 16.95 -39.91 -34.47
N PRO A 951 16.99 -38.97 -33.50
CA PRO A 951 18.23 -38.38 -33.04
C PRO A 951 19.06 -39.39 -32.23
N ALA A 952 20.31 -39.59 -32.63
CA ALA A 952 21.34 -40.23 -31.83
C ALA A 952 22.22 -39.16 -31.17
N VAL A 953 22.51 -39.32 -29.88
CA VAL A 953 23.37 -38.42 -29.08
C VAL A 953 24.56 -39.24 -28.59
N GLU A 954 25.76 -38.92 -29.06
CA GLU A 954 26.99 -39.66 -28.72
C GLU A 954 27.99 -38.74 -28.00
N PRO A 955 28.58 -39.13 -26.85
CA PRO A 955 29.65 -38.35 -26.21
C PRO A 955 30.94 -38.47 -27.01
N VAL A 956 31.47 -37.32 -27.47
CA VAL A 956 32.68 -37.23 -28.31
C VAL A 956 33.86 -36.56 -27.61
N GLY A 957 33.66 -35.96 -26.44
CA GLY A 957 34.76 -35.44 -25.62
C GLY A 957 34.35 -35.05 -24.20
N GLN A 958 35.33 -34.73 -23.36
CA GLN A 958 35.15 -34.17 -22.03
C GLN A 958 36.09 -32.99 -21.82
N TRP A 959 35.62 -31.99 -21.08
CA TRP A 959 36.42 -30.84 -20.66
C TRP A 959 36.44 -30.74 -19.14
N SER A 960 37.63 -30.49 -18.58
CA SER A 960 37.81 -30.13 -17.18
C SER A 960 38.77 -28.94 -17.07
N PRO A 961 38.71 -28.12 -16.00
CA PRO A 961 39.66 -27.05 -15.77
C PRO A 961 41.09 -27.53 -15.49
N GLU A 962 41.29 -28.83 -15.22
CA GLU A 962 42.59 -29.46 -14.94
C GLU A 962 43.21 -30.09 -16.20
N ASP A 963 42.40 -30.84 -16.97
CA ASP A 963 42.84 -31.64 -18.13
C ASP A 963 42.67 -30.91 -19.47
N SER A 964 42.00 -29.75 -19.49
CA SER A 964 41.49 -29.06 -20.68
C SER A 964 40.51 -29.92 -21.48
N LEU A 965 40.42 -29.77 -22.81
CA LEU A 965 39.52 -30.54 -23.67
C LEU A 965 40.19 -31.84 -24.16
N VAL A 966 39.63 -32.98 -23.79
CA VAL A 966 40.05 -34.31 -24.26
C VAL A 966 38.94 -34.88 -25.15
N LEU A 967 39.26 -35.18 -26.41
CA LEU A 967 38.33 -35.79 -27.37
C LEU A 967 38.48 -37.33 -27.35
N HIS A 968 37.35 -38.03 -27.40
CA HIS A 968 37.32 -39.49 -27.47
C HIS A 968 37.70 -39.94 -28.90
N ALA A 969 38.92 -40.44 -29.06
CA ALA A 969 39.37 -41.07 -30.29
C ALA A 969 38.63 -42.40 -30.52
N SER A 970 38.05 -42.58 -31.71
CA SER A 970 37.57 -43.89 -32.15
C SER A 970 38.75 -44.81 -32.49
N ALA A 971 38.52 -46.12 -32.48
CA ALA A 971 39.54 -47.14 -32.75
C ALA A 971 40.20 -47.02 -34.15
N GLU A 972 39.60 -46.25 -35.07
CA GLU A 972 40.14 -45.95 -36.40
C GLU A 972 41.03 -44.68 -36.47
N GLY A 973 41.31 -44.01 -35.34
CA GLY A 973 42.03 -42.73 -35.33
C GLY A 973 41.21 -41.52 -35.82
N LYS A 974 39.95 -41.75 -36.22
CA LYS A 974 38.94 -40.70 -36.42
C LYS A 974 38.37 -40.29 -35.07
N ILE A 975 38.04 -39.01 -34.90
CA ILE A 975 37.29 -38.53 -33.73
C ILE A 975 35.85 -39.04 -33.87
N ALA A 976 35.32 -39.68 -32.82
CA ALA A 976 34.05 -40.42 -32.78
C ALA A 976 32.97 -40.01 -33.82
N ASN A 977 32.83 -40.80 -34.90
CA ASN A 977 31.92 -40.64 -36.04
C ASN A 977 31.90 -39.26 -36.73
N MET A 978 32.78 -38.34 -36.33
CA MET A 978 32.83 -36.98 -36.82
C MET A 978 33.85 -36.90 -37.96
N ASN A 979 33.39 -36.65 -39.18
CA ASN A 979 34.27 -36.44 -40.31
C ASN A 979 34.98 -35.09 -40.16
N VAL A 980 36.15 -35.09 -39.51
CA VAL A 980 36.99 -33.90 -39.25
C VAL A 980 37.26 -33.11 -40.53
N GLU A 981 37.40 -33.81 -41.67
CA GLU A 981 37.57 -33.21 -43.01
C GLU A 981 36.37 -32.37 -43.50
N ARG A 982 35.19 -32.51 -42.89
CA ARG A 982 33.99 -31.69 -43.18
C ARG A 982 33.85 -30.48 -42.26
N LEU A 983 34.73 -30.30 -41.29
CA LEU A 983 34.67 -29.12 -40.42
C LEU A 983 35.03 -27.86 -41.22
N PRO A 984 34.25 -26.77 -41.10
CA PRO A 984 34.48 -25.57 -41.88
C PRO A 984 35.77 -24.89 -41.43
N ASN A 985 36.56 -24.39 -42.40
CA ASN A 985 37.64 -23.48 -42.08
C ASN A 985 37.09 -22.07 -41.83
N SER A 986 37.08 -21.64 -40.55
CA SER A 986 36.52 -20.36 -40.11
C SER A 986 37.59 -19.48 -39.45
N HIS A 987 38.40 -18.80 -40.28
CA HIS A 987 39.46 -17.91 -39.84
C HIS A 987 39.15 -16.43 -40.10
N CYS A 988 39.51 -15.58 -39.13
CA CYS A 988 39.42 -14.13 -39.23
C CYS A 988 40.74 -13.52 -39.74
N GLN A 989 40.76 -12.98 -40.97
CA GLN A 989 41.93 -12.31 -41.54
C GLN A 989 41.71 -10.78 -41.60
N HIS A 990 42.33 -10.03 -40.68
CA HIS A 990 42.38 -8.57 -40.76
C HIS A 990 43.07 -8.11 -42.07
N PRO A 991 42.62 -7.02 -42.71
CA PRO A 991 41.57 -6.09 -42.28
C PRO A 991 40.14 -6.43 -42.76
N LEU A 992 39.96 -7.50 -43.53
CA LEU A 992 38.66 -7.87 -44.15
C LEU A 992 37.63 -8.41 -43.15
N CYS A 993 38.09 -8.80 -41.96
CA CYS A 993 37.27 -9.38 -40.92
C CYS A 993 36.70 -8.29 -39.99
N ARG A 994 35.37 -8.18 -39.92
CA ARG A 994 34.66 -7.18 -39.09
C ARG A 994 34.09 -7.84 -37.84
N CYS A 995 34.70 -7.58 -36.69
CA CYS A 995 34.18 -8.07 -35.41
C CYS A 995 33.08 -7.15 -34.88
N TYR A 996 32.07 -7.79 -34.31
CA TYR A 996 31.00 -7.24 -33.49
C TYR A 996 31.60 -6.66 -32.20
N ASP A 997 31.64 -5.33 -32.12
CA ASP A 997 32.15 -4.57 -30.98
C ASP A 997 31.00 -3.76 -30.35
N VAL A 998 30.43 -4.27 -29.26
CA VAL A 998 29.38 -3.61 -28.48
C VAL A 998 29.96 -2.64 -27.44
N GLN A 999 31.28 -2.65 -27.20
CA GLN A 999 31.87 -1.89 -26.08
C GLN A 999 31.85 -0.36 -26.27
N ARG A 1000 31.50 0.13 -27.47
CA ARG A 1000 31.39 1.58 -27.75
C ARG A 1000 30.31 2.34 -26.97
N ASN A 1001 29.42 1.68 -26.22
CA ASN A 1001 28.32 2.35 -25.50
C ASN A 1001 28.45 2.49 -23.97
N PHE A 1002 29.50 1.98 -23.30
CA PHE A 1002 29.49 1.98 -21.81
C PHE A 1002 30.82 2.10 -21.02
N ARG A 1003 32.02 2.20 -21.63
CA ARG A 1003 33.28 2.09 -20.85
C ARG A 1003 34.45 3.04 -21.14
N LEU A 1004 34.24 4.11 -21.91
CA LEU A 1004 35.28 5.08 -22.27
C LEU A 1004 35.53 6.17 -21.20
N GLU A 1005 35.70 5.79 -19.92
CA GLU A 1005 36.22 6.71 -18.89
C GLU A 1005 36.84 5.98 -17.67
N ARG A 1006 38.15 5.65 -17.74
CA ARG A 1006 39.00 5.61 -16.52
C ARG A 1006 40.52 5.65 -16.69
N GLU A 1007 41.08 5.40 -17.86
CA GLU A 1007 42.53 5.49 -18.06
C GLU A 1007 42.98 6.60 -19.03
N LYS A 1008 43.59 7.64 -18.44
CA LYS A 1008 44.72 8.41 -18.99
C LYS A 1008 44.57 9.06 -20.37
N GLY A 1009 43.80 10.15 -20.40
CA GLY A 1009 44.35 11.45 -20.83
C GLY A 1009 44.95 11.58 -22.23
N ARG A 1010 44.11 11.56 -23.26
CA ARG A 1010 44.29 12.39 -24.48
C ARG A 1010 42.95 12.55 -25.21
N ARG A 1011 42.65 13.75 -25.73
CA ARG A 1011 41.53 13.94 -26.67
C ARG A 1011 41.84 13.19 -27.96
N ALA A 1012 40.94 12.34 -28.40
CA ALA A 1012 40.91 11.78 -29.74
C ALA A 1012 39.44 11.69 -30.19
N GLU A 1013 39.14 12.21 -31.38
CA GLU A 1013 37.78 12.20 -31.94
C GLU A 1013 37.42 10.79 -32.43
N ILE A 1014 36.16 10.37 -32.21
CA ILE A 1014 35.68 9.06 -32.64
C ILE A 1014 35.16 9.16 -34.08
N GLU A 1015 36.00 8.76 -35.04
CA GLU A 1015 35.53 8.45 -36.39
C GLU A 1015 34.70 7.15 -36.39
N ILE A 1016 33.57 7.16 -37.11
CA ILE A 1016 32.82 5.95 -37.44
C ILE A 1016 32.88 5.81 -38.96
N LEU A 1017 33.41 4.69 -39.43
CA LEU A 1017 33.60 4.41 -40.85
C LEU A 1017 32.49 3.44 -41.27
N MET A 1018 31.70 3.80 -42.28
CA MET A 1018 30.80 2.87 -42.97
C MET A 1018 31.24 2.69 -44.42
N PRO A 1019 31.45 1.45 -44.89
CA PRO A 1019 31.75 1.20 -46.30
C PRO A 1019 30.47 1.28 -47.14
N THR A 1020 30.46 2.15 -48.15
CA THR A 1020 29.50 2.08 -49.25
C THR A 1020 29.87 0.91 -50.18
N GLN A 1021 28.93 0.45 -51.01
CA GLN A 1021 29.16 -0.69 -51.92
C GLN A 1021 30.26 -0.44 -52.99
N ASN A 1022 30.72 0.80 -53.15
CA ASN A 1022 31.78 1.19 -54.08
C ASN A 1022 32.90 1.94 -53.34
N SER A 1023 33.85 1.19 -52.75
CA SER A 1023 35.28 1.50 -52.55
C SER A 1023 35.78 2.94 -52.27
N GLU A 1024 34.95 3.87 -51.83
CA GLU A 1024 35.33 5.21 -51.36
C GLU A 1024 34.93 5.34 -49.89
N VAL A 1025 35.94 5.32 -49.02
CA VAL A 1025 35.78 5.36 -47.57
C VAL A 1025 35.50 6.80 -47.13
N SER A 1026 34.22 7.19 -47.11
CA SER A 1026 33.79 8.43 -46.48
C SER A 1026 33.72 8.26 -44.95
N SER A 1027 34.55 8.99 -44.20
CA SER A 1027 34.48 8.98 -42.73
C SER A 1027 33.19 9.65 -42.25
N LEU A 1028 32.30 8.84 -41.68
CA LEU A 1028 31.07 9.26 -41.02
C LEU A 1028 31.37 9.63 -39.57
N THR A 1029 32.18 10.68 -39.41
CA THR A 1029 32.19 11.43 -38.15
C THR A 1029 30.76 11.82 -37.79
N PRO A 1030 30.33 11.71 -36.52
CA PRO A 1030 29.05 12.28 -36.09
C PRO A 1030 29.12 13.78 -36.35
N ARG A 1031 28.43 14.25 -37.41
CA ARG A 1031 28.52 15.64 -37.87
C ARG A 1031 28.03 16.57 -36.77
N SER A 1032 28.96 17.16 -36.04
CA SER A 1032 28.67 18.32 -35.20
C SER A 1032 28.29 19.50 -36.11
N GLY A 1033 27.27 20.26 -35.73
CA GLY A 1033 26.63 21.25 -36.60
C GLY A 1033 25.48 20.69 -37.45
N GLN A 1034 24.90 19.53 -37.14
CA GLN A 1034 23.69 19.00 -37.83
C GLN A 1034 22.55 20.03 -37.83
N TRP A 1035 22.39 20.78 -36.73
CA TRP A 1035 21.43 21.88 -36.64
C TRP A 1035 21.55 22.93 -37.75
N ARG A 1036 22.72 23.09 -38.40
CA ARG A 1036 22.93 24.02 -39.53
C ARG A 1036 22.36 23.51 -40.86
N ASN A 1037 22.17 22.20 -41.01
CA ASN A 1037 21.64 21.60 -42.24
C ASN A 1037 20.15 21.89 -42.42
N PHE A 1038 19.43 22.13 -41.33
CA PHE A 1038 17.99 22.36 -41.32
C PHE A 1038 17.67 23.85 -41.33
N GLY A 1039 17.25 24.37 -42.49
CA GLY A 1039 16.98 25.81 -42.67
C GLY A 1039 15.98 26.43 -41.68
N TRP A 1040 15.03 25.62 -41.17
CA TRP A 1040 14.08 26.06 -40.14
C TRP A 1040 14.72 26.39 -38.79
N ASN A 1041 15.91 25.86 -38.48
CA ASN A 1041 16.62 26.19 -37.23
C ASN A 1041 17.10 27.64 -37.22
N TYR A 1042 17.54 28.19 -38.35
CA TYR A 1042 17.86 29.62 -38.46
C TYR A 1042 16.62 30.49 -38.22
N PHE A 1043 15.47 30.09 -38.80
CA PHE A 1043 14.19 30.75 -38.56
C PHE A 1043 13.81 30.71 -37.07
N PHE A 1044 13.90 29.54 -36.42
CA PHE A 1044 13.62 29.41 -34.99
C PHE A 1044 14.59 30.22 -34.11
N LEU A 1045 15.88 30.31 -34.43
CA LEU A 1045 16.82 31.16 -33.68
C LEU A 1045 16.50 32.65 -33.79
N VAL A 1046 16.14 33.14 -34.99
CA VAL A 1046 15.76 34.54 -35.20
C VAL A 1046 14.43 34.85 -34.50
N VAL A 1047 13.43 33.98 -34.63
CA VAL A 1047 12.13 34.15 -33.95
C VAL A 1047 12.29 34.07 -32.42
N ASN A 1048 13.07 33.13 -31.89
CA ASN A 1048 13.28 33.03 -30.44
C ASN A 1048 14.05 34.24 -29.90
N SER A 1049 15.16 34.62 -30.53
CA SER A 1049 15.98 35.74 -30.06
C SER A 1049 15.21 37.07 -30.08
N THR A 1050 14.36 37.30 -31.09
CA THR A 1050 13.46 38.46 -31.10
C THR A 1050 12.38 38.38 -30.01
N LEU A 1051 11.75 37.21 -29.78
CA LEU A 1051 10.78 37.02 -28.69
C LEU A 1051 11.41 37.17 -27.30
N VAL A 1052 12.64 36.68 -27.08
CA VAL A 1052 13.43 36.89 -25.86
C VAL A 1052 13.75 38.37 -25.68
N LEU A 1053 14.20 39.07 -26.73
CA LEU A 1053 14.51 40.50 -26.67
C LEU A 1053 13.26 41.34 -26.35
N ILE A 1054 12.11 41.01 -26.94
CA ILE A 1054 10.81 41.62 -26.61
C ILE A 1054 10.45 41.33 -25.14
N THR A 1055 10.61 40.10 -24.68
CA THR A 1055 10.29 39.69 -23.31
C THR A 1055 11.20 40.38 -22.28
N LEU A 1056 12.51 40.47 -22.55
CA LEU A 1056 13.48 41.23 -21.75
C LEU A 1056 13.18 42.73 -21.76
N SER A 1057 12.71 43.27 -22.89
CA SER A 1057 12.27 44.67 -22.97
C SER A 1057 11.02 44.90 -22.11
N VAL A 1058 10.04 43.99 -22.13
CA VAL A 1058 8.86 44.05 -21.25
C VAL A 1058 9.27 43.90 -19.77
N PHE A 1059 10.18 42.98 -19.44
CA PHE A 1059 10.75 42.82 -18.09
C PHE A 1059 11.42 44.12 -17.62
N GLY A 1060 12.30 44.69 -18.44
CA GLY A 1060 13.01 45.94 -18.17
C GLY A 1060 12.07 47.14 -18.02
N ILE A 1061 11.04 47.25 -18.87
CA ILE A 1061 10.01 48.30 -18.75
C ILE A 1061 9.23 48.15 -17.44
N ILE A 1062 8.85 46.92 -17.05
CA ILE A 1062 8.14 46.66 -15.79
C ILE A 1062 9.03 46.96 -14.59
N LEU A 1063 10.29 46.51 -14.57
CA LEU A 1063 11.25 46.80 -13.50
C LEU A 1063 11.55 48.30 -13.41
N PHE A 1064 11.75 48.99 -14.53
CA PHE A 1064 11.94 50.44 -14.56
C PHE A 1064 10.72 51.19 -14.03
N LYS A 1065 9.50 50.79 -14.44
CA LYS A 1065 8.25 51.40 -13.97
C LYS A 1065 7.92 51.04 -12.51
N MET A 1066 8.41 49.92 -11.99
CA MET A 1066 8.42 49.63 -10.55
C MET A 1066 9.41 50.52 -9.80
N ALA A 1067 10.64 50.67 -10.29
CA ALA A 1067 11.67 51.54 -9.70
C ALA A 1067 11.27 53.02 -9.72
N CYS A 1068 10.58 53.48 -10.75
CA CYS A 1068 9.96 54.81 -10.83
C CYS A 1068 8.64 54.93 -10.04
N HIS A 1069 8.27 53.95 -9.22
CA HIS A 1069 7.02 53.90 -8.43
C HIS A 1069 5.71 54.10 -9.21
N VAL A 1070 5.74 53.92 -10.54
CA VAL A 1070 4.58 54.03 -11.44
C VAL A 1070 3.63 52.84 -11.27
N VAL A 1071 4.17 51.64 -11.05
CA VAL A 1071 3.36 50.43 -10.83
C VAL A 1071 3.23 50.17 -9.32
N LYS A 1072 2.06 50.45 -8.76
CA LYS A 1072 1.74 50.19 -7.34
C LYS A 1072 1.09 48.82 -7.14
N GLY A 1073 1.28 48.25 -5.95
CA GLY A 1073 0.82 46.91 -5.57
C GLY A 1073 1.86 45.80 -5.81
N ASN A 1074 1.71 44.66 -5.12
CA ASN A 1074 2.68 43.57 -5.23
C ASN A 1074 2.59 42.87 -6.60
N GLN A 1075 3.62 43.07 -7.44
CA GLN A 1075 3.75 42.44 -8.77
C GLN A 1075 4.55 41.13 -8.77
N SER A 1076 4.94 40.59 -7.61
CA SER A 1076 5.83 39.41 -7.48
C SER A 1076 5.40 38.19 -8.32
N LEU A 1077 4.12 37.81 -8.28
CA LEU A 1077 3.60 36.74 -9.15
C LEU A 1077 3.68 37.12 -10.64
N GLY A 1078 3.50 38.39 -11.00
CA GLY A 1078 3.70 38.87 -12.37
C GLY A 1078 5.17 38.77 -12.83
N ILE A 1079 6.11 39.15 -11.96
CA ILE A 1079 7.56 39.02 -12.20
C ILE A 1079 7.92 37.53 -12.36
N CYS A 1080 7.42 36.67 -11.47
CA CYS A 1080 7.65 35.23 -11.52
C CYS A 1080 7.07 34.59 -12.79
N LEU A 1081 5.87 35.01 -13.24
CA LEU A 1081 5.32 34.56 -14.53
C LEU A 1081 6.25 34.92 -15.69
N LEU A 1082 6.84 36.12 -15.69
CA LEU A 1082 7.71 36.57 -16.77
C LEU A 1082 9.09 35.90 -16.72
N CYS A 1083 9.59 35.54 -15.52
CA CYS A 1083 10.71 34.61 -15.38
C CYS A 1083 10.39 33.23 -15.99
N GLY A 1084 9.20 32.68 -15.74
CA GLY A 1084 8.75 31.43 -16.36
C GLY A 1084 8.67 31.51 -17.90
N VAL A 1085 8.15 32.62 -18.44
CA VAL A 1085 8.14 32.87 -19.90
C VAL A 1085 9.56 32.96 -20.47
N LEU A 1086 10.50 33.61 -19.76
CA LEU A 1086 11.91 33.61 -20.15
C LEU A 1086 12.54 32.21 -20.08
N MET A 1087 12.16 31.37 -19.11
CA MET A 1087 12.60 29.96 -19.03
C MET A 1087 12.07 29.12 -20.20
N LEU A 1088 10.81 29.31 -20.62
CA LEU A 1088 10.25 28.64 -21.80
C LEU A 1088 11.01 28.99 -23.09
N TYR A 1089 11.23 30.28 -23.36
CA TYR A 1089 12.02 30.72 -24.52
C TYR A 1089 13.49 30.26 -24.42
N SER A 1090 14.08 30.28 -23.23
CA SER A 1090 15.46 29.78 -23.02
C SER A 1090 15.57 28.28 -23.30
N THR A 1091 14.56 27.51 -22.90
CA THR A 1091 14.49 26.06 -23.15
C THR A 1091 14.43 25.75 -24.65
N ALA A 1092 13.76 26.56 -25.45
CA ALA A 1092 13.67 26.33 -26.90
C ALA A 1092 15.04 26.37 -27.61
N PHE A 1093 16.02 27.14 -27.13
CA PHE A 1093 17.38 27.09 -27.67
C PHE A 1093 18.03 25.70 -27.51
N LEU A 1094 17.74 25.00 -26.41
CA LEU A 1094 18.29 23.68 -26.13
C LEU A 1094 17.81 22.63 -27.16
N PHE A 1095 16.59 22.78 -27.68
CA PHE A 1095 16.02 21.92 -28.71
C PHE A 1095 16.52 22.24 -30.13
N VAL A 1096 17.08 23.43 -30.38
CA VAL A 1096 17.68 23.78 -31.68
C VAL A 1096 19.11 23.27 -31.81
N PHE A 1097 19.92 23.33 -30.75
CA PHE A 1097 21.31 22.87 -30.80
C PHE A 1097 21.43 21.33 -30.69
N ASP A 1098 22.47 20.78 -31.31
CA ASP A 1098 22.73 19.34 -31.35
C ASP A 1098 22.76 18.72 -29.94
N PRO A 1099 22.21 17.51 -29.75
CA PRO A 1099 22.20 16.85 -28.44
C PRO A 1099 23.61 16.47 -27.98
N THR A 1100 23.99 17.06 -26.84
CA THR A 1100 25.16 16.70 -26.02
C THR A 1100 24.69 16.24 -24.64
N ASP A 1101 25.54 15.64 -23.82
CA ASP A 1101 25.12 15.17 -22.48
C ASP A 1101 24.51 16.26 -21.60
N ALA A 1102 25.08 17.47 -21.66
CA ALA A 1102 24.53 18.64 -20.98
C ALA A 1102 23.20 19.09 -21.60
N ILE A 1103 23.14 19.21 -22.94
CA ILE A 1103 21.92 19.66 -23.65
C ILE A 1103 20.77 18.66 -23.45
N CYS A 1104 21.01 17.35 -23.46
CA CYS A 1104 19.96 16.36 -23.21
C CYS A 1104 19.43 16.42 -21.78
N ARG A 1105 20.28 16.49 -20.76
CA ARG A 1105 19.83 16.69 -19.37
C ARG A 1105 19.00 17.98 -19.22
N LEU A 1106 19.43 19.06 -19.87
CA LEU A 1106 18.73 20.35 -19.86
C LEU A 1106 17.43 20.35 -20.69
N ARG A 1107 17.36 19.63 -21.81
CA ARG A 1107 16.14 19.48 -22.64
C ARG A 1107 15.02 18.79 -21.86
N HIS A 1108 15.34 17.69 -21.16
CA HIS A 1108 14.36 16.96 -20.34
C HIS A 1108 13.90 17.77 -19.13
N PHE A 1109 14.87 18.32 -18.38
CA PHE A 1109 14.58 19.10 -17.19
C PHE A 1109 13.84 20.40 -17.52
N GLY A 1110 14.32 21.14 -18.52
CA GLY A 1110 13.92 22.52 -18.80
C GLY A 1110 12.48 22.68 -19.27
N HIS A 1111 11.98 21.77 -20.12
CA HIS A 1111 10.63 21.87 -20.70
C HIS A 1111 9.56 21.75 -19.61
N SER A 1112 9.51 20.63 -18.91
CA SER A 1112 8.52 20.38 -17.85
C SER A 1112 8.70 21.33 -16.64
N PHE A 1113 9.93 21.67 -16.25
CA PHE A 1113 10.19 22.59 -15.14
C PHE A 1113 9.65 24.00 -15.45
N SER A 1114 9.93 24.54 -16.63
CA SER A 1114 9.46 25.87 -17.05
C SER A 1114 7.93 25.97 -17.00
N TYR A 1115 7.23 24.93 -17.45
CA TYR A 1115 5.78 24.89 -17.38
C TYR A 1115 5.23 24.78 -15.95
N SER A 1116 5.89 24.05 -15.05
CA SER A 1116 5.47 24.01 -13.64
C SER A 1116 5.48 25.40 -12.98
N VAL A 1117 6.48 26.24 -13.32
CA VAL A 1117 6.58 27.63 -12.87
C VAL A 1117 5.43 28.46 -13.49
N CYS A 1118 5.25 28.42 -14.80
CA CYS A 1118 4.19 29.18 -15.48
C CYS A 1118 2.80 28.82 -14.98
N PHE A 1119 2.41 27.53 -14.98
CA PHE A 1119 1.07 27.09 -14.60
C PHE A 1119 0.82 27.19 -13.09
N GLY A 1120 1.85 26.98 -12.25
CA GLY A 1120 1.77 27.27 -10.82
C GLY A 1120 1.46 28.75 -10.54
N VAL A 1121 2.08 29.68 -11.27
CA VAL A 1121 1.78 31.11 -11.14
C VAL A 1121 0.39 31.46 -11.68
N LEU A 1122 -0.09 30.82 -12.75
CA LEU A 1122 -1.48 30.98 -13.22
C LEU A 1122 -2.49 30.59 -12.13
N ILE A 1123 -2.30 29.43 -11.48
CA ILE A 1123 -3.15 28.95 -10.38
C ILE A 1123 -3.10 29.91 -9.18
N ALA A 1124 -1.89 30.29 -8.74
CA ALA A 1124 -1.70 31.21 -7.62
C ALA A 1124 -2.39 32.56 -7.85
N LYS A 1125 -2.26 33.12 -9.06
CA LYS A 1125 -2.87 34.40 -9.46
C LYS A 1125 -4.40 34.30 -9.60
N ALA A 1126 -4.92 33.21 -10.17
CA ALA A 1126 -6.36 32.98 -10.27
C ALA A 1126 -7.00 32.86 -8.87
N THR A 1127 -6.30 32.21 -7.93
CA THR A 1127 -6.71 32.07 -6.53
C THR A 1127 -6.65 33.40 -5.80
N GLN A 1128 -5.58 34.19 -5.97
CA GLN A 1128 -5.44 35.53 -5.41
C GLN A 1128 -6.60 36.45 -5.84
N LEU A 1129 -6.97 36.44 -7.12
CA LEU A 1129 -8.06 37.26 -7.64
C LEU A 1129 -9.41 36.90 -7.02
N ARG A 1130 -9.73 35.60 -6.87
CA ARG A 1130 -10.95 35.14 -6.18
C ARG A 1130 -10.98 35.57 -4.71
N ASN A 1131 -9.87 35.36 -4.00
CA ASN A 1131 -9.76 35.71 -2.58
C ASN A 1131 -9.96 37.22 -2.35
N SER A 1132 -9.53 38.06 -3.30
CA SER A 1132 -9.73 39.51 -3.27
C SER A 1132 -11.20 39.95 -3.47
N GLU A 1133 -12.09 39.05 -3.86
CA GLU A 1133 -13.54 39.31 -3.96
C GLU A 1133 -14.27 38.72 -2.73
N THR A 1134 -13.93 37.51 -2.30
CA THR A 1134 -14.62 36.82 -1.20
C THR A 1134 -14.34 37.38 0.19
N LEU A 1135 -13.21 38.06 0.40
CA LEU A 1135 -12.76 38.55 1.72
C LEU A 1135 -13.05 40.04 1.99
N GLY A 1136 -13.68 40.75 1.05
CA GLY A 1136 -14.01 42.17 1.19
C GLY A 1136 -12.78 43.08 1.27
N ILE A 1137 -12.96 44.28 1.85
CA ILE A 1137 -11.89 45.29 1.99
C ILE A 1137 -10.97 44.98 3.19
N ASN A 1138 -11.44 44.20 4.17
CA ASN A 1138 -10.77 44.02 5.46
C ASN A 1138 -10.09 42.65 5.65
N GLY A 1139 -10.38 41.64 4.82
CA GLY A 1139 -9.75 40.32 4.91
C GLY A 1139 -8.50 40.21 4.03
N TYR A 1140 -7.31 40.24 4.63
CA TYR A 1140 -6.06 40.00 3.92
C TYR A 1140 -5.64 38.54 4.03
N ILE A 1141 -5.36 37.89 2.89
CA ILE A 1141 -4.52 36.68 2.87
C ILE A 1141 -3.09 37.13 2.63
N SER A 1142 -2.20 36.74 3.54
CA SER A 1142 -0.76 37.01 3.42
C SER A 1142 -0.23 36.51 2.07
N GLN A 1143 0.55 37.35 1.39
CA GLN A 1143 1.08 37.06 0.05
C GLN A 1143 2.01 35.83 0.07
N TRP A 1144 2.59 35.52 1.22
CA TRP A 1144 3.33 34.29 1.49
C TRP A 1144 2.53 33.01 1.20
N ASN A 1145 1.20 33.01 1.37
CA ASN A 1145 0.39 31.83 1.10
C ASN A 1145 0.41 31.45 -0.41
N TYR A 1146 0.41 32.44 -1.30
CA TYR A 1146 0.53 32.19 -2.74
C TYR A 1146 1.95 31.76 -3.14
N TRP A 1147 2.97 32.21 -2.42
CA TRP A 1147 4.35 31.75 -2.59
C TRP A 1147 4.56 30.32 -2.08
N LEU A 1148 3.94 29.94 -0.95
CA LEU A 1148 3.94 28.56 -0.46
C LEU A 1148 3.23 27.62 -1.44
N LEU A 1149 2.07 28.01 -1.97
CA LEU A 1149 1.36 27.27 -3.01
C LEU A 1149 2.25 27.05 -4.25
N LEU A 1150 2.93 28.10 -4.73
CA LEU A 1150 3.85 28.00 -5.85
C LEU A 1150 5.06 27.10 -5.55
N PHE A 1151 5.63 27.20 -4.35
CA PHE A 1151 6.74 26.36 -3.90
C PHE A 1151 6.36 24.88 -3.95
N PHE A 1152 5.21 24.49 -3.37
CA PHE A 1152 4.75 23.09 -3.43
C PHE A 1152 4.53 22.61 -4.87
N ILE A 1153 3.91 23.42 -5.74
CA ILE A 1153 3.68 23.06 -7.15
C ILE A 1153 5.00 22.82 -7.90
N VAL A 1154 5.98 23.71 -7.74
CA VAL A 1154 7.28 23.60 -8.45
C VAL A 1154 8.15 22.49 -7.86
N SER A 1155 8.13 22.28 -6.54
CA SER A 1155 8.90 21.22 -5.88
C SER A 1155 8.50 19.80 -6.34
N VAL A 1156 7.22 19.57 -6.66
CA VAL A 1156 6.76 18.29 -7.21
C VAL A 1156 7.40 17.99 -8.57
N GLN A 1157 7.38 18.95 -9.51
CA GLN A 1157 8.02 18.72 -10.83
C GLN A 1157 9.55 18.63 -10.72
N MET A 1158 10.17 19.38 -9.81
CA MET A 1158 11.61 19.28 -9.53
C MET A 1158 11.99 17.85 -9.13
N ALA A 1159 11.24 17.22 -8.20
CA ALA A 1159 11.49 15.86 -7.75
C ALA A 1159 11.35 14.83 -8.90
N LEU A 1160 10.30 14.95 -9.71
CA LEU A 1160 10.06 14.07 -10.88
C LEU A 1160 11.21 14.18 -11.91
N ASN A 1161 11.67 15.39 -12.21
CA ASN A 1161 12.77 15.61 -13.16
C ASN A 1161 14.11 15.09 -12.62
N LEU A 1162 14.40 15.28 -11.33
CA LEU A 1162 15.63 14.79 -10.70
C LEU A 1162 15.71 13.25 -10.73
N GLN A 1163 14.60 12.56 -10.47
CA GLN A 1163 14.54 11.10 -10.58
C GLN A 1163 15.00 10.62 -11.96
N TRP A 1164 14.53 11.25 -13.04
CA TRP A 1164 14.85 10.84 -14.42
C TRP A 1164 16.28 11.18 -14.82
N ALA A 1165 16.79 12.34 -14.37
CA ALA A 1165 18.16 12.76 -14.61
C ALA A 1165 19.23 11.88 -13.91
N ILE A 1166 18.83 11.13 -12.87
CA ILE A 1166 19.70 10.21 -12.13
C ILE A 1166 19.74 8.80 -12.75
N PHE A 1167 18.59 8.28 -13.24
CA PHE A 1167 18.46 6.87 -13.62
C PHE A 1167 18.60 6.54 -15.12
N ARG A 1168 18.76 7.53 -16.02
CA ARG A 1168 18.89 7.31 -17.48
C ARG A 1168 20.18 7.90 -18.07
N ASN A 1169 20.73 7.20 -19.07
CA ASN A 1169 21.86 7.69 -19.88
C ASN A 1169 21.43 8.91 -20.73
N SER A 1170 22.32 9.90 -20.88
CA SER A 1170 21.97 11.18 -21.49
C SER A 1170 21.91 11.17 -23.01
N VAL A 1171 22.82 10.49 -23.71
CA VAL A 1171 22.93 10.46 -25.18
C VAL A 1171 23.01 9.01 -25.70
N VAL A 1172 22.39 8.76 -26.85
CA VAL A 1172 22.47 7.53 -27.65
C VAL A 1172 22.68 7.88 -29.12
N LEU A 1173 23.39 7.03 -29.87
CA LEU A 1173 23.57 7.21 -31.31
C LEU A 1173 22.39 6.59 -32.06
N HIS A 1174 21.78 7.34 -32.98
CA HIS A 1174 20.68 6.91 -33.82
C HIS A 1174 21.14 6.86 -35.28
N PHE A 1175 20.94 5.72 -35.92
CA PHE A 1175 21.23 5.54 -37.35
C PHE A 1175 20.01 6.00 -38.15
N ILE A 1176 20.21 6.86 -39.14
CA ILE A 1176 19.19 7.19 -40.13
C ILE A 1176 19.63 6.57 -41.45
N THR A 1177 18.90 5.54 -41.88
CA THR A 1177 19.00 4.98 -43.22
C THR A 1177 18.13 5.82 -44.16
N GLY A 1178 18.68 6.17 -45.32
CA GLY A 1178 17.97 6.94 -46.33
C GLY A 1178 18.51 6.61 -47.72
N ASP A 1179 17.63 6.62 -48.72
CA ASP A 1179 17.84 6.08 -50.09
C ASP A 1179 19.17 6.48 -50.78
N HIS A 1180 19.83 7.55 -50.34
CA HIS A 1180 21.04 8.10 -50.97
C HIS A 1180 22.23 8.33 -50.02
N SER A 1181 22.10 8.13 -48.70
CA SER A 1181 23.22 8.15 -47.75
C SER A 1181 22.78 7.73 -46.35
N ASP A 1182 23.45 6.75 -45.75
CA ASP A 1182 23.31 6.46 -44.32
C ASP A 1182 24.09 7.49 -43.48
N PHE A 1183 23.49 7.98 -42.40
CA PHE A 1183 24.17 8.89 -41.49
C PHE A 1183 23.82 8.68 -40.01
N ILE A 1184 24.79 8.99 -39.15
CA ILE A 1184 24.70 8.83 -37.71
C ILE A 1184 24.37 10.19 -37.08
N VAL A 1185 23.29 10.23 -36.30
CA VAL A 1185 22.88 11.40 -35.52
C VAL A 1185 22.91 11.07 -34.03
N PRO A 1186 23.48 11.93 -33.17
CA PRO A 1186 23.25 11.82 -31.73
C PRO A 1186 21.77 12.11 -31.41
N LYS A 1187 21.22 11.39 -30.44
CA LYS A 1187 19.86 11.51 -29.90
C LYS A 1187 19.91 11.49 -28.38
N CYS A 1188 18.95 12.10 -27.69
CA CYS A 1188 18.83 11.96 -26.23
C CYS A 1188 18.27 10.58 -25.84
N GLY A 1189 18.77 9.99 -24.75
CA GLY A 1189 18.58 8.57 -24.40
C GLY A 1189 17.19 8.11 -23.93
N TRP A 1190 16.13 8.92 -24.07
CA TRP A 1190 14.77 8.57 -23.64
C TRP A 1190 13.88 8.13 -24.81
N THR A 1191 12.91 7.28 -24.50
CA THR A 1191 11.84 6.87 -25.41
C THR A 1191 10.75 7.96 -25.55
N ASP A 1192 9.91 7.85 -26.57
CA ASP A 1192 8.81 8.80 -26.79
C ASP A 1192 7.76 8.76 -25.67
N HIS A 1193 7.45 7.56 -25.18
CA HIS A 1193 6.52 7.36 -24.07
C HIS A 1193 7.06 7.94 -22.76
N GLU A 1194 8.36 7.79 -22.51
CA GLU A 1194 9.01 8.46 -21.39
C GLU A 1194 8.87 9.98 -21.53
N PHE A 1195 9.34 10.58 -22.64
CA PHE A 1195 9.27 12.04 -22.80
C PHE A 1195 7.85 12.60 -22.61
N LEU A 1196 6.81 11.91 -23.07
CA LEU A 1196 5.42 12.33 -22.84
C LEU A 1196 4.97 12.13 -21.38
N THR A 1197 5.35 11.03 -20.74
CA THR A 1197 4.93 10.70 -19.35
C THR A 1197 5.45 11.71 -18.33
N SER A 1198 6.66 12.27 -18.52
CA SER A 1198 7.20 13.31 -17.62
C SER A 1198 6.43 14.64 -17.65
N HIS A 1199 5.51 14.84 -18.60
CA HIS A 1199 4.66 16.03 -18.70
C HIS A 1199 3.24 15.83 -18.14
N SER A 1200 2.92 14.63 -17.63
CA SER A 1200 1.58 14.31 -17.07
C SER A 1200 1.13 15.28 -15.96
N TYR A 1201 2.02 15.64 -15.03
CA TYR A 1201 1.75 16.62 -13.97
C TYR A 1201 1.50 18.03 -14.51
N VAL A 1202 2.25 18.44 -15.55
CA VAL A 1202 2.08 19.75 -16.21
C VAL A 1202 0.69 19.87 -16.86
N VAL A 1203 0.20 18.81 -17.52
CA VAL A 1203 -1.15 18.78 -18.10
C VAL A 1203 -2.23 18.89 -17.00
N LEU A 1204 -2.03 18.23 -15.85
CA LEU A 1204 -2.93 18.35 -14.70
C LEU A 1204 -2.99 19.79 -14.17
N LEU A 1205 -1.84 20.47 -14.04
CA LEU A 1205 -1.79 21.88 -13.63
C LEU A 1205 -2.55 22.80 -14.61
N LEU A 1206 -2.44 22.56 -15.92
CA LEU A 1206 -3.17 23.35 -16.92
C LEU A 1206 -4.70 23.18 -16.79
N LEU A 1207 -5.17 21.95 -16.56
CA LEU A 1207 -6.60 21.67 -16.33
C LEU A 1207 -7.13 22.32 -15.05
N VAL A 1208 -6.35 22.29 -13.95
CA VAL A 1208 -6.69 22.97 -12.70
C VAL A 1208 -6.72 24.49 -12.88
N ALA A 1209 -5.73 25.06 -13.58
CA ALA A 1209 -5.70 26.49 -13.91
C ALA A 1209 -6.93 26.91 -14.74
N TRP A 1210 -7.29 26.12 -15.77
CA TRP A 1210 -8.48 26.37 -16.59
C TRP A 1210 -9.76 26.31 -15.76
N PHE A 1211 -9.94 25.28 -14.92
CA PHE A 1211 -11.13 25.12 -14.08
C PHE A 1211 -11.31 26.27 -13.09
N ILE A 1212 -10.26 26.66 -12.36
CA ILE A 1212 -10.30 27.79 -11.44
C ILE A 1212 -10.62 29.09 -12.19
N SER A 1213 -10.03 29.30 -13.37
CA SER A 1213 -10.30 30.46 -14.23
C SER A 1213 -11.75 30.51 -14.71
N PHE A 1214 -12.32 29.35 -15.04
CA PHE A 1214 -13.71 29.24 -15.51
C PHE A 1214 -14.70 29.58 -14.40
N VAL A 1215 -14.48 29.07 -13.19
CA VAL A 1215 -15.27 29.45 -12.00
C VAL A 1215 -15.14 30.95 -11.71
N ASN A 1216 -13.94 31.51 -11.86
CA ASN A 1216 -13.65 32.93 -11.57
C ASN A 1216 -13.97 33.91 -12.72
N ARG A 1217 -14.60 33.46 -13.81
CA ARG A 1217 -14.85 34.28 -15.03
C ARG A 1217 -15.72 35.52 -14.81
N ASN A 1218 -16.48 35.54 -13.72
CA ASN A 1218 -17.42 36.62 -13.37
C ASN A 1218 -16.78 37.73 -12.52
N VAL A 1219 -15.61 37.49 -11.90
CA VAL A 1219 -14.87 38.47 -11.09
C VAL A 1219 -14.52 39.67 -11.97
N LYS A 1220 -15.03 40.86 -11.65
CA LYS A 1220 -14.79 42.09 -12.46
C LYS A 1220 -13.52 42.85 -12.06
N ARG A 1221 -12.98 42.59 -10.86
CA ARG A 1221 -11.86 43.33 -10.26
C ARG A 1221 -10.58 43.21 -11.10
N ASN A 1222 -9.72 44.22 -11.02
CA ASN A 1222 -8.44 44.34 -11.75
C ASN A 1222 -8.60 44.23 -13.28
N TYR A 1223 -9.31 45.15 -13.92
CA TYR A 1223 -9.48 45.22 -15.39
C TYR A 1223 -9.96 43.90 -16.04
N LYS A 1224 -10.81 43.13 -15.35
CA LYS A 1224 -11.32 41.82 -15.79
C LYS A 1224 -10.17 40.81 -16.09
N GLU A 1225 -9.06 40.89 -15.35
CA GLU A 1225 -7.86 40.04 -15.53
C GLU A 1225 -8.16 38.53 -15.46
N THR A 1226 -9.19 38.11 -14.72
CA THR A 1226 -9.68 36.72 -14.70
C THR A 1226 -10.14 36.21 -16.06
N ARG A 1227 -10.71 37.07 -16.92
CA ARG A 1227 -11.09 36.70 -18.29
C ARG A 1227 -9.87 36.47 -19.17
N TRP A 1228 -8.85 37.32 -19.05
CA TRP A 1228 -7.57 37.14 -19.75
C TRP A 1228 -6.87 35.84 -19.29
N LEU A 1229 -6.94 35.51 -18.00
CA LEU A 1229 -6.42 34.26 -17.44
C LEU A 1229 -7.18 33.04 -18.01
N LEU A 1230 -8.51 33.09 -18.08
CA LEU A 1230 -9.35 32.07 -18.72
C LEU A 1230 -9.04 31.92 -20.22
N TYR A 1231 -8.90 33.01 -20.97
CA TYR A 1231 -8.55 32.97 -22.40
C TYR A 1231 -7.15 32.38 -22.61
N THR A 1232 -6.19 32.71 -21.73
CA THR A 1232 -4.84 32.12 -21.75
C THR A 1232 -4.90 30.61 -21.59
N CYS A 1233 -5.55 30.10 -20.53
CA CYS A 1233 -5.71 28.66 -20.32
C CYS A 1233 -6.48 27.97 -21.46
N SER A 1234 -7.51 28.63 -22.01
CA SER A 1234 -8.36 28.06 -23.07
C SER A 1234 -7.65 27.95 -24.42
N LEU A 1235 -6.68 28.82 -24.72
CA LEU A 1235 -5.83 28.70 -25.92
C LEU A 1235 -4.68 27.69 -25.75
N LEU A 1236 -4.18 27.51 -24.53
CA LEU A 1236 -3.11 26.55 -24.25
C LEU A 1236 -3.57 25.09 -24.36
N LEU A 1237 -4.79 24.76 -23.92
CA LEU A 1237 -5.34 23.40 -23.99
C LEU A 1237 -5.27 22.76 -25.40
N PRO A 1238 -5.78 23.39 -26.49
CA PRO A 1238 -5.68 22.79 -27.83
C PRO A 1238 -4.25 22.75 -28.38
N VAL A 1239 -3.36 23.68 -27.99
CA VAL A 1239 -1.94 23.65 -28.36
C VAL A 1239 -1.28 22.39 -27.77
N TRP A 1240 -1.52 22.12 -26.48
CA TRP A 1240 -1.01 20.92 -25.80
C TRP A 1240 -1.56 19.62 -26.39
N ILE A 1241 -2.87 19.54 -26.65
CA ILE A 1241 -3.49 18.36 -27.30
C ILE A 1241 -2.87 18.11 -28.69
N THR A 1242 -2.68 19.16 -29.49
CA THR A 1242 -2.10 19.08 -30.83
C THR A 1242 -0.64 18.65 -30.79
N TRP A 1243 0.15 19.18 -29.85
CA TRP A 1243 1.54 18.79 -29.63
C TRP A 1243 1.66 17.33 -29.19
N THR A 1244 0.87 16.87 -28.21
CA THR A 1244 0.90 15.48 -27.73
C THR A 1244 0.56 14.49 -28.85
N ALA A 1245 -0.44 14.80 -29.68
CA ALA A 1245 -0.77 13.99 -30.85
C ALA A 1245 0.34 14.04 -31.92
N GLY A 1246 0.85 15.22 -32.24
CA GLY A 1246 1.93 15.41 -33.21
C GLY A 1246 3.21 14.68 -32.83
N TYR A 1247 3.61 14.69 -31.55
CA TYR A 1247 4.84 14.07 -31.08
C TYR A 1247 4.83 12.54 -31.21
N LEU A 1248 3.65 11.92 -31.12
CA LEU A 1248 3.45 10.48 -31.35
C LEU A 1248 3.43 10.11 -32.84
N LEU A 1249 2.89 10.99 -33.71
CA LEU A 1249 2.66 10.69 -35.12
C LEU A 1249 3.81 11.09 -36.05
N ILE A 1250 4.63 12.07 -35.67
CA ILE A 1250 5.66 12.68 -36.53
C ILE A 1250 7.00 11.92 -36.38
N PRO A 1251 7.69 11.56 -37.48
CA PRO A 1251 8.96 10.84 -37.42
C PRO A 1251 10.13 11.68 -36.87
N TYR A 1252 11.20 10.99 -36.47
CA TYR A 1252 12.24 11.50 -35.55
C TYR A 1252 12.91 12.86 -35.90
N PRO A 1253 13.27 13.24 -37.14
CA PRO A 1253 13.98 14.51 -37.36
C PRO A 1253 13.13 15.78 -37.12
N TYR A 1254 11.79 15.67 -37.13
CA TYR A 1254 10.89 16.82 -36.99
C TYR A 1254 10.36 17.02 -35.56
N LYS A 1255 10.65 16.09 -34.63
CA LYS A 1255 10.14 16.14 -33.24
C LYS A 1255 10.68 17.33 -32.46
N ASP A 1256 11.98 17.64 -32.59
CA ASP A 1256 12.58 18.82 -31.95
C ASP A 1256 11.95 20.13 -32.47
N ALA A 1257 11.69 20.22 -33.77
CA ALA A 1257 11.00 21.37 -34.37
C ALA A 1257 9.56 21.53 -33.84
N LEU A 1258 8.83 20.44 -33.65
CA LEU A 1258 7.48 20.46 -33.05
C LEU A 1258 7.51 20.99 -31.60
N VAL A 1259 8.49 20.58 -30.79
CA VAL A 1259 8.68 21.07 -29.42
C VAL A 1259 9.02 22.57 -29.40
N VAL A 1260 9.85 23.03 -30.34
CA VAL A 1260 10.19 24.46 -30.48
C VAL A 1260 8.98 25.32 -30.87
N ILE A 1261 8.15 24.84 -31.82
CA ILE A 1261 6.89 25.51 -32.21
C ILE A 1261 5.91 25.58 -31.02
N GLU A 1262 5.80 24.50 -30.24
CA GLU A 1262 4.98 24.44 -29.02
C GLU A 1262 5.44 25.48 -27.99
N LEU A 1263 6.73 25.48 -27.62
CA LEU A 1263 7.31 26.41 -26.65
C LEU A 1263 7.07 27.87 -27.03
N PHE A 1264 7.29 28.24 -28.30
CA PHE A 1264 7.03 29.61 -28.77
C PHE A 1264 5.55 29.96 -28.73
N SER A 1265 4.67 29.04 -29.15
CA SER A 1265 3.23 29.26 -29.14
C SER A 1265 2.73 29.50 -27.72
N SER A 1266 3.07 28.59 -26.80
CA SER A 1266 2.68 28.65 -25.39
C SER A 1266 3.23 29.90 -24.70
N ALA A 1267 4.51 30.23 -24.86
CA ALA A 1267 5.13 31.42 -24.27
C ALA A 1267 4.56 32.73 -24.86
N THR A 1268 4.28 32.78 -26.16
CA THR A 1268 3.70 33.95 -26.83
C THR A 1268 2.25 34.18 -26.39
N ILE A 1269 1.44 33.11 -26.27
CA ILE A 1269 0.06 33.19 -25.77
C ILE A 1269 0.02 33.79 -24.36
N VAL A 1270 0.89 33.30 -23.45
CA VAL A 1270 0.99 33.82 -22.08
C VAL A 1270 1.44 35.29 -22.08
N LEU A 1271 2.48 35.64 -22.84
CA LEU A 1271 2.98 37.01 -22.90
C LEU A 1271 1.92 37.98 -23.46
N ALA A 1272 1.32 37.65 -24.59
CA ALA A 1272 0.35 38.50 -25.29
C ALA A 1272 -0.92 38.73 -24.47
N LEU A 1273 -1.50 37.68 -23.87
CA LEU A 1273 -2.75 37.81 -23.13
C LEU A 1273 -2.59 38.34 -21.70
N MET A 1274 -1.49 38.03 -21.01
CA MET A 1274 -1.31 38.44 -19.61
C MET A 1274 -0.57 39.78 -19.45
N PHE A 1275 0.32 40.13 -20.38
CA PHE A 1275 1.09 41.37 -20.34
C PHE A 1275 0.69 42.36 -21.42
N GLY A 1276 0.15 41.93 -22.57
CA GLY A 1276 -0.36 42.84 -23.61
C GLY A 1276 -1.34 43.90 -23.09
N PRO A 1277 -2.41 43.53 -22.35
CA PRO A 1277 -3.32 44.52 -21.76
C PRO A 1277 -2.64 45.47 -20.77
N LYS A 1278 -1.68 44.96 -19.97
CA LYS A 1278 -0.93 45.78 -18.99
C LYS A 1278 0.03 46.75 -19.66
N LEU A 1279 0.74 46.31 -20.70
CA LEU A 1279 1.65 47.14 -21.48
C LEU A 1279 0.89 48.21 -22.27
N TYR A 1280 -0.26 47.87 -22.83
CA TYR A 1280 -1.17 48.83 -23.49
C TYR A 1280 -1.61 49.93 -22.52
N LEU A 1281 -2.09 49.55 -21.31
CA LEU A 1281 -2.45 50.50 -20.27
C LEU A 1281 -1.25 51.37 -19.84
N LEU A 1282 -0.06 50.80 -19.72
CA LEU A 1282 1.15 51.50 -19.25
C LEU A 1282 1.84 52.38 -20.31
N LEU A 1283 1.59 52.15 -21.61
CA LEU A 1283 2.14 52.94 -22.72
C LEU A 1283 1.18 54.04 -23.21
N CYS A 1284 -0.13 53.77 -23.26
CA CYS A 1284 -1.11 54.72 -23.77
C CYS A 1284 -1.54 55.78 -22.74
N TYR A 1285 -1.27 55.53 -21.46
CA TYR A 1285 -1.68 56.37 -20.35
C TYR A 1285 -0.48 56.73 -19.45
N GLU A 1286 -0.39 58.01 -19.11
CA GLU A 1286 0.68 58.54 -18.27
C GLU A 1286 0.12 58.80 -16.87
N PRO A 1287 0.74 58.27 -15.80
CA PRO A 1287 0.27 58.51 -14.43
C PRO A 1287 0.67 59.92 -14.02
N VAL A 1288 -0.29 60.84 -14.03
CA VAL A 1288 -0.08 62.14 -13.40
C VAL A 1288 -0.22 61.94 -11.89
N LEU A 1289 0.89 62.09 -11.16
CA LEU A 1289 0.87 62.30 -9.72
C LEU A 1289 0.40 63.74 -9.49
N ILE A 1290 -0.83 63.90 -9.03
CA ILE A 1290 -1.29 65.16 -8.47
C ILE A 1290 -0.87 65.17 -7.01
N GLU A 1291 0.06 66.06 -6.67
CA GLU A 1291 0.46 66.31 -5.29
C GLU A 1291 -0.57 67.25 -4.65
N TYR A 1292 -1.32 66.73 -3.67
CA TYR A 1292 -2.31 67.52 -2.94
C TYR A 1292 -1.61 68.21 -1.76
N PRO A 1293 -1.59 69.54 -1.68
CA PRO A 1293 -1.03 70.24 -0.52
C PRO A 1293 -1.91 69.97 0.70
N THR A 1294 -1.33 69.38 1.75
CA THR A 1294 -2.00 69.20 3.05
C THR A 1294 -2.06 70.52 3.80
N GLY A 1295 -3.01 71.38 3.40
CA GLY A 1295 -3.41 72.58 4.13
C GLY A 1295 -4.67 72.32 4.95
N ASN A 1296 -4.68 72.77 6.21
CA ASN A 1296 -5.78 72.57 7.15
C ASN A 1296 -7.10 73.15 6.61
N VAL A 1297 -8.04 72.30 6.22
CA VAL A 1297 -9.47 72.65 6.05
C VAL A 1297 -10.32 71.51 6.58
N GLU A 1298 -11.31 71.85 7.39
CA GLU A 1298 -12.19 70.96 8.13
C GLU A 1298 -13.25 70.30 7.22
N ASP A 1299 -13.75 69.14 7.65
CA ASP A 1299 -14.98 68.46 7.25
C ASP A 1299 -15.65 68.88 5.92
N ASN A 1300 -15.36 68.15 4.82
CA ASN A 1300 -16.32 68.09 3.70
C ASN A 1300 -16.25 66.83 2.79
N ASP A 1301 -17.42 66.20 2.71
CA ASP A 1301 -18.05 65.47 1.60
C ASP A 1301 -17.30 65.48 0.24
N SER A 1302 -16.39 64.52 0.03
CA SER A 1302 -15.59 64.43 -1.22
C SER A 1302 -15.16 63.02 -1.65
N SER A 1303 -15.42 61.98 -0.86
CA SER A 1303 -15.06 60.58 -1.20
C SER A 1303 -16.02 59.91 -2.19
N LYS A 1304 -17.03 60.63 -2.68
CA LYS A 1304 -18.15 60.09 -3.46
C LYS A 1304 -17.98 60.17 -4.98
N GLU A 1305 -17.13 61.08 -5.49
CA GLU A 1305 -16.99 61.32 -6.94
C GLU A 1305 -16.00 60.37 -7.65
N LEU A 1306 -15.18 59.61 -6.90
CA LEU A 1306 -14.07 58.85 -7.50
C LEU A 1306 -14.45 57.44 -8.00
N TYR A 1307 -15.70 56.98 -7.79
CA TYR A 1307 -16.17 55.67 -8.25
C TYR A 1307 -17.09 55.70 -9.49
N ASP A 1308 -17.64 56.87 -9.87
CA ASP A 1308 -18.60 56.98 -10.99
C ASP A 1308 -17.93 57.07 -12.38
N LEU A 1309 -16.64 57.35 -12.45
CA LEU A 1309 -15.91 57.55 -13.72
C LEU A 1309 -15.57 56.26 -14.48
N GLU A 1310 -15.60 55.09 -13.81
CA GLU A 1310 -15.27 53.79 -14.43
C GLU A 1310 -16.48 53.14 -15.14
N ALA A 1311 -17.67 53.74 -15.03
CA ALA A 1311 -18.90 53.31 -15.70
C ALA A 1311 -19.08 53.86 -17.13
N TYR A 1312 -18.24 54.82 -17.56
CA TYR A 1312 -18.46 55.61 -18.78
C TYR A 1312 -17.78 55.06 -20.06
N PHE A 1313 -16.84 54.13 -19.96
CA PHE A 1313 -15.94 53.78 -21.08
C PHE A 1313 -16.21 52.46 -21.82
N ASP A 1314 -17.26 51.71 -21.45
CA ASP A 1314 -17.55 50.38 -22.00
C ASP A 1314 -18.96 50.30 -22.66
N GLN A 1315 -19.29 51.26 -23.53
CA GLN A 1315 -20.49 51.21 -24.38
C GLN A 1315 -20.28 51.70 -25.83
N THR A 1316 -20.93 51.00 -26.76
CA THR A 1316 -21.30 51.38 -28.15
C THR A 1316 -20.25 51.21 -29.29
N PRO A 1317 -20.65 51.11 -30.58
CA PRO A 1317 -21.60 50.09 -31.09
C PRO A 1317 -21.34 49.62 -32.56
N ALA A 1318 -21.97 48.50 -32.98
CA ALA A 1318 -22.53 48.21 -34.32
C ALA A 1318 -22.94 46.72 -34.40
N SER A 1319 -24.04 46.27 -35.03
CA SER A 1319 -25.18 46.95 -35.68
C SER A 1319 -26.34 45.96 -35.92
N ALA A 1320 -27.52 46.48 -36.33
CA ALA A 1320 -28.70 45.79 -36.90
C ALA A 1320 -29.82 45.23 -35.97
N SER A 1321 -30.96 45.95 -35.98
CA SER A 1321 -32.39 45.51 -35.87
C SER A 1321 -32.86 44.57 -34.73
N GLY A 1322 -33.96 44.85 -34.01
CA GLY A 1322 -34.86 46.01 -33.99
C GLY A 1322 -36.24 45.71 -33.37
N CYS A 1323 -36.85 46.68 -32.66
CA CYS A 1323 -38.23 46.72 -32.10
C CYS A 1323 -38.62 45.64 -31.04
N SER A 1324 -39.47 45.86 -30.03
CA SER A 1324 -40.02 47.07 -29.36
C SER A 1324 -40.60 46.68 -27.96
N PRO A 1325 -40.82 47.61 -27.01
CA PRO A 1325 -41.07 47.30 -25.57
C PRO A 1325 -42.46 47.71 -25.01
N ALA A 1326 -42.83 47.25 -23.79
CA ALA A 1326 -43.74 47.98 -22.86
C ALA A 1326 -43.91 47.35 -21.43
N GLY A 1327 -43.68 48.17 -20.37
CA GLY A 1327 -44.30 48.11 -19.01
C GLY A 1327 -43.94 46.98 -18.02
N SER A 1328 -43.97 47.15 -16.67
CA SER A 1328 -43.90 48.34 -15.76
C SER A 1328 -43.75 47.85 -14.28
N PRO A 1329 -43.34 48.70 -13.29
CA PRO A 1329 -42.69 48.23 -12.03
C PRO A 1329 -43.37 48.60 -10.69
N LEU A 1330 -42.86 48.07 -9.56
CA LEU A 1330 -42.98 48.52 -8.14
C LEU A 1330 -41.95 47.72 -7.28
N SER A 1331 -41.38 48.12 -6.12
CA SER A 1331 -41.16 49.41 -5.42
C SER A 1331 -40.19 49.20 -4.23
N ALA A 1332 -39.56 50.25 -3.67
CA ALA A 1332 -38.43 50.15 -2.69
C ALA A 1332 -38.67 50.87 -1.34
N CYS A 1333 -37.83 50.61 -0.31
CA CYS A 1333 -37.67 51.36 0.96
C CYS A 1333 -36.39 50.94 1.74
N ARG A 1334 -35.96 51.60 2.84
CA ARG A 1334 -34.98 52.74 2.94
C ARG A 1334 -34.18 52.65 4.32
N PRO A 1335 -33.32 53.60 4.81
CA PRO A 1335 -32.02 53.25 5.46
C PRO A 1335 -31.61 53.90 6.83
N ALA A 1336 -30.42 53.52 7.33
CA ALA A 1336 -29.36 54.27 8.11
C ALA A 1336 -29.59 54.98 9.48
N PHE A 1337 -28.59 54.91 10.41
CA PHE A 1337 -27.95 56.02 11.20
C PHE A 1337 -26.76 55.52 12.09
N SER A 1338 -25.95 56.40 12.72
CA SER A 1338 -24.55 56.18 13.21
C SER A 1338 -24.15 56.91 14.54
N VAL A 1339 -22.84 56.89 14.93
CA VAL A 1339 -22.07 57.68 15.98
C VAL A 1339 -21.73 56.89 17.29
N SER A 1340 -20.48 56.40 17.56
CA SER A 1340 -19.22 56.97 18.16
C SER A 1340 -19.12 56.87 19.73
N SER A 1341 -17.99 56.97 20.48
CA SER A 1341 -16.50 57.05 20.29
C SER A 1341 -15.71 56.94 21.64
N GLY A 1342 -14.40 56.58 21.62
CA GLY A 1342 -13.40 56.71 22.74
C GLY A 1342 -12.97 55.41 23.47
N ASP A 1343 -11.77 55.21 24.05
CA ASP A 1343 -10.51 55.98 24.02
C ASP A 1343 -9.22 55.13 24.25
N THR A 1344 -8.12 55.68 23.75
CA THR A 1344 -6.72 55.25 23.53
C THR A 1344 -5.83 54.69 24.65
N ALA A 1345 -4.95 53.74 24.25
CA ALA A 1345 -3.50 53.66 24.58
C ALA A 1345 -2.80 52.65 23.61
N SER A 1346 -1.49 52.67 23.29
CA SER A 1346 -0.46 53.73 23.28
C SER A 1346 0.82 53.27 22.54
N ASN A 1347 1.45 54.18 21.76
CA ASN A 1347 2.87 54.36 21.32
C ASN A 1347 3.91 53.21 21.41
N LEU A 1348 4.96 53.12 20.58
CA LEU A 1348 5.61 54.03 19.59
C LEU A 1348 5.77 53.28 18.22
N THR A 1349 6.36 53.76 17.11
CA THR A 1349 7.15 54.96 16.75
C THR A 1349 7.02 55.28 15.24
N ASP A 1350 7.41 56.51 14.85
CA ASP A 1350 8.02 57.03 13.59
C ASP A 1350 7.82 56.41 12.18
N SER A 1351 7.79 57.20 11.09
CA SER A 1351 7.05 58.44 10.77
C SER A 1351 7.19 58.75 9.25
N ASN A 1352 6.18 59.43 8.67
CA ASN A 1352 6.20 60.21 7.42
C ASN A 1352 6.80 59.62 6.12
N SER A 1353 5.91 59.13 5.23
CA SER A 1353 6.10 59.18 3.77
C SER A 1353 4.74 59.36 3.05
N SER A 1354 4.69 60.19 2.02
CA SER A 1354 3.45 60.77 1.45
C SER A 1354 2.62 59.81 0.59
N LYS A 1355 1.28 59.89 0.70
CA LYS A 1355 0.32 59.13 -0.11
C LYS A 1355 0.00 59.83 -1.43
N TYR A 1356 0.64 59.41 -2.52
CA TYR A 1356 0.27 59.81 -3.89
C TYR A 1356 -0.81 58.90 -4.49
N GLN A 1357 -1.79 59.46 -5.19
CA GLN A 1357 -2.78 58.72 -5.99
C GLN A 1357 -2.64 59.09 -7.48
N ALA A 1358 -2.66 58.10 -8.37
CA ALA A 1358 -2.36 58.29 -9.79
C ALA A 1358 -3.64 58.38 -10.62
N VAL A 1359 -3.80 59.46 -11.38
CA VAL A 1359 -4.89 59.61 -12.36
C VAL A 1359 -4.36 59.31 -13.76
N ILE A 1360 -5.13 58.54 -14.52
CA ILE A 1360 -4.81 58.09 -15.89
C ILE A 1360 -5.37 59.10 -16.89
N LEU A 1361 -4.50 59.83 -17.59
CA LEU A 1361 -4.87 60.73 -18.69
C LEU A 1361 -4.40 60.18 -20.05
N LYS A 1362 -5.26 60.32 -21.06
CA LYS A 1362 -5.06 59.79 -22.42
C LYS A 1362 -4.12 60.68 -23.22
N LYS A 1363 -3.00 60.14 -23.73
CA LYS A 1363 -1.98 60.94 -24.43
C LYS A 1363 -2.49 61.46 -25.78
N SER A 1364 -2.53 62.78 -25.95
CA SER A 1364 -2.92 63.42 -27.22
C SER A 1364 -1.84 63.20 -28.29
N LYS A 1365 -2.26 62.97 -29.55
CA LYS A 1365 -1.36 62.65 -30.66
C LYS A 1365 -0.50 63.84 -31.07
N SER A 1366 0.83 63.70 -30.98
CA SER A 1366 1.76 64.50 -31.79
C SER A 1366 2.62 63.60 -32.69
N LYS A 1367 2.80 64.02 -33.94
CA LYS A 1367 3.33 63.21 -35.05
C LYS A 1367 4.86 63.10 -34.98
N LYS A 1368 5.38 61.88 -34.83
CA LYS A 1368 6.71 61.39 -35.31
C LYS A 1368 6.76 59.86 -35.03
N VAL A 1369 7.73 59.15 -35.63
CA VAL A 1369 7.96 57.68 -35.47
C VAL A 1369 6.97 56.74 -36.20
N VAL A 1370 6.31 57.20 -37.28
CA VAL A 1370 5.65 56.32 -38.29
C VAL A 1370 6.62 55.92 -39.42
N ALA A 1371 7.93 56.17 -39.24
CA ALA A 1371 8.94 56.06 -40.30
C ALA A 1371 10.09 55.08 -40.02
N ALA A 1372 10.06 54.33 -38.91
CA ALA A 1372 11.21 53.54 -38.43
C ALA A 1372 11.06 52.02 -38.56
N THR A 1373 9.84 51.48 -38.68
CA THR A 1373 9.58 50.03 -38.64
C THR A 1373 9.23 49.41 -40.00
N THR A 1374 9.03 50.21 -41.04
CA THR A 1374 8.82 49.75 -42.44
C THR A 1374 10.10 49.73 -43.28
N ALA A 1375 11.26 50.05 -42.69
CA ALA A 1375 12.57 50.06 -43.36
C ALA A 1375 13.49 48.88 -42.98
N ALA A 1376 13.09 48.04 -42.03
CA ALA A 1376 13.86 46.87 -41.54
C ALA A 1376 13.28 45.52 -42.03
N ALA A 1377 12.32 45.56 -42.95
CA ALA A 1377 11.70 44.39 -43.59
C ALA A 1377 12.05 44.34 -45.10
N ARG A 1378 13.27 44.76 -45.45
CA ARG A 1378 13.85 44.76 -46.79
C ARG A 1378 15.34 44.50 -46.70
#